data_AF-O01777-F1
#
_entry.id   AF-O01777-F1
#
_cell.length_a   1.000
_cell.length_b   1.000
_cell.length_c   1.000
_cell.angle_alpha   90.00
_cell.angle_beta   90.00
_cell.angle_gamma   90.00
#
_symmetry.space_group_name_H-M   'P 1'
#
loop_
_entity.id
_entity.type
_entity.pdbx_description
1 polymer ?
#
loop_
_entity_poly.entity_id
_entity_poly.type
_entity_poly.pdbx_seq_one_letter_code
_entity_poly.pdbx_strand_id
1 'polypeptide(L)'
;MQLFAFGIPILWIFLIVNATSATHSSVFNKDSRFARRFNRAASAKTLSDSLPNFKSLARLANGISLEIGLIDGSIPSDDAIAELLHTGPVKLQEVINLNTTAIDTAITELENLPSKFKTSPEITAIEQRLVVLETIRQGSFINDFMTWNGTSEYTALLEEVQKLNTINFNYKGLSKYAQSVELAFSDIEDNPKDNLSDSDILRFTSSFGHYKNKFENLEGSVAKFLPQLDVVHNAKKIVDQLGFVQLLRKEQSFREKIANKVNFGQLDLMTASFKSVDEYVLISKSSLPVFKTLQKLIRSHTELVDLSLVYAIGLPGGSNDLEQLSLVFQQDWIADRIGNSSVVIKNLKTAFQYFDTLKSALGLAEKWWKPMSDEPKKKSFGEVTNLQYFLANSVMDSTVPVQVINAMLVCDKGKTMLANNLNHLEAAFNSMNQLNEAVKNLPSFSYLSSLTNMSRFKNILSITPASAADGRVVIKKMIEEPTFNETKEYLKLLQSDLASLSGSIGSISKFISTFENNLPEIDEHYRTVNQSDSEFFDCLNNITEKEPVVSNALDVIQKIKNVSKSTLDSAKTISKIVSDSRQHLEILQKSGQSMKSADGREALALKTSFTDSQNTVKDLALAVRGLTQINKLMQIRGSLDALKGDFTEIQEAAAKALSSENVAEINKLNGLRDALKKTLDGVKAFVTAIGGAQGSRRKRDTVGFASNKKIFEEAAKFVGLTGFDIQAMHKAVAALNPTKFGAIVSALDALAKLDLDFSKYNFKSAPASLQALDTFFLQYASNSQPLSTLPPPPPPNPPPAPQPPSSAASLTPAPSAAQNAPSIAPSTTEASEEESSGSMLWIIIGAVVVVLIILVILLYLKCMRKEPKEDPTVSIATTTTTGPESKIDDDKPKVVEQPEPKPEPEVVVTSDMAFAMVDNVVNSIGADRKLHRTAGEFFHEYFEHGYEMCKKKTGNLLEKDVSERRKQMFICYPQTMPKLVDFNNDRFINANLMEIDGVKWIMTQGPMDGTEHVQEEKKNAEKRKSGEKVSKKPIVPKKDTREKFWGMIEEYRTGVVAQLCQFKEDGENKCAEYYSTEVKGEMKFGRYTVKTVSVEENLDQFTDKQTAKVYTIEFHNNKVLMKVPFPVKILAFSGWPDHGAPAEPHTALDIIKYCESFKTNVLVHCSVGVGRTGTLVAIKYGIQLCSKQEVSDMALVVDPVRACRYGAVQTEQQLIYMLLCITKALMEKAGVLFWDNYNALHYYYDKLQTDYYEPYLKKDEKDPELLAAKKKKFKEDGNNLEEYLGEKRKEFDEKNPGYREKQQKDKALWDNDVNKEYEERQKFQEQLKKIQKENAKKPKSEDRPRRGDKRRGAAKKDVKEEDKKSFSVMV
;
A
#
# COMPACT_ATOMS: atom_id res chain seq x y z
N MET A 1 17.46 40.68 42.65
CA MET A 1 17.42 40.48 44.12
C MET A 1 16.68 39.18 44.38
N GLN A 2 17.16 38.37 45.34
CA GLN A 2 16.56 37.10 45.80
C GLN A 2 16.40 35.96 44.74
N LEU A 3 16.39 34.66 45.12
CA LEU A 3 17.42 33.89 45.84
C LEU A 3 17.11 32.36 45.76
N PHE A 4 18.15 31.50 45.82
CA PHE A 4 18.12 30.01 45.89
C PHE A 4 17.55 29.26 44.64
N ALA A 5 18.09 28.15 44.12
CA ALA A 5 18.71 26.90 44.65
C ALA A 5 17.65 25.85 45.09
N PHE A 6 17.82 24.53 44.95
CA PHE A 6 19.00 23.64 44.75
C PHE A 6 18.80 22.71 43.50
N GLY A 7 19.71 21.86 42.98
CA GLY A 7 20.70 20.94 43.59
C GLY A 7 19.99 19.64 44.01
N ILE A 8 20.35 18.41 43.58
CA ILE A 8 21.66 17.72 43.63
C ILE A 8 21.79 16.69 42.48
N PRO A 9 23.00 16.43 41.92
CA PRO A 9 23.25 15.36 40.96
C PRO A 9 24.26 14.27 41.43
N ILE A 10 24.54 13.32 40.52
CA ILE A 10 25.67 12.35 40.44
C ILE A 10 25.64 11.07 41.34
N LEU A 11 26.07 9.96 40.69
CA LEU A 11 26.89 8.86 41.23
C LEU A 11 26.24 7.63 41.90
N TRP A 12 25.37 6.91 41.18
CA TRP A 12 25.16 5.47 41.40
C TRP A 12 25.16 4.68 40.07
N ILE A 13 25.83 3.51 40.08
CA ILE A 13 25.86 2.47 39.03
C ILE A 13 26.40 2.89 37.64
N PHE A 14 27.68 3.23 37.58
CA PHE A 14 28.49 3.06 36.34
C PHE A 14 29.00 1.60 36.27
N LEU A 15 28.08 0.63 36.39
CA LEU A 15 28.41 -0.75 36.82
C LEU A 15 27.57 -1.87 36.17
N ILE A 16 27.08 -1.66 34.94
CA ILE A 16 26.64 -2.75 34.06
C ILE A 16 27.30 -2.57 32.69
N VAL A 17 28.49 -3.15 32.55
CA VAL A 17 29.24 -3.29 31.30
C VAL A 17 29.74 -4.74 31.24
N ASN A 18 29.65 -5.37 30.07
CA ASN A 18 30.12 -6.73 29.76
C ASN A 18 29.45 -7.89 30.53
N ALA A 19 28.23 -8.28 30.12
CA ALA A 19 27.70 -9.63 30.33
C ALA A 19 26.67 -10.01 29.24
N THR A 20 26.49 -11.32 29.04
CA THR A 20 25.44 -11.97 28.22
C THR A 20 25.29 -11.47 26.78
N SER A 21 26.14 -12.00 25.90
CA SER A 21 25.61 -12.56 24.65
C SER A 21 24.66 -13.73 24.95
N ALA A 22 23.70 -13.98 24.05
CA ALA A 22 22.59 -14.94 24.17
C ALA A 22 21.46 -14.63 25.20
N THR A 23 20.31 -15.28 24.98
CA THR A 23 19.06 -15.25 25.80
C THR A 23 18.11 -14.05 25.67
N HIS A 24 17.69 -13.70 24.45
CA HIS A 24 16.43 -12.98 24.24
C HIS A 24 15.19 -13.88 24.48
N SER A 25 15.07 -14.41 25.71
CA SER A 25 14.09 -15.44 26.09
C SER A 25 13.62 -15.36 27.55
N SER A 26 13.83 -14.23 28.25
CA SER A 26 13.69 -14.16 29.73
C SER A 26 13.17 -12.83 30.32
N VAL A 27 12.43 -12.01 29.56
CA VAL A 27 11.87 -10.74 30.09
C VAL A 27 10.62 -10.94 30.98
N PHE A 28 9.88 -12.05 30.81
CA PHE A 28 8.67 -12.40 31.56
C PHE A 28 8.92 -13.10 32.91
N ASN A 29 9.85 -12.62 33.76
CA ASN A 29 10.04 -13.24 35.09
C ASN A 29 10.52 -12.29 36.21
N LYS A 30 9.90 -11.11 36.34
CA LYS A 30 10.12 -10.18 37.47
C LYS A 30 8.85 -9.68 38.16
N ASP A 31 7.81 -10.52 38.25
CA ASP A 31 6.78 -10.32 39.29
C ASP A 31 6.25 -11.65 39.89
N SER A 32 7.06 -12.23 40.78
CA SER A 32 6.85 -13.55 41.37
C SER A 32 5.63 -13.63 42.31
N ARG A 33 5.03 -12.50 42.70
CA ARG A 33 3.77 -12.48 43.47
C ARG A 33 2.54 -12.49 42.55
N PHE A 34 2.62 -11.92 41.36
CA PHE A 34 1.52 -11.93 40.39
C PHE A 34 1.37 -13.30 39.70
N ALA A 35 2.48 -13.89 39.24
CA ALA A 35 2.50 -15.23 38.65
C ALA A 35 1.91 -16.32 39.59
N ARG A 36 2.17 -16.20 40.90
CA ARG A 36 1.61 -17.11 41.93
C ARG A 36 0.09 -16.99 42.12
N ARG A 37 -0.55 -15.89 41.71
CA ARG A 37 -2.03 -15.78 41.68
C ARG A 37 -2.63 -16.44 40.44
N PHE A 38 -1.99 -16.33 39.27
CA PHE A 38 -2.48 -16.95 38.04
C PHE A 38 -2.40 -18.48 38.05
N ASN A 39 -1.34 -19.05 38.64
CA ASN A 39 -1.12 -20.51 38.72
C ASN A 39 -2.13 -21.30 39.59
N ARG A 40 -3.18 -20.66 40.14
CA ARG A 40 -4.26 -21.34 40.88
C ARG A 40 -5.43 -21.81 40.00
N ALA A 41 -5.46 -21.48 38.71
CA ALA A 41 -6.41 -22.05 37.78
C ALA A 41 -5.93 -23.43 37.29
N ALA A 42 -6.41 -24.52 37.91
CA ALA A 42 -5.98 -25.90 37.62
C ALA A 42 -6.10 -26.28 36.13
N SER A 43 -7.05 -25.69 35.40
CA SER A 43 -7.23 -25.87 33.96
C SER A 43 -6.01 -25.43 33.12
N ALA A 44 -5.34 -24.33 33.48
CA ALA A 44 -4.26 -23.75 32.68
C ALA A 44 -3.02 -24.65 32.58
N LYS A 45 -2.78 -25.48 33.60
CA LYS A 45 -1.63 -26.39 33.65
C LYS A 45 -1.67 -27.44 32.53
N THR A 46 -2.87 -27.89 32.16
CA THR A 46 -3.13 -28.96 31.18
C THR A 46 -2.43 -28.77 29.83
N LEU A 47 -2.42 -27.55 29.28
CA LEU A 47 -1.75 -27.28 28.00
C LEU A 47 -0.22 -27.23 28.16
N SER A 48 0.28 -26.48 29.15
CA SER A 48 1.72 -26.29 29.33
C SER A 48 2.45 -27.59 29.66
N ASP A 49 1.79 -28.52 30.36
CA ASP A 49 2.33 -29.84 30.69
C ASP A 49 2.29 -30.83 29.50
N SER A 50 1.42 -30.62 28.50
CA SER A 50 1.23 -31.56 27.38
C SER A 50 1.79 -31.09 26.03
N LEU A 51 1.90 -29.77 25.81
CA LEU A 51 2.49 -29.19 24.60
C LEU A 51 3.93 -29.69 24.31
N PRO A 52 4.84 -29.88 25.30
CA PRO A 52 6.17 -30.45 25.03
C PRO A 52 6.11 -31.84 24.40
N ASN A 53 5.13 -32.65 24.79
CA ASN A 53 4.94 -34.01 24.30
C ASN A 53 4.37 -33.98 22.87
N PHE A 54 3.41 -33.09 22.59
CA PHE A 54 2.90 -32.89 21.23
C PHE A 54 3.96 -32.33 20.27
N LYS A 55 4.84 -31.43 20.73
CA LYS A 55 6.01 -30.97 19.96
C LYS A 55 6.96 -32.12 19.65
N SER A 56 7.25 -32.97 20.64
CA SER A 56 8.14 -34.12 20.45
C SER A 56 7.51 -35.19 19.54
N LEU A 57 6.19 -35.37 19.60
CA LEU A 57 5.45 -36.24 18.68
C LEU A 57 5.43 -35.69 17.24
N ALA A 58 5.20 -34.39 17.04
CA ALA A 58 5.25 -33.76 15.72
C ALA A 58 6.67 -33.82 15.13
N ARG A 59 7.70 -33.57 15.96
CA ARG A 59 9.12 -33.73 15.61
C ARG A 59 9.44 -35.17 15.20
N LEU A 60 9.03 -36.17 15.98
CA LEU A 60 9.23 -37.59 15.68
C LEU A 60 8.55 -38.00 14.37
N ALA A 61 7.27 -37.67 14.23
CA ALA A 61 6.51 -37.97 13.03
C ALA A 61 7.15 -37.33 11.79
N ASN A 62 7.60 -36.07 11.89
CA ASN A 62 8.31 -35.40 10.80
C ASN A 62 9.68 -36.03 10.53
N GLY A 63 10.44 -36.41 11.56
CA GLY A 63 11.71 -37.14 11.38
C GLY A 63 11.52 -38.43 10.57
N ILE A 64 10.48 -39.21 10.90
CA ILE A 64 10.12 -40.42 10.16
C ILE A 64 9.70 -40.11 8.72
N SER A 65 8.85 -39.10 8.50
CA SER A 65 8.40 -38.72 7.14
C SER A 65 9.54 -38.17 6.28
N LEU A 66 10.44 -37.39 6.89
CA LEU A 66 11.64 -36.85 6.26
C LEU A 66 12.62 -37.98 5.89
N GLU A 67 12.80 -38.97 6.78
CA GLU A 67 13.62 -40.15 6.48
C GLU A 67 13.03 -40.95 5.31
N ILE A 68 11.74 -41.31 5.37
CA ILE A 68 11.02 -41.99 4.27
C ILE A 68 11.25 -41.26 2.95
N GLY A 69 11.03 -39.94 2.93
CA GLY A 69 11.09 -39.13 1.71
C GLY A 69 12.49 -38.87 1.17
N LEU A 70 13.52 -38.81 2.04
CA LEU A 70 14.91 -38.69 1.61
C LEU A 70 15.49 -40.03 1.12
N ILE A 71 15.07 -41.15 1.71
CA ILE A 71 15.47 -42.50 1.27
C ILE A 71 14.81 -42.83 -0.08
N ASP A 72 13.49 -42.65 -0.20
CA ASP A 72 12.76 -42.99 -1.43
C ASP A 72 12.81 -41.90 -2.52
N GLY A 73 13.29 -40.71 -2.17
CA GLY A 73 13.44 -39.57 -3.07
C GLY A 73 12.16 -38.78 -3.36
N SER A 74 11.05 -39.05 -2.67
CA SER A 74 9.83 -38.22 -2.73
C SER A 74 9.97 -36.85 -2.06
N ILE A 75 11.03 -36.62 -1.28
CA ILE A 75 11.47 -35.31 -0.81
C ILE A 75 12.82 -34.98 -1.47
N PRO A 76 12.95 -33.87 -2.20
CA PRO A 76 14.24 -33.41 -2.72
C PRO A 76 15.20 -33.05 -1.57
N SER A 77 16.41 -33.60 -1.59
CA SER A 77 17.44 -33.39 -0.56
C SER A 77 17.74 -31.91 -0.34
N ASP A 78 17.82 -31.16 -1.43
CA ASP A 78 18.28 -29.77 -1.44
C ASP A 78 17.19 -28.82 -0.94
N ASP A 79 15.91 -29.16 -1.16
CA ASP A 79 14.77 -28.41 -0.61
C ASP A 79 14.60 -28.71 0.89
N ALA A 80 14.75 -29.97 1.32
CA ALA A 80 14.79 -30.32 2.74
C ALA A 80 15.95 -29.63 3.49
N ILE A 81 17.13 -29.52 2.87
CA ILE A 81 18.27 -28.78 3.41
C ILE A 81 17.98 -27.27 3.45
N ALA A 82 17.37 -26.70 2.40
CA ALA A 82 16.99 -25.29 2.36
C ALA A 82 16.00 -24.92 3.48
N GLU A 83 15.04 -25.80 3.75
CA GLU A 83 14.12 -25.69 4.89
C GLU A 83 14.85 -25.79 6.24
N LEU A 84 15.69 -26.81 6.44
CA LEU A 84 16.41 -27.03 7.70
C LEU A 84 17.47 -25.96 8.02
N LEU A 85 17.99 -25.26 7.00
CA LEU A 85 18.86 -24.09 7.14
C LEU A 85 18.11 -22.74 7.12
N HIS A 86 16.80 -22.75 6.93
CA HIS A 86 15.97 -21.55 6.81
C HIS A 86 16.40 -20.57 5.70
N THR A 87 16.82 -21.07 4.52
CA THR A 87 17.21 -20.19 3.39
C THR A 87 16.01 -19.52 2.71
N GLY A 88 14.80 -20.04 2.94
CA GLY A 88 13.55 -19.55 2.36
C GLY A 88 13.58 -19.71 0.83
N PRO A 89 13.27 -18.66 0.05
CA PRO A 89 13.27 -18.74 -1.42
C PRO A 89 14.65 -18.86 -2.08
N VAL A 90 15.76 -18.79 -1.33
CA VAL A 90 17.12 -18.93 -1.90
C VAL A 90 17.52 -20.40 -1.90
N LYS A 91 17.68 -21.00 -3.09
CA LYS A 91 18.06 -22.42 -3.21
C LYS A 91 19.51 -22.65 -2.78
N LEU A 92 19.80 -23.82 -2.21
CA LEU A 92 21.15 -24.20 -1.77
C LEU A 92 22.22 -23.98 -2.86
N GLN A 93 21.90 -24.35 -4.10
CA GLN A 93 22.79 -24.21 -5.25
C GLN A 93 23.05 -22.73 -5.64
N GLU A 94 22.12 -21.80 -5.38
CA GLU A 94 22.34 -20.37 -5.61
C GLU A 94 23.38 -19.79 -4.62
N VAL A 95 23.40 -20.30 -3.39
CA VAL A 95 24.39 -19.91 -2.38
C VAL A 95 25.75 -20.52 -2.70
N ILE A 96 25.79 -21.81 -3.07
CA ILE A 96 27.03 -22.47 -3.52
C ILE A 96 27.60 -21.74 -4.75
N ASN A 97 26.79 -21.42 -5.75
CA ASN A 97 27.24 -20.77 -6.99
C ASN A 97 27.43 -19.26 -6.87
N LEU A 98 27.28 -18.67 -5.67
CA LEU A 98 27.32 -17.22 -5.49
C LEU A 98 28.71 -16.64 -5.81
N ASN A 99 28.78 -15.70 -6.75
CA ASN A 99 30.02 -15.01 -7.12
C ASN A 99 30.35 -13.89 -6.12
N THR A 100 30.80 -14.25 -4.91
CA THR A 100 31.17 -13.28 -3.86
C THR A 100 32.24 -12.29 -4.33
N THR A 101 33.14 -12.71 -5.23
CA THR A 101 34.14 -11.84 -5.86
C THR A 101 33.54 -10.61 -6.55
N ALA A 102 32.30 -10.70 -7.06
CA ALA A 102 31.60 -9.54 -7.62
C ALA A 102 31.18 -8.52 -6.54
N ILE A 103 30.77 -8.99 -5.36
CA ILE A 103 30.53 -8.12 -4.19
C ILE A 103 31.86 -7.53 -3.72
N ASP A 104 32.89 -8.35 -3.54
CA ASP A 104 34.19 -7.90 -3.02
C ASP A 104 34.84 -6.87 -3.95
N THR A 105 34.70 -7.04 -5.27
CA THR A 105 35.13 -6.06 -6.30
C THR A 105 34.30 -4.77 -6.21
N ALA A 106 32.97 -4.88 -6.17
CA ALA A 106 32.09 -3.71 -6.11
C ALA A 106 32.29 -2.88 -4.84
N ILE A 107 32.50 -3.51 -3.67
CA ILE A 107 32.80 -2.79 -2.43
C ILE A 107 34.21 -2.18 -2.47
N THR A 108 35.20 -2.89 -3.03
CA THR A 108 36.59 -2.37 -3.11
C THR A 108 36.71 -1.18 -4.05
N GLU A 109 36.07 -1.22 -5.23
CA GLU A 109 36.04 -0.03 -6.09
C GLU A 109 35.20 1.11 -5.50
N LEU A 110 34.14 0.82 -4.75
CA LEU A 110 33.38 1.84 -4.01
C LEU A 110 34.21 2.51 -2.91
N GLU A 111 35.04 1.75 -2.20
CA GLU A 111 35.98 2.27 -1.20
C GLU A 111 37.07 3.14 -1.84
N ASN A 112 37.55 2.75 -3.03
CA ASN A 112 38.54 3.51 -3.79
C ASN A 112 37.96 4.78 -4.44
N LEU A 113 36.69 4.76 -4.88
CA LEU A 113 36.07 5.80 -5.70
C LEU A 113 36.11 7.24 -5.10
N PRO A 114 35.83 7.47 -3.80
CA PRO A 114 36.07 8.78 -3.16
C PRO A 114 37.48 9.35 -3.34
N SER A 115 38.52 8.54 -3.53
CA SER A 115 39.89 9.06 -3.75
C SER A 115 40.14 9.57 -5.18
N LYS A 116 39.30 9.14 -6.15
CA LYS A 116 39.26 9.66 -7.52
C LYS A 116 38.66 11.08 -7.54
N PHE A 117 37.67 11.36 -6.68
CA PHE A 117 37.02 12.67 -6.55
C PHE A 117 37.95 13.73 -5.93
N LYS A 118 38.46 14.65 -6.75
CA LYS A 118 39.24 15.78 -6.23
C LYS A 118 38.30 16.79 -5.58
N THR A 119 38.72 17.31 -4.44
CA THR A 119 37.98 18.32 -3.66
C THR A 119 38.92 19.46 -3.31
N SER A 120 38.44 20.67 -3.52
CA SER A 120 39.15 21.93 -3.29
C SER A 120 38.11 23.05 -3.13
N PRO A 121 38.45 24.19 -2.49
CA PRO A 121 37.55 25.34 -2.45
C PRO A 121 37.14 25.82 -3.85
N GLU A 122 38.04 25.69 -4.83
CA GLU A 122 37.78 26.02 -6.24
C GLU A 122 36.76 25.07 -6.86
N ILE A 123 36.91 23.75 -6.68
CA ILE A 123 35.94 22.76 -7.19
C ILE A 123 34.57 22.99 -6.55
N THR A 124 34.49 23.23 -5.24
CA THR A 124 33.20 23.50 -4.59
C THR A 124 32.58 24.83 -5.02
N ALA A 125 33.36 25.84 -5.39
CA ALA A 125 32.83 27.05 -6.04
C ALA A 125 32.29 26.79 -7.47
N ILE A 126 32.90 25.85 -8.21
CA ILE A 126 32.39 25.38 -9.51
C ILE A 126 31.09 24.57 -9.32
N GLU A 127 31.07 23.60 -8.41
CA GLU A 127 29.89 22.80 -8.04
C GLU A 127 28.69 23.73 -7.70
N GLN A 128 28.90 24.71 -6.83
CA GLN A 128 27.88 25.70 -6.44
C GLN A 128 27.42 26.58 -7.61
N ARG A 129 28.35 27.05 -8.47
CA ARG A 129 28.02 27.85 -9.66
C ARG A 129 27.13 27.08 -10.62
N LEU A 130 27.47 25.82 -10.90
CA LEU A 130 26.72 24.99 -11.84
C LEU A 130 25.33 24.66 -11.31
N VAL A 131 25.18 24.36 -10.02
CA VAL A 131 23.86 24.18 -9.39
C VAL A 131 23.02 25.46 -9.48
N VAL A 132 23.60 26.64 -9.32
CA VAL A 132 22.88 27.92 -9.49
C VAL A 132 22.44 28.15 -10.93
N LEU A 133 23.30 27.89 -11.92
CA LEU A 133 22.96 28.03 -13.34
C LEU A 133 21.87 27.04 -13.76
N GLU A 134 21.98 25.78 -13.32
CA GLU A 134 20.95 24.75 -13.50
C GLU A 134 19.62 25.17 -12.84
N THR A 135 19.66 25.75 -11.64
CA THR A 135 18.45 26.26 -10.95
C THR A 135 17.79 27.43 -11.68
N ILE A 136 18.56 28.32 -12.30
CA ILE A 136 18.04 29.41 -13.14
C ILE A 136 17.39 28.82 -14.40
N ARG A 137 18.10 27.92 -15.08
CA ARG A 137 17.68 27.23 -16.32
C ARG A 137 16.41 26.40 -16.17
N GLN A 138 16.26 25.72 -15.04
CA GLN A 138 15.13 24.84 -14.73
C GLN A 138 13.90 25.58 -14.17
N GLY A 139 14.02 26.89 -13.89
CA GLY A 139 12.94 27.68 -13.30
C GLY A 139 12.04 28.34 -14.35
N SER A 140 10.72 28.28 -14.14
CA SER A 140 9.73 29.11 -14.87
C SER A 140 10.11 30.59 -14.92
N PHE A 141 10.83 31.04 -13.89
CA PHE A 141 11.33 32.38 -13.65
C PHE A 141 11.87 33.10 -14.90
N ILE A 142 12.63 32.43 -15.77
CA ILE A 142 13.12 33.05 -17.00
C ILE A 142 11.94 33.53 -17.84
N ASN A 143 10.99 32.64 -18.14
CA ASN A 143 9.81 32.95 -18.94
C ASN A 143 8.90 33.95 -18.22
N ASP A 144 8.69 33.77 -16.90
CA ASP A 144 7.91 34.69 -16.07
C ASP A 144 8.49 36.12 -16.10
N PHE A 145 9.82 36.25 -16.05
CA PHE A 145 10.54 37.53 -16.05
C PHE A 145 10.53 38.18 -17.44
N MET A 146 10.87 37.43 -18.48
CA MET A 146 11.01 37.92 -19.85
C MET A 146 9.67 38.32 -20.49
N THR A 147 8.55 37.75 -20.04
CA THR A 147 7.20 38.03 -20.58
C THR A 147 6.43 39.12 -19.81
N TRP A 148 6.99 39.64 -18.71
CA TRP A 148 6.32 40.66 -17.92
C TRP A 148 6.25 42.01 -18.65
N ASN A 149 5.05 42.59 -18.81
CA ASN A 149 4.82 43.85 -19.53
C ASN A 149 4.81 45.09 -18.61
N GLY A 150 5.74 45.11 -17.63
CA GLY A 150 5.83 46.19 -16.65
C GLY A 150 4.57 46.31 -15.76
N THR A 151 4.45 47.44 -15.08
CA THR A 151 3.42 47.65 -14.04
C THR A 151 2.00 47.95 -14.57
N SER A 152 1.80 47.88 -15.88
CA SER A 152 0.57 48.25 -16.60
C SER A 152 -0.73 47.66 -16.03
N GLU A 153 -0.76 46.37 -15.65
CA GLU A 153 -1.94 45.74 -15.03
C GLU A 153 -2.27 46.31 -13.64
N TYR A 154 -1.25 46.69 -12.86
CA TYR A 154 -1.44 47.32 -11.56
C TYR A 154 -1.96 48.76 -11.71
N THR A 155 -1.45 49.50 -12.71
CA THR A 155 -1.94 50.84 -13.07
C THR A 155 -3.41 50.81 -13.48
N ALA A 156 -3.84 49.84 -14.27
CA ALA A 156 -5.24 49.70 -14.67
C ALA A 156 -6.19 49.45 -13.48
N LEU A 157 -5.73 48.73 -12.45
CA LEU A 157 -6.50 48.55 -11.21
C LEU A 157 -6.43 49.79 -10.30
N LEU A 158 -5.38 50.60 -10.36
CA LEU A 158 -5.28 51.87 -9.64
C LEU A 158 -6.43 52.82 -10.01
N GLU A 159 -6.83 52.86 -11.28
CA GLU A 159 -8.01 53.61 -11.75
C GLU A 159 -9.32 53.12 -11.09
N GLU A 160 -9.50 51.81 -10.89
CA GLU A 160 -10.64 51.27 -10.14
C GLU A 160 -10.62 51.68 -8.66
N VAL A 161 -9.43 51.80 -8.05
CA VAL A 161 -9.29 52.32 -6.67
C VAL A 161 -9.58 53.81 -6.62
N GLN A 162 -9.11 54.62 -7.59
CA GLN A 162 -9.43 56.06 -7.67
C GLN A 162 -10.94 56.32 -7.71
N LYS A 163 -11.74 55.44 -8.33
CA LYS A 163 -13.21 55.57 -8.39
C LYS A 163 -13.88 55.55 -7.01
N LEU A 164 -13.23 55.09 -5.94
CA LEU A 164 -13.74 55.23 -4.57
C LEU A 164 -14.09 56.68 -4.20
N ASN A 165 -13.36 57.66 -4.76
CA ASN A 165 -13.64 59.09 -4.58
C ASN A 165 -14.95 59.57 -5.26
N THR A 166 -15.58 58.74 -6.11
CA THR A 166 -16.84 59.08 -6.79
C THR A 166 -18.10 58.71 -5.99
N ILE A 167 -17.97 58.00 -4.86
CA ILE A 167 -19.10 57.51 -4.05
C ILE A 167 -19.75 58.65 -3.26
N ASN A 168 -20.55 59.46 -3.96
CA ASN A 168 -21.32 60.56 -3.38
C ASN A 168 -22.64 60.05 -2.78
N PHE A 169 -22.55 59.43 -1.60
CA PHE A 169 -23.71 58.87 -0.89
C PHE A 169 -23.96 59.55 0.47
N ASN A 170 -25.23 59.62 0.90
CA ASN A 170 -25.60 60.17 2.19
C ASN A 170 -25.43 59.15 3.33
N TYR A 171 -24.17 58.80 3.65
CA TYR A 171 -23.80 57.88 4.73
C TYR A 171 -24.48 58.23 6.06
N LYS A 172 -24.55 59.52 6.41
CA LYS A 172 -25.18 60.04 7.63
C LYS A 172 -26.71 59.85 7.64
N GLY A 173 -27.36 59.87 6.47
CA GLY A 173 -28.78 59.57 6.33
C GLY A 173 -29.06 58.08 6.56
N LEU A 174 -28.32 57.20 5.89
CA LEU A 174 -28.48 55.75 6.03
C LEU A 174 -28.18 55.27 7.47
N SER A 175 -27.11 55.77 8.09
CA SER A 175 -26.78 55.52 9.50
C SER A 175 -27.92 55.94 10.45
N LYS A 176 -28.55 57.11 10.22
CA LYS A 176 -29.72 57.55 11.00
C LYS A 176 -30.94 56.65 10.82
N TYR A 177 -31.20 56.12 9.63
CA TYR A 177 -32.28 55.17 9.42
C TYR A 177 -31.99 53.83 10.10
N ALA A 178 -30.75 53.33 10.02
CA ALA A 178 -30.33 52.11 10.72
C ALA A 178 -30.52 52.24 12.24
N GLN A 179 -30.02 53.32 12.83
CA GLN A 179 -30.20 53.65 14.25
C GLN A 179 -31.70 53.79 14.63
N SER A 180 -32.50 54.42 13.77
CA SER A 180 -33.94 54.60 14.02
C SER A 180 -34.70 53.27 14.11
N VAL A 181 -34.29 52.29 13.28
CA VAL A 181 -34.81 50.93 13.25
C VAL A 181 -34.26 50.11 14.43
N GLU A 182 -32.97 50.20 14.76
CA GLU A 182 -32.35 49.56 15.94
C GLU A 182 -33.05 49.98 17.25
N LEU A 183 -33.39 51.27 17.37
CA LEU A 183 -34.20 51.79 18.48
C LEU A 183 -35.61 51.22 18.48
N ALA A 184 -36.22 50.95 17.32
CA ALA A 184 -37.55 50.30 17.26
C ALA A 184 -37.49 48.81 17.63
N PHE A 185 -36.41 48.09 17.29
CA PHE A 185 -36.16 46.74 17.81
C PHE A 185 -36.02 46.76 19.34
N SER A 186 -35.25 47.70 19.89
CA SER A 186 -35.03 47.80 21.34
C SER A 186 -36.30 48.18 22.12
N ASP A 187 -37.06 49.18 21.65
CA ASP A 187 -38.35 49.60 22.24
C ASP A 187 -39.39 48.46 22.28
N ILE A 188 -39.29 47.50 21.35
CA ILE A 188 -40.11 46.27 21.31
C ILE A 188 -39.61 45.19 22.28
N GLU A 189 -38.31 45.10 22.49
CA GLU A 189 -37.64 44.13 23.39
C GLU A 189 -37.77 44.54 24.87
N ASP A 190 -37.61 45.84 25.16
CA ASP A 190 -37.63 46.44 26.50
C ASP A 190 -39.03 46.50 27.14
N ASN A 191 -40.10 46.19 26.40
CA ASN A 191 -41.51 46.25 26.83
C ASN A 191 -42.18 44.84 26.93
N PRO A 192 -41.72 43.96 27.85
CA PRO A 192 -42.26 42.60 28.00
C PRO A 192 -43.69 42.57 28.55
N LYS A 193 -44.38 41.47 28.22
CA LYS A 193 -45.85 41.41 28.13
C LYS A 193 -46.62 41.23 29.42
N ASP A 194 -45.95 41.06 30.54
CA ASP A 194 -46.62 40.61 31.77
C ASP A 194 -46.92 41.77 32.73
N ASN A 195 -46.25 42.92 32.56
CA ASN A 195 -46.35 44.07 33.48
C ASN A 195 -47.13 45.28 32.93
N LEU A 196 -47.33 45.40 31.61
CA LEU A 196 -48.08 46.51 31.01
C LEU A 196 -49.60 46.35 31.21
N SER A 197 -50.32 47.44 31.46
CA SER A 197 -51.79 47.40 31.50
C SER A 197 -52.37 47.16 30.10
N ASP A 198 -53.63 46.72 30.02
CA ASP A 198 -54.29 46.51 28.73
C ASP A 198 -54.38 47.79 27.89
N SER A 199 -54.55 48.95 28.53
CA SER A 199 -54.47 50.27 27.89
C SER A 199 -53.06 50.62 27.42
N ASP A 200 -52.01 50.22 28.13
CA ASP A 200 -50.63 50.44 27.69
C ASP A 200 -50.24 49.54 26.52
N ILE A 201 -50.69 48.28 26.48
CA ILE A 201 -50.48 47.38 25.33
C ILE A 201 -51.15 47.92 24.06
N LEU A 202 -52.39 48.41 24.17
CA LEU A 202 -53.10 49.02 23.05
C LEU A 202 -52.44 50.33 22.60
N ARG A 203 -51.96 51.16 23.54
CA ARG A 203 -51.19 52.37 23.21
C ARG A 203 -49.86 52.02 22.53
N PHE A 204 -49.11 51.04 23.03
CA PHE A 204 -47.81 50.65 22.47
C PHE A 204 -47.95 50.05 21.07
N THR A 205 -48.92 49.14 20.86
CA THR A 205 -49.17 48.56 19.53
C THR A 205 -49.70 49.57 18.52
N SER A 206 -50.34 50.68 18.94
CA SER A 206 -50.69 51.78 18.03
C SER A 206 -49.46 52.44 17.37
N SER A 207 -48.28 52.38 18.01
CA SER A 207 -47.02 52.88 17.46
C SER A 207 -46.47 52.04 16.31
N PHE A 208 -46.99 50.83 16.06
CA PHE A 208 -46.40 49.89 15.10
C PHE A 208 -46.41 50.40 13.66
N GLY A 209 -47.39 51.23 13.28
CA GLY A 209 -47.40 51.94 12.00
C GLY A 209 -46.23 52.91 11.85
N HIS A 210 -45.81 53.59 12.92
CA HIS A 210 -44.62 54.45 12.91
C HIS A 210 -43.33 53.63 12.81
N TYR A 211 -43.25 52.47 13.47
CA TYR A 211 -42.11 51.57 13.30
C TYR A 211 -42.01 51.04 11.88
N LYS A 212 -43.12 50.58 11.26
CA LYS A 212 -43.14 50.14 9.86
C LYS A 212 -42.56 51.19 8.91
N ASN A 213 -42.95 52.45 9.06
CA ASN A 213 -42.41 53.55 8.25
C ASN A 213 -40.89 53.75 8.44
N LYS A 214 -40.33 53.50 9.63
CA LYS A 214 -38.86 53.52 9.83
C LYS A 214 -38.16 52.42 9.03
N PHE A 215 -38.73 51.21 9.03
CA PHE A 215 -38.18 50.06 8.29
C PHE A 215 -38.18 50.33 6.78
N GLU A 216 -39.28 50.87 6.24
CA GLU A 216 -39.42 51.21 4.81
C GLU A 216 -38.45 52.33 4.37
N ASN A 217 -38.18 53.31 5.24
CA ASN A 217 -37.14 54.33 5.00
C ASN A 217 -35.72 53.74 4.97
N LEU A 218 -35.44 52.73 5.80
CA LEU A 218 -34.16 52.03 5.77
C LEU A 218 -33.99 51.21 4.48
N GLU A 219 -34.96 50.37 4.13
CA GLU A 219 -34.95 49.57 2.89
C GLU A 219 -34.72 50.47 1.66
N GLY A 220 -35.49 51.57 1.55
CA GLY A 220 -35.37 52.55 0.46
C GLY A 220 -34.07 53.36 0.47
N SER A 221 -33.30 53.34 1.56
CA SER A 221 -31.97 53.95 1.65
C SER A 221 -30.85 52.93 1.40
N VAL A 222 -31.01 51.66 1.80
CA VAL A 222 -30.09 50.56 1.46
C VAL A 222 -30.13 50.29 -0.04
N ALA A 223 -31.31 50.22 -0.65
CA ALA A 223 -31.48 49.99 -2.08
C ALA A 223 -30.78 51.06 -2.95
N LYS A 224 -30.62 52.29 -2.45
CA LYS A 224 -29.88 53.38 -3.11
C LYS A 224 -28.37 53.30 -2.89
N PHE A 225 -27.91 52.58 -1.87
CA PHE A 225 -26.49 52.40 -1.58
C PHE A 225 -25.89 51.20 -2.32
N LEU A 226 -26.66 50.11 -2.52
CA LEU A 226 -26.16 48.89 -3.15
C LEU A 226 -25.38 49.10 -4.47
N PRO A 227 -25.82 49.94 -5.43
CA PRO A 227 -25.07 50.16 -6.68
C PRO A 227 -23.70 50.83 -6.51
N GLN A 228 -23.41 51.40 -5.33
CA GLN A 228 -22.11 51.96 -4.99
C GLN A 228 -21.10 50.89 -4.54
N LEU A 229 -21.57 49.70 -4.15
CA LEU A 229 -20.70 48.62 -3.67
C LEU A 229 -19.83 48.05 -4.80
N ASP A 230 -20.26 48.12 -6.06
CA ASP A 230 -19.47 47.64 -7.20
C ASP A 230 -18.11 48.35 -7.30
N VAL A 231 -18.07 49.64 -6.94
CA VAL A 231 -16.83 50.43 -6.87
C VAL A 231 -15.90 49.89 -5.78
N VAL A 232 -16.44 49.56 -4.61
CA VAL A 232 -15.67 48.98 -3.48
C VAL A 232 -15.14 47.58 -3.83
N HIS A 233 -15.95 46.76 -4.52
CA HIS A 233 -15.54 45.43 -4.97
C HIS A 233 -14.53 45.47 -6.12
N ASN A 234 -14.61 46.45 -7.03
CA ASN A 234 -13.60 46.65 -8.08
C ASN A 234 -12.26 47.12 -7.50
N ALA A 235 -12.28 48.11 -6.62
CA ALA A 235 -11.06 48.62 -5.97
C ALA A 235 -10.27 47.49 -5.26
N LYS A 236 -10.95 46.55 -4.61
CA LYS A 236 -10.31 45.44 -3.88
C LYS A 236 -9.42 44.52 -4.73
N LYS A 237 -9.59 44.49 -6.05
CA LYS A 237 -8.82 43.62 -6.97
C LYS A 237 -7.32 43.95 -7.02
N ILE A 238 -6.92 45.17 -6.65
CA ILE A 238 -5.50 45.61 -6.67
C ILE A 238 -4.61 44.80 -5.70
N VAL A 239 -5.21 44.17 -4.69
CA VAL A 239 -4.51 43.39 -3.66
C VAL A 239 -3.81 42.16 -4.26
N ASP A 240 -4.37 41.58 -5.32
CA ASP A 240 -3.87 40.35 -5.95
C ASP A 240 -2.64 40.59 -6.86
N GLN A 241 -2.41 41.83 -7.31
CA GLN A 241 -1.43 42.16 -8.36
C GLN A 241 -0.02 42.54 -7.85
N LEU A 242 0.51 41.76 -6.90
CA LEU A 242 1.88 41.96 -6.36
C LEU A 242 2.94 40.99 -6.93
N GLY A 243 2.59 40.15 -7.90
CA GLY A 243 3.47 39.10 -8.44
C GLY A 243 4.83 39.61 -8.93
N PHE A 244 4.86 40.77 -9.60
CA PHE A 244 6.09 41.34 -10.16
C PHE A 244 7.12 41.78 -9.10
N VAL A 245 6.67 42.10 -7.87
CA VAL A 245 7.58 42.46 -6.77
C VAL A 245 8.40 41.23 -6.33
N GLN A 246 7.78 40.04 -6.34
CA GLN A 246 8.47 38.77 -6.08
C GLN A 246 9.37 38.37 -7.26
N LEU A 247 8.94 38.67 -8.48
CA LEU A 247 9.69 38.43 -9.71
C LEU A 247 11.02 39.20 -9.71
N LEU A 248 10.99 40.51 -9.45
CA LEU A 248 12.17 41.36 -9.26
C LEU A 248 13.06 40.87 -8.10
N ARG A 249 12.48 40.51 -6.95
CA ARG A 249 13.27 40.01 -5.80
C ARG A 249 13.93 38.65 -6.06
N LYS A 250 13.31 37.79 -6.87
CA LYS A 250 13.88 36.49 -7.31
C LYS A 250 15.07 36.71 -8.26
N GLU A 251 14.93 37.65 -9.20
CA GLU A 251 15.98 38.17 -10.09
C GLU A 251 17.22 38.59 -9.30
N GLN A 252 17.07 39.52 -8.34
CA GLN A 252 18.18 39.99 -7.51
C GLN A 252 18.86 38.83 -6.76
N SER A 253 18.08 37.89 -6.21
CA SER A 253 18.65 36.73 -5.49
C SER A 253 19.46 35.80 -6.41
N PHE A 254 19.19 35.78 -7.71
CA PHE A 254 20.02 35.07 -8.68
C PHE A 254 21.27 35.87 -9.02
N ARG A 255 21.17 37.20 -9.24
CA ARG A 255 22.33 38.09 -9.42
C ARG A 255 23.35 37.96 -8.29
N GLU A 256 22.90 38.01 -7.04
CA GLU A 256 23.77 37.86 -5.87
C GLU A 256 24.54 36.53 -5.86
N LYS A 257 23.92 35.44 -6.32
CA LYS A 257 24.56 34.12 -6.45
C LYS A 257 25.53 34.05 -7.65
N ILE A 258 25.24 34.74 -8.76
CA ILE A 258 26.08 34.72 -9.96
C ILE A 258 27.17 35.83 -10.00
N ALA A 259 27.12 36.83 -9.13
CA ALA A 259 28.03 37.98 -9.10
C ALA A 259 29.50 37.63 -8.80
N ASN A 260 29.75 36.67 -7.90
CA ASN A 260 31.12 36.30 -7.52
C ASN A 260 31.85 35.61 -8.69
N LYS A 261 33.08 36.04 -9.02
CA LYS A 261 33.88 35.39 -10.07
C LYS A 261 34.37 34.02 -9.59
N VAL A 262 34.08 32.97 -10.37
CA VAL A 262 34.54 31.59 -10.14
C VAL A 262 35.66 31.25 -11.12
N ASN A 263 36.69 30.55 -10.63
CA ASN A 263 37.81 30.10 -11.46
C ASN A 263 37.56 28.67 -11.94
N PHE A 264 37.18 28.50 -13.21
CA PHE A 264 36.91 27.20 -13.81
C PHE A 264 38.17 26.37 -14.17
N GLY A 265 39.38 26.82 -13.82
CA GLY A 265 40.64 26.13 -14.14
C GLY A 265 40.86 24.76 -13.48
N GLN A 266 39.91 24.26 -12.67
CA GLN A 266 39.89 22.89 -12.13
C GLN A 266 38.68 22.07 -12.64
N LEU A 267 37.93 22.56 -13.64
CA LEU A 267 36.73 21.89 -14.15
C LEU A 267 36.98 20.45 -14.61
N ASP A 268 38.12 20.20 -15.27
CA ASP A 268 38.50 18.87 -15.76
C ASP A 268 38.65 17.81 -14.63
N LEU A 269 38.99 18.25 -13.41
CA LEU A 269 39.07 17.37 -12.24
C LEU A 269 37.67 16.97 -11.72
N MET A 270 36.70 17.86 -11.90
CA MET A 270 35.29 17.61 -11.55
C MET A 270 34.62 16.74 -12.62
N THR A 271 34.84 17.01 -13.92
CA THR A 271 34.26 16.18 -15.00
C THR A 271 34.86 14.78 -15.05
N ALA A 272 36.16 14.61 -14.74
CA ALA A 272 36.78 13.30 -14.53
C ALA A 272 36.14 12.50 -13.37
N SER A 273 35.52 13.18 -12.40
CA SER A 273 34.78 12.52 -11.32
C SER A 273 33.47 11.89 -11.83
N PHE A 274 32.76 12.52 -12.77
CA PHE A 274 31.59 11.90 -13.41
C PHE A 274 31.95 10.66 -14.22
N LYS A 275 33.07 10.70 -14.98
CA LYS A 275 33.56 9.51 -15.68
C LYS A 275 33.92 8.37 -14.71
N SER A 276 34.52 8.70 -13.58
CA SER A 276 34.85 7.73 -12.53
C SER A 276 33.59 7.07 -11.92
N VAL A 277 32.45 7.79 -11.89
CA VAL A 277 31.14 7.26 -11.49
C VAL A 277 30.55 6.36 -12.58
N ASP A 278 30.56 6.78 -13.85
CA ASP A 278 30.07 6.03 -15.00
C ASP A 278 30.76 4.65 -15.12
N GLU A 279 32.10 4.63 -15.03
CA GLU A 279 32.90 3.41 -14.94
C GLU A 279 32.47 2.49 -13.77
N TYR A 280 32.10 3.07 -12.62
CA TYR A 280 31.62 2.31 -11.46
C TYR A 280 30.17 1.80 -11.63
N VAL A 281 29.29 2.55 -12.30
CA VAL A 281 27.89 2.17 -12.52
C VAL A 281 27.79 0.84 -13.27
N LEU A 282 28.74 0.50 -14.15
CA LEU A 282 28.84 -0.81 -14.79
C LEU A 282 29.16 -1.96 -13.81
N ILE A 283 30.01 -1.69 -12.81
CA ILE A 283 30.34 -2.64 -11.72
C ILE A 283 29.13 -2.80 -10.78
N SER A 284 28.43 -1.70 -10.48
CA SER A 284 27.19 -1.71 -9.70
C SER A 284 26.09 -2.53 -10.40
N LYS A 285 25.87 -2.33 -11.70
CA LYS A 285 24.90 -3.08 -12.52
C LYS A 285 25.18 -4.57 -12.57
N SER A 286 26.45 -4.97 -12.71
CA SER A 286 26.84 -6.38 -12.82
C SER A 286 26.89 -7.12 -11.47
N SER A 287 27.16 -6.42 -10.37
CA SER A 287 27.18 -7.01 -9.02
C SER A 287 25.83 -6.97 -8.29
N LEU A 288 24.92 -6.05 -8.63
CA LEU A 288 23.62 -5.90 -7.96
C LEU A 288 22.81 -7.21 -7.82
N PRO A 289 22.75 -8.14 -8.82
CA PRO A 289 22.08 -9.42 -8.64
C PRO A 289 22.64 -10.25 -7.48
N VAL A 290 23.95 -10.17 -7.23
CA VAL A 290 24.64 -10.93 -6.18
C VAL A 290 24.35 -10.34 -4.80
N PHE A 291 24.43 -9.01 -4.66
CA PHE A 291 23.97 -8.30 -3.44
C PHE A 291 22.51 -8.62 -3.14
N LYS A 292 21.65 -8.54 -4.17
CA LYS A 292 20.24 -8.94 -4.08
C LYS A 292 20.15 -10.40 -3.62
N THR A 293 20.86 -11.37 -4.22
CA THR A 293 20.85 -12.79 -3.80
C THR A 293 21.07 -12.94 -2.30
N LEU A 294 22.18 -12.38 -1.80
CA LEU A 294 22.57 -12.42 -0.40
C LEU A 294 21.54 -11.74 0.53
N GLN A 295 20.87 -10.68 0.10
CA GLN A 295 19.86 -9.99 0.93
C GLN A 295 18.55 -10.79 1.17
N LYS A 296 18.10 -11.69 0.25
CA LYS A 296 17.00 -12.66 0.61
C LYS A 296 17.52 -13.63 1.69
N LEU A 297 18.73 -14.19 1.50
CA LEU A 297 19.30 -15.21 2.41
C LEU A 297 19.40 -14.72 3.86
N ILE A 298 19.92 -13.51 4.07
CA ILE A 298 20.08 -12.90 5.40
C ILE A 298 18.72 -12.70 6.09
N ARG A 299 17.70 -12.22 5.36
CA ARG A 299 16.35 -12.05 5.91
C ARG A 299 15.74 -13.40 6.28
N SER A 300 15.65 -14.34 5.34
CA SER A 300 15.09 -15.69 5.55
C SER A 300 15.67 -16.39 6.79
N HIS A 301 17.01 -16.41 6.90
CA HIS A 301 17.71 -17.15 7.94
C HIS A 301 17.62 -16.49 9.33
N THR A 302 17.29 -15.20 9.41
CA THR A 302 17.39 -14.44 10.68
C THR A 302 16.05 -13.92 11.20
N GLU A 303 15.05 -13.74 10.33
CA GLU A 303 13.73 -13.22 10.72
C GLU A 303 12.72 -14.35 11.00
N LEU A 304 12.86 -15.52 10.38
CA LEU A 304 12.12 -16.79 10.56
C LEU A 304 10.57 -16.75 10.43
N VAL A 305 9.96 -15.57 10.39
CA VAL A 305 8.54 -15.36 10.06
C VAL A 305 8.33 -15.65 8.56
N ASP A 306 7.12 -16.15 8.23
CA ASP A 306 6.68 -16.49 6.87
C ASP A 306 7.55 -17.50 6.07
N LEU A 307 8.38 -18.29 6.76
CA LEU A 307 9.01 -19.48 6.18
C LEU A 307 7.95 -20.55 5.86
N SER A 308 7.64 -20.71 4.57
CA SER A 308 6.77 -21.75 4.01
C SER A 308 7.43 -23.13 4.05
N LEU A 309 7.57 -23.68 5.27
CA LEU A 309 8.11 -25.02 5.51
C LEU A 309 7.09 -26.09 5.11
N VAL A 310 7.45 -26.96 4.16
CA VAL A 310 6.66 -28.08 3.64
C VAL A 310 7.16 -29.40 4.25
N TYR A 311 8.46 -29.65 4.16
CA TYR A 311 9.12 -30.90 4.54
C TYR A 311 9.64 -30.90 5.99
N ALA A 312 9.96 -29.74 6.56
CA ALA A 312 10.47 -29.56 7.93
C ALA A 312 9.44 -28.88 8.86
N ILE A 313 8.15 -28.98 8.54
CA ILE A 313 7.07 -28.26 9.23
C ILE A 313 6.92 -28.65 10.72
N GLY A 314 7.22 -29.89 11.09
CA GLY A 314 7.36 -30.39 12.47
C GLY A 314 8.74 -30.18 13.09
N LEU A 315 9.70 -29.62 12.35
CA LEU A 315 11.08 -29.31 12.77
C LEU A 315 11.38 -27.78 12.70
N PRO A 316 10.54 -26.90 13.30
CA PRO A 316 10.68 -25.43 13.19
C PRO A 316 11.97 -24.84 13.78
N GLY A 317 12.78 -25.64 14.48
CA GLY A 317 14.11 -25.28 14.97
C GLY A 317 15.25 -25.66 14.03
N GLY A 318 14.99 -26.07 12.78
CA GLY A 318 16.02 -26.45 11.83
C GLY A 318 16.81 -27.68 12.28
N SER A 319 18.14 -27.66 12.14
CA SER A 319 18.98 -28.82 12.50
C SER A 319 18.94 -29.17 13.98
N ASN A 320 18.68 -28.19 14.86
CA ASN A 320 18.52 -28.40 16.30
C ASN A 320 17.29 -29.26 16.63
N ASP A 321 16.23 -29.24 15.81
CA ASP A 321 15.11 -30.18 15.96
C ASP A 321 15.46 -31.58 15.45
N LEU A 322 16.30 -31.70 14.41
CA LEU A 322 16.83 -32.99 13.95
C LEU A 322 17.75 -33.63 15.01
N GLU A 323 18.61 -32.84 15.67
CA GLU A 323 19.42 -33.27 16.82
C GLU A 323 18.54 -33.83 17.97
N GLN A 324 17.44 -33.15 18.28
CA GLN A 324 16.53 -33.52 19.35
C GLN A 324 15.70 -34.80 19.09
N LEU A 325 15.69 -35.36 17.87
CA LEU A 325 15.02 -36.65 17.59
C LEU A 325 15.51 -37.76 18.54
N SER A 326 16.82 -37.80 18.79
CA SER A 326 17.45 -38.75 19.71
C SER A 326 16.90 -38.70 21.15
N LEU A 327 16.44 -37.52 21.59
CA LEU A 327 15.91 -37.26 22.93
C LEU A 327 14.41 -37.54 23.04
N VAL A 328 13.67 -37.59 21.92
CA VAL A 328 12.24 -37.94 21.92
C VAL A 328 12.01 -39.32 22.54
N PHE A 329 12.92 -40.26 22.27
CA PHE A 329 12.91 -41.62 22.82
C PHE A 329 13.17 -41.71 24.34
N GLN A 330 13.37 -40.58 25.03
CA GLN A 330 13.50 -40.50 26.49
C GLN A 330 12.19 -40.00 27.16
N GLN A 331 11.11 -39.79 26.39
CA GLN A 331 9.81 -39.35 26.91
C GLN A 331 8.87 -40.53 27.13
N ASP A 332 8.65 -40.88 28.40
CA ASP A 332 7.72 -41.94 28.83
C ASP A 332 6.32 -41.77 28.19
N TRP A 333 5.82 -40.53 28.08
CA TRP A 333 4.52 -40.24 27.46
C TRP A 333 4.39 -40.75 26.01
N ILE A 334 5.50 -40.84 25.26
CA ILE A 334 5.53 -41.40 23.90
C ILE A 334 5.70 -42.92 23.97
N ALA A 335 6.60 -43.41 24.83
CA ALA A 335 6.86 -44.84 24.99
C ALA A 335 5.63 -45.63 25.50
N ASP A 336 4.86 -45.07 26.44
CA ASP A 336 3.63 -45.65 27.02
C ASP A 336 2.50 -45.84 26.00
N ARG A 337 2.57 -45.15 24.85
CA ARG A 337 1.52 -45.14 23.82
C ARG A 337 1.84 -46.04 22.62
N ILE A 338 3.06 -46.57 22.57
CA ILE A 338 3.55 -47.39 21.46
C ILE A 338 3.48 -48.87 21.86
N GLY A 339 2.70 -49.65 21.11
CA GLY A 339 2.69 -51.10 21.25
C GLY A 339 4.09 -51.68 21.02
N ASN A 340 4.58 -52.50 21.96
CA ASN A 340 5.94 -53.06 21.93
C ASN A 340 7.05 -51.99 21.84
N SER A 341 6.89 -50.89 22.59
CA SER A 341 7.76 -49.70 22.54
C SER A 341 9.26 -49.98 22.63
N SER A 342 9.71 -50.95 23.44
CA SER A 342 11.14 -51.29 23.53
C SER A 342 11.73 -51.80 22.21
N VAL A 343 10.95 -52.47 21.36
CA VAL A 343 11.39 -52.91 20.02
C VAL A 343 11.28 -51.76 19.04
N VAL A 344 10.14 -51.06 19.02
CA VAL A 344 9.90 -49.93 18.12
C VAL A 344 10.92 -48.81 18.29
N ILE A 345 11.22 -48.41 19.54
CA ILE A 345 12.20 -47.37 19.86
C ILE A 345 13.62 -47.82 19.50
N LYS A 346 13.96 -49.11 19.65
CA LYS A 346 15.25 -49.64 19.21
C LYS A 346 15.37 -49.52 17.68
N ASN A 347 14.36 -49.95 16.95
CA ASN A 347 14.37 -49.99 15.49
C ASN A 347 14.36 -48.57 14.89
N LEU A 348 13.59 -47.63 15.46
CA LEU A 348 13.63 -46.21 15.08
C LEU A 348 14.99 -45.55 15.36
N LYS A 349 15.69 -45.95 16.44
CA LYS A 349 17.06 -45.50 16.70
C LYS A 349 18.07 -46.04 15.69
N THR A 350 17.88 -47.27 15.19
CA THR A 350 18.71 -47.82 14.10
C THR A 350 18.44 -47.07 12.79
N ALA A 351 17.19 -46.78 12.46
CA ALA A 351 16.82 -46.02 11.25
C ALA A 351 17.46 -44.61 11.26
N PHE A 352 17.19 -43.81 12.31
CA PHE A 352 17.72 -42.46 12.44
C PHE A 352 19.27 -42.33 12.47
N GLN A 353 20.05 -43.42 12.51
CA GLN A 353 21.51 -43.35 12.29
C GLN A 353 21.88 -42.83 10.90
N TYR A 354 21.03 -43.03 9.87
CA TYR A 354 21.28 -42.45 8.55
C TYR A 354 21.32 -40.91 8.59
N PHE A 355 20.62 -40.26 9.54
CA PHE A 355 20.67 -38.81 9.71
C PHE A 355 21.99 -38.29 10.32
N ASP A 356 22.85 -39.10 10.94
CA ASP A 356 24.00 -38.59 11.72
C ASP A 356 24.99 -37.77 10.86
N THR A 357 25.19 -38.17 9.60
CA THR A 357 26.02 -37.42 8.64
C THR A 357 25.36 -36.09 8.24
N LEU A 358 24.05 -36.09 7.96
CA LEU A 358 23.28 -34.91 7.58
C LEU A 358 23.22 -33.89 8.73
N LYS A 359 22.89 -34.37 9.94
CA LYS A 359 22.91 -33.60 11.20
C LYS A 359 24.27 -32.93 11.42
N SER A 360 25.36 -33.68 11.25
CA SER A 360 26.72 -33.17 11.45
C SER A 360 27.08 -32.07 10.44
N ALA A 361 26.67 -32.21 9.18
CA ALA A 361 26.89 -31.19 8.16
C ALA A 361 26.03 -29.93 8.37
N LEU A 362 24.76 -30.10 8.75
CA LEU A 362 23.85 -28.99 9.08
C LEU A 362 24.37 -28.14 10.26
N GLY A 363 24.77 -28.77 11.36
CA GLY A 363 25.28 -28.08 12.55
C GLY A 363 26.58 -27.31 12.29
N LEU A 364 27.39 -27.75 11.32
CA LEU A 364 28.55 -26.97 10.84
C LEU A 364 28.11 -25.75 10.02
N ALA A 365 27.14 -25.90 9.10
CA ALA A 365 26.63 -24.80 8.29
C ALA A 365 25.96 -23.70 9.14
N GLU A 366 25.08 -24.06 10.09
CA GLU A 366 24.50 -23.09 11.03
C GLU A 366 25.57 -22.36 11.85
N LYS A 367 26.60 -23.08 12.34
CA LYS A 367 27.70 -22.48 13.10
C LYS A 367 28.49 -21.46 12.29
N TRP A 368 28.69 -21.71 10.99
CA TRP A 368 29.32 -20.76 10.06
C TRP A 368 28.45 -19.56 9.74
N TRP A 369 27.13 -19.74 9.58
CA TRP A 369 26.21 -18.67 9.20
C TRP A 369 25.76 -17.77 10.35
N LYS A 370 25.80 -18.26 11.60
CA LYS A 370 25.45 -17.52 12.82
C LYS A 370 25.96 -16.06 12.92
N PRO A 371 27.17 -15.69 12.44
CA PRO A 371 27.63 -14.30 12.48
C PRO A 371 26.90 -13.36 11.49
N MET A 372 26.14 -13.89 10.52
CA MET A 372 25.24 -13.10 9.66
C MET A 372 23.97 -12.64 10.38
N SER A 373 23.63 -13.22 11.54
CA SER A 373 22.49 -12.80 12.37
C SER A 373 22.73 -11.48 13.12
N ASP A 374 23.94 -10.94 13.07
CA ASP A 374 24.37 -9.77 13.86
C ASP A 374 23.86 -8.44 13.27
N GLU A 375 22.99 -7.74 14.03
CA GLU A 375 22.24 -6.58 13.56
C GLU A 375 23.08 -5.44 12.92
N PRO A 376 24.24 -5.02 13.48
CA PRO A 376 25.06 -4.00 12.85
C PRO A 376 25.56 -4.42 11.47
N LYS A 377 25.94 -5.70 11.29
CA LYS A 377 26.39 -6.23 10.01
C LYS A 377 25.22 -6.31 9.02
N LYS A 378 24.05 -6.81 9.44
CA LYS A 378 22.83 -6.86 8.61
C LYS A 378 22.45 -5.46 8.12
N LYS A 379 22.43 -4.46 9.01
CA LYS A 379 22.14 -3.06 8.67
C LYS A 379 23.14 -2.51 7.66
N SER A 380 24.44 -2.67 7.90
CA SER A 380 25.48 -2.19 6.98
C SER A 380 25.43 -2.85 5.61
N PHE A 381 25.15 -4.15 5.51
CA PHE A 381 24.96 -4.81 4.21
C PHE A 381 23.71 -4.30 3.49
N GLY A 382 22.64 -3.97 4.22
CA GLY A 382 21.47 -3.27 3.69
C GLY A 382 21.79 -1.87 3.14
N GLU A 383 22.54 -1.07 3.89
CA GLU A 383 23.01 0.27 3.47
C GLU A 383 23.80 0.20 2.16
N VAL A 384 24.77 -0.73 2.04
CA VAL A 384 25.53 -0.92 0.79
C VAL A 384 24.61 -1.40 -0.35
N THR A 385 23.74 -2.39 -0.09
CA THR A 385 22.83 -2.94 -1.13
C THR A 385 21.89 -1.86 -1.70
N ASN A 386 21.40 -0.96 -0.85
CA ASN A 386 20.55 0.15 -1.29
C ASN A 386 21.33 1.17 -2.14
N LEU A 387 22.61 1.43 -1.82
CA LEU A 387 23.47 2.26 -2.67
C LEU A 387 23.76 1.57 -4.03
N GLN A 388 24.04 0.26 -4.04
CA GLN A 388 24.24 -0.49 -5.29
C GLN A 388 23.03 -0.42 -6.21
N TYR A 389 21.82 -0.42 -5.64
CA TYR A 389 20.58 -0.25 -6.38
C TYR A 389 20.46 1.16 -6.98
N PHE A 390 20.66 2.20 -6.16
CA PHE A 390 20.63 3.60 -6.62
C PHE A 390 21.66 3.86 -7.73
N LEU A 391 22.91 3.40 -7.56
CA LEU A 391 23.97 3.58 -8.55
C LEU A 391 23.72 2.75 -9.82
N ALA A 392 23.26 1.50 -9.70
CA ALA A 392 22.94 0.68 -10.87
C ALA A 392 21.78 1.25 -11.70
N ASN A 393 20.81 1.94 -11.07
CA ASN A 393 19.69 2.56 -11.75
C ASN A 393 19.96 4.01 -12.19
N SER A 394 21.09 4.60 -11.79
CA SER A 394 21.50 5.95 -12.22
C SER A 394 21.86 5.94 -13.71
N VAL A 395 21.12 6.69 -14.53
CA VAL A 395 21.40 6.87 -15.97
C VAL A 395 22.45 7.95 -16.14
N MET A 396 23.70 7.57 -15.85
CA MET A 396 24.88 8.42 -15.96
C MET A 396 25.66 8.11 -17.24
N ASP A 397 25.21 8.64 -18.39
CA ASP A 397 26.13 8.89 -19.50
C ASP A 397 26.98 10.10 -19.10
N SER A 398 28.26 9.90 -18.82
CA SER A 398 29.13 10.98 -18.34
C SER A 398 29.38 12.11 -19.36
N THR A 399 29.03 11.93 -20.64
CA THR A 399 29.17 12.98 -21.67
C THR A 399 28.06 14.02 -21.60
N VAL A 400 26.83 13.63 -21.22
CA VAL A 400 25.65 14.51 -21.18
C VAL A 400 25.79 15.67 -20.17
N PRO A 401 26.13 15.45 -18.87
CA PRO A 401 26.33 16.57 -17.95
C PRO A 401 27.54 17.42 -18.34
N VAL A 402 28.55 16.87 -19.03
CA VAL A 402 29.69 17.64 -19.55
C VAL A 402 29.28 18.55 -20.71
N GLN A 403 28.37 18.11 -21.59
CA GLN A 403 27.79 18.94 -22.65
C GLN A 403 26.97 20.10 -22.05
N VAL A 404 26.07 19.80 -21.10
CA VAL A 404 25.25 20.81 -20.41
C VAL A 404 26.11 21.81 -19.62
N ILE A 405 27.16 21.34 -18.94
CA ILE A 405 28.16 22.21 -18.30
C ILE A 405 28.78 23.17 -19.32
N ASN A 406 29.27 22.66 -20.46
CA ASN A 406 29.91 23.49 -21.46
C ASN A 406 28.96 24.55 -22.03
N ALA A 407 27.69 24.21 -22.25
CA ALA A 407 26.66 25.16 -22.65
C ALA A 407 26.39 26.23 -21.57
N MET A 408 26.17 25.82 -20.31
CA MET A 408 25.98 26.76 -19.20
C MET A 408 27.20 27.67 -18.98
N LEU A 409 28.42 27.21 -19.26
CA LEU A 409 29.66 28.01 -19.19
C LEU A 409 29.91 28.89 -20.43
N VAL A 410 29.15 28.71 -21.52
CA VAL A 410 29.04 29.74 -22.57
C VAL A 410 28.11 30.84 -22.08
N CYS A 411 26.94 30.50 -21.54
CA CYS A 411 25.98 31.48 -21.02
C CYS A 411 26.55 32.29 -19.84
N ASP A 412 27.22 31.66 -18.87
CA ASP A 412 27.83 32.36 -17.72
C ASP A 412 28.94 33.36 -18.12
N LYS A 413 29.43 33.34 -19.36
CA LYS A 413 30.33 34.39 -19.89
C LYS A 413 29.57 35.61 -20.42
N GLY A 414 28.32 35.44 -20.84
CA GLY A 414 27.46 36.50 -21.39
C GLY A 414 26.73 37.35 -20.36
N LYS A 415 26.60 36.88 -19.10
CA LYS A 415 25.93 37.64 -18.03
C LYS A 415 26.54 39.04 -17.84
N THR A 416 25.70 40.04 -17.65
CA THR A 416 26.11 41.39 -17.30
C THR A 416 26.13 41.61 -15.80
N MET A 417 26.96 42.56 -15.36
CA MET A 417 27.13 42.91 -13.95
C MET A 417 26.44 44.24 -13.65
N LEU A 418 25.10 44.19 -13.55
CA LEU A 418 24.33 45.35 -13.11
C LEU A 418 24.71 45.76 -11.67
N ALA A 419 25.00 47.05 -11.49
CA ALA A 419 25.42 47.61 -10.20
C ALA A 419 24.24 47.93 -9.26
N ASN A 420 23.01 47.95 -9.79
CA ASN A 420 21.81 48.40 -9.07
C ASN A 420 21.12 47.22 -8.38
N ASN A 421 20.97 47.29 -7.07
CA ASN A 421 20.05 46.46 -6.31
C ASN A 421 18.67 47.14 -6.17
N LEU A 422 17.66 46.44 -5.66
CA LEU A 422 16.30 46.96 -5.52
C LEU A 422 16.13 48.04 -4.43
N ASN A 423 17.20 48.49 -3.76
CA ASN A 423 17.10 49.44 -2.63
C ASN A 423 16.42 50.77 -2.98
N HIS A 424 16.52 51.21 -4.25
CA HIS A 424 15.85 52.41 -4.74
C HIS A 424 14.32 52.21 -4.81
N LEU A 425 13.86 51.05 -5.31
CA LEU A 425 12.44 50.71 -5.42
C LEU A 425 11.76 50.39 -4.08
N GLU A 426 12.51 50.22 -2.99
CA GLU A 426 11.95 49.86 -1.68
C GLU A 426 10.98 50.94 -1.14
N ALA A 427 11.15 52.22 -1.53
CA ALA A 427 10.16 53.26 -1.25
C ALA A 427 8.84 53.05 -2.02
N ALA A 428 8.92 52.61 -3.28
CA ALA A 428 7.77 52.27 -4.11
C ALA A 428 7.05 51.03 -3.56
N PHE A 429 7.78 49.95 -3.27
CA PHE A 429 7.21 48.71 -2.70
C PHE A 429 6.52 48.95 -1.35
N ASN A 430 7.10 49.78 -0.46
CA ASN A 430 6.44 50.11 0.81
C ASN A 430 5.18 50.98 0.61
N SER A 431 5.16 51.85 -0.41
CA SER A 431 3.95 52.62 -0.78
C SER A 431 2.84 51.70 -1.32
N MET A 432 3.18 50.72 -2.16
CA MET A 432 2.25 49.69 -2.64
C MET A 432 1.66 48.87 -1.50
N ASN A 433 2.49 48.41 -0.56
CA ASN A 433 2.05 47.63 0.59
C ASN A 433 1.06 48.42 1.47
N GLN A 434 1.30 49.73 1.67
CA GLN A 434 0.37 50.60 2.40
C GLN A 434 -0.96 50.78 1.65
N LEU A 435 -0.94 50.98 0.34
CA LEU A 435 -2.14 51.07 -0.49
C LEU A 435 -2.96 49.78 -0.45
N ASN A 436 -2.31 48.63 -0.68
CA ASN A 436 -2.98 47.33 -0.74
C ASN A 436 -3.57 46.93 0.63
N GLU A 437 -2.86 47.17 1.75
CA GLU A 437 -3.45 46.96 3.09
C GLU A 437 -4.62 47.93 3.36
N ALA A 438 -4.54 49.21 2.95
CA ALA A 438 -5.66 50.15 3.13
C ALA A 438 -6.92 49.75 2.33
N VAL A 439 -6.74 49.25 1.11
CA VAL A 439 -7.84 48.77 0.25
C VAL A 439 -8.42 47.43 0.74
N LYS A 440 -7.56 46.50 1.16
CA LYS A 440 -7.93 45.21 1.77
C LYS A 440 -8.84 45.40 3.00
N ASN A 441 -8.55 46.41 3.82
CA ASN A 441 -9.33 46.76 5.02
C ASN A 441 -10.64 47.54 4.77
N LEU A 442 -11.05 47.77 3.51
CA LEU A 442 -12.40 48.28 3.22
C LEU A 442 -13.48 47.27 3.68
N PRO A 443 -14.64 47.70 4.21
CA PRO A 443 -15.73 46.78 4.56
C PRO A 443 -16.29 46.03 3.34
N SER A 444 -16.86 44.84 3.56
CA SER A 444 -17.51 44.04 2.50
C SER A 444 -18.99 44.39 2.29
N PHE A 445 -19.68 44.90 3.32
CA PHE A 445 -21.13 45.11 3.35
C PHE A 445 -21.98 43.87 2.98
N SER A 446 -21.42 42.66 3.08
CA SER A 446 -22.01 41.42 2.55
C SER A 446 -23.37 41.03 3.15
N TYR A 447 -23.70 41.56 4.34
CA TYR A 447 -24.98 41.38 5.04
C TYR A 447 -26.08 42.36 4.57
N LEU A 448 -25.78 43.37 3.74
CA LEU A 448 -26.78 44.38 3.34
C LEU A 448 -27.98 43.79 2.60
N SER A 449 -27.81 42.64 1.95
CA SER A 449 -28.89 41.83 1.36
C SER A 449 -30.02 41.58 2.37
N SER A 450 -29.71 41.21 3.61
CA SER A 450 -30.66 40.98 4.71
C SER A 450 -31.44 42.23 5.14
N LEU A 451 -30.95 43.44 4.81
CA LEU A 451 -31.60 44.72 5.12
C LEU A 451 -32.38 45.32 3.93
N THR A 452 -32.35 44.67 2.75
CA THR A 452 -33.14 45.10 1.58
C THR A 452 -34.63 44.80 1.69
N ASN A 453 -34.99 43.75 2.44
CA ASN A 453 -36.35 43.25 2.52
C ASN A 453 -36.65 42.76 3.95
N MET A 454 -37.17 43.67 4.76
CA MET A 454 -37.57 43.41 6.15
C MET A 454 -39.07 43.06 6.24
N SER A 455 -39.67 42.54 5.18
CA SER A 455 -41.12 42.27 5.12
C SER A 455 -41.61 41.32 6.22
N ARG A 456 -40.78 40.39 6.71
CA ARG A 456 -41.08 39.56 7.90
C ARG A 456 -41.52 40.41 9.10
N PHE A 457 -40.74 41.43 9.43
CA PHE A 457 -41.03 42.37 10.51
C PHE A 457 -42.18 43.33 10.15
N LYS A 458 -42.16 43.92 8.93
CA LYS A 458 -43.22 44.85 8.48
C LYS A 458 -44.61 44.21 8.45
N ASN A 459 -44.70 42.91 8.17
CA ASN A 459 -45.96 42.16 8.18
C ASN A 459 -46.52 42.01 9.60
N ILE A 460 -45.66 41.77 10.60
CA ILE A 460 -46.06 41.71 12.01
C ILE A 460 -46.45 43.10 12.52
N LEU A 461 -45.67 44.13 12.18
CA LEU A 461 -45.97 45.54 12.45
C LEU A 461 -47.23 46.07 11.73
N SER A 462 -47.81 45.28 10.80
CA SER A 462 -49.09 45.60 10.13
C SER A 462 -50.31 44.94 10.80
N ILE A 463 -50.13 44.12 11.83
CA ILE A 463 -51.25 43.49 12.55
C ILE A 463 -51.81 44.46 13.59
N THR A 464 -53.02 44.96 13.35
CA THR A 464 -53.77 45.74 14.36
C THR A 464 -54.45 44.77 15.33
N PRO A 465 -54.11 44.77 16.63
CA PRO A 465 -54.75 43.88 17.60
C PRO A 465 -56.18 44.34 17.93
N ALA A 466 -57.12 43.39 18.01
CA ALA A 466 -58.52 43.69 18.38
C ALA A 466 -58.72 43.84 19.89
N SER A 467 -57.83 43.23 20.69
CA SER A 467 -57.80 43.29 22.15
C SER A 467 -56.37 43.43 22.66
N ALA A 468 -56.21 43.76 23.96
CA ALA A 468 -54.89 43.74 24.58
C ALA A 468 -54.27 42.34 24.61
N ALA A 469 -55.08 41.26 24.66
CA ALA A 469 -54.58 39.89 24.51
C ALA A 469 -53.94 39.67 23.13
N ASP A 470 -54.57 40.17 22.05
CA ASP A 470 -53.99 40.11 20.70
C ASP A 470 -52.70 40.94 20.62
N GLY A 471 -52.63 42.10 21.27
CA GLY A 471 -51.37 42.88 21.37
C GLY A 471 -50.27 42.10 22.10
N ARG A 472 -50.63 41.38 23.17
CA ARG A 472 -49.76 40.41 23.86
C ARG A 472 -49.44 39.17 22.99
N VAL A 473 -50.07 38.97 21.84
CA VAL A 473 -49.58 38.05 20.77
C VAL A 473 -48.70 38.76 19.75
N VAL A 474 -49.08 39.90 19.17
CA VAL A 474 -48.34 40.55 18.06
C VAL A 474 -46.90 40.91 18.47
N ILE A 475 -46.70 41.56 19.64
CA ILE A 475 -45.35 41.91 20.12
C ILE A 475 -44.50 40.62 20.36
N LYS A 476 -45.13 39.45 20.53
CA LYS A 476 -44.45 38.17 20.87
C LYS A 476 -43.92 37.56 19.60
N LYS A 477 -44.79 37.46 18.59
CA LYS A 477 -44.42 37.09 17.23
C LYS A 477 -43.29 37.95 16.67
N MET A 478 -43.22 39.23 17.04
CA MET A 478 -42.12 40.12 16.65
C MET A 478 -40.79 39.73 17.31
N ILE A 479 -40.74 39.52 18.62
CA ILE A 479 -39.51 39.13 19.35
C ILE A 479 -39.08 37.69 18.98
N GLU A 480 -40.04 36.80 18.72
CA GLU A 480 -39.79 35.40 18.33
C GLU A 480 -39.52 35.20 16.83
N GLU A 481 -39.42 36.27 16.02
CA GLU A 481 -38.90 36.15 14.65
C GLU A 481 -37.44 35.68 14.69
N PRO A 482 -37.06 34.55 14.04
CA PRO A 482 -35.74 33.92 14.21
C PRO A 482 -34.51 34.79 13.91
N THR A 483 -34.71 35.94 13.29
CA THR A 483 -33.68 36.86 12.81
C THR A 483 -33.75 38.25 13.48
N PHE A 484 -34.54 38.41 14.55
CA PHE A 484 -34.69 39.67 15.29
C PHE A 484 -33.33 40.19 15.78
N ASN A 485 -32.60 39.36 16.55
CA ASN A 485 -31.26 39.71 17.06
C ASN A 485 -30.21 39.82 15.95
N GLU A 486 -30.24 38.94 14.96
CA GLU A 486 -29.34 38.96 13.80
C GLU A 486 -29.48 40.29 13.02
N THR A 487 -30.72 40.71 12.77
CA THR A 487 -31.03 42.00 12.11
C THR A 487 -30.58 43.17 12.99
N LYS A 488 -30.75 43.09 14.31
CA LYS A 488 -30.27 44.10 15.27
C LYS A 488 -28.74 44.30 15.21
N GLU A 489 -27.97 43.22 15.10
CA GLU A 489 -26.51 43.32 14.92
C GLU A 489 -26.11 43.82 13.51
N TYR A 490 -26.82 43.43 12.44
CA TYR A 490 -26.57 44.01 11.10
C TYR A 490 -26.84 45.51 11.04
N LEU A 491 -27.76 46.06 11.84
CA LEU A 491 -28.00 47.50 11.95
C LEU A 491 -26.85 48.25 12.63
N LYS A 492 -26.18 47.62 13.60
CA LYS A 492 -24.95 48.15 14.24
C LYS A 492 -23.76 48.06 13.30
N LEU A 493 -23.58 46.90 12.66
CA LEU A 493 -22.49 46.67 11.71
C LEU A 493 -22.57 47.65 10.53
N LEU A 494 -23.78 47.95 10.03
CA LEU A 494 -24.00 48.98 9.02
C LEU A 494 -23.53 50.37 9.48
N GLN A 495 -23.78 50.75 10.74
CA GLN A 495 -23.32 52.03 11.27
C GLN A 495 -21.78 52.09 11.37
N SER A 496 -21.13 50.98 11.76
CA SER A 496 -19.67 50.83 11.79
C SER A 496 -19.04 50.89 10.40
N ASP A 497 -19.56 50.11 9.44
CA ASP A 497 -18.97 49.98 8.11
C ASP A 497 -19.11 51.26 7.27
N LEU A 498 -20.22 51.99 7.40
CA LEU A 498 -20.38 53.29 6.74
C LEU A 498 -19.37 54.32 7.26
N ALA A 499 -19.05 54.28 8.55
CA ALA A 499 -18.00 55.13 9.14
C ALA A 499 -16.60 54.68 8.68
N SER A 500 -16.32 53.38 8.66
CA SER A 500 -15.05 52.81 8.20
C SER A 500 -14.79 53.12 6.73
N LEU A 501 -15.76 52.91 5.84
CA LEU A 501 -15.67 53.26 4.42
C LEU A 501 -15.39 54.77 4.26
N SER A 502 -16.15 55.63 4.94
CA SER A 502 -15.98 57.08 4.86
C SER A 502 -14.61 57.57 5.36
N GLY A 503 -13.95 56.85 6.29
CA GLY A 503 -12.60 57.15 6.74
C GLY A 503 -11.50 56.59 5.81
N SER A 504 -11.71 55.39 5.27
CA SER A 504 -10.74 54.72 4.40
C SER A 504 -10.56 55.42 3.06
N ILE A 505 -11.62 55.95 2.43
CA ILE A 505 -11.54 56.63 1.12
C ILE A 505 -10.49 57.75 1.13
N GLY A 506 -10.52 58.64 2.12
CA GLY A 506 -9.55 59.74 2.24
C GLY A 506 -8.10 59.28 2.51
N SER A 507 -7.93 58.14 3.17
CA SER A 507 -6.60 57.55 3.43
C SER A 507 -6.04 56.90 2.17
N ILE A 508 -6.87 56.12 1.46
CA ILE A 508 -6.53 55.45 0.20
C ILE A 508 -6.13 56.48 -0.86
N SER A 509 -6.89 57.57 -1.02
CA SER A 509 -6.56 58.62 -1.99
C SER A 509 -5.20 59.28 -1.74
N LYS A 510 -4.70 59.29 -0.50
CA LYS A 510 -3.35 59.77 -0.16
C LYS A 510 -2.27 58.75 -0.54
N PHE A 511 -2.50 57.46 -0.32
CA PHE A 511 -1.57 56.40 -0.71
C PHE A 511 -1.41 56.32 -2.24
N ILE A 512 -2.51 56.46 -3.00
CA ILE A 512 -2.47 56.56 -4.47
C ILE A 512 -1.52 57.68 -4.92
N SER A 513 -1.73 58.92 -4.45
CA SER A 513 -0.87 60.06 -4.80
C SER A 513 0.59 59.94 -4.34
N THR A 514 0.88 59.03 -3.40
CA THR A 514 2.26 58.74 -2.96
C THR A 514 2.90 57.71 -3.90
N PHE A 515 2.13 56.72 -4.36
CA PHE A 515 2.58 55.63 -5.23
C PHE A 515 2.79 56.07 -6.69
N GLU A 516 1.89 56.89 -7.24
CA GLU A 516 1.94 57.35 -8.66
C GLU A 516 3.27 58.02 -9.03
N ASN A 517 3.89 58.74 -8.09
CA ASN A 517 5.19 59.39 -8.28
C ASN A 517 6.36 58.40 -8.40
N ASN A 518 6.25 57.21 -7.81
CA ASN A 518 7.34 56.22 -7.73
C ASN A 518 7.22 55.11 -8.78
N LEU A 519 6.05 54.96 -9.41
CA LEU A 519 5.76 53.87 -10.34
C LEU A 519 6.70 53.80 -11.57
N PRO A 520 7.10 54.92 -12.20
CA PRO A 520 8.02 54.89 -13.35
C PRO A 520 9.39 54.27 -13.04
N GLU A 521 9.85 54.31 -11.79
CA GLU A 521 11.16 53.74 -11.39
C GLU A 521 11.17 52.21 -11.51
N ILE A 522 10.06 51.55 -11.18
CA ILE A 522 9.91 50.08 -11.25
C ILE A 522 10.03 49.61 -12.70
N ASP A 523 9.29 50.28 -13.59
CA ASP A 523 9.27 50.02 -15.02
C ASP A 523 10.66 50.24 -15.65
N GLU A 524 11.34 51.34 -15.30
CA GLU A 524 12.66 51.66 -15.84
C GLU A 524 13.76 50.72 -15.32
N HIS A 525 13.68 50.31 -14.05
CA HIS A 525 14.55 49.26 -13.52
C HIS A 525 14.35 47.94 -14.28
N TYR A 526 13.10 47.52 -14.50
CA TYR A 526 12.79 46.31 -15.27
C TYR A 526 13.32 46.39 -16.71
N ARG A 527 13.11 47.50 -17.43
CA ARG A 527 13.67 47.72 -18.78
C ARG A 527 15.18 47.58 -18.77
N THR A 528 15.86 48.22 -17.80
CA THR A 528 17.32 48.13 -17.65
C THR A 528 17.80 46.69 -17.47
N VAL A 529 17.11 45.91 -16.64
CA VAL A 529 17.45 44.51 -16.35
C VAL A 529 17.21 43.61 -17.57
N ASN A 530 16.02 43.68 -18.19
CA ASN A 530 15.64 42.86 -19.34
C ASN A 530 16.52 43.18 -20.57
N GLN A 531 16.78 44.46 -20.86
CA GLN A 531 17.68 44.84 -21.97
C GLN A 531 19.13 44.39 -21.77
N SER A 532 19.58 44.17 -20.53
CA SER A 532 20.98 43.82 -20.25
C SER A 532 21.24 42.31 -20.27
N ASP A 533 20.30 41.48 -19.81
CA ASP A 533 20.53 40.04 -19.63
C ASP A 533 19.58 39.11 -20.40
N SER A 534 18.79 39.65 -21.34
CA SER A 534 18.01 38.85 -22.30
C SER A 534 18.87 37.77 -22.96
N GLU A 535 20.03 38.12 -23.53
CA GLU A 535 20.97 37.17 -24.14
C GLU A 535 21.46 36.09 -23.16
N PHE A 536 21.63 36.41 -21.87
CA PHE A 536 22.06 35.46 -20.85
C PHE A 536 20.95 34.46 -20.49
N PHE A 537 19.73 34.95 -20.27
CA PHE A 537 18.58 34.12 -19.94
C PHE A 537 18.14 33.26 -21.13
N ASP A 538 18.10 33.84 -22.34
CA ASP A 538 17.81 33.11 -23.57
C ASP A 538 18.87 32.04 -23.84
N CYS A 539 20.16 32.32 -23.61
CA CYS A 539 21.21 31.31 -23.75
C CYS A 539 20.96 30.08 -22.84
N LEU A 540 20.57 30.29 -21.58
CA LEU A 540 20.23 29.18 -20.68
C LEU A 540 18.96 28.45 -21.12
N ASN A 541 17.90 29.18 -21.50
CA ASN A 541 16.60 28.63 -21.91
C ASN A 541 16.71 27.75 -23.18
N ASN A 542 17.68 28.05 -24.06
CA ASN A 542 17.93 27.31 -25.30
C ASN A 542 18.75 26.01 -25.13
N ILE A 543 19.17 25.63 -23.92
CA ILE A 543 19.90 24.37 -23.67
C ILE A 543 18.93 23.18 -23.73
N THR A 544 19.19 22.23 -24.62
CA THR A 544 18.23 21.20 -25.06
C THR A 544 17.84 20.16 -24.02
N GLU A 545 18.71 19.87 -23.05
CA GLU A 545 18.53 18.77 -22.10
C GLU A 545 17.56 19.21 -20.99
N LYS A 546 16.31 18.77 -21.04
CA LYS A 546 15.29 19.21 -20.07
C LYS A 546 15.55 18.79 -18.62
N GLU A 547 16.26 17.70 -18.40
CA GLU A 547 16.55 17.20 -17.04
C GLU A 547 17.69 17.97 -16.34
N PRO A 548 17.70 18.07 -14.99
CA PRO A 548 18.75 18.72 -14.21
C PRO A 548 20.01 17.83 -14.08
N VAL A 549 20.54 17.37 -15.21
CA VAL A 549 21.57 16.32 -15.31
C VAL A 549 22.84 16.63 -14.50
N VAL A 550 23.24 17.90 -14.39
CA VAL A 550 24.46 18.28 -13.64
C VAL A 550 24.23 18.17 -12.13
N SER A 551 23.04 18.57 -11.65
CA SER A 551 22.68 18.43 -10.23
C SER A 551 22.55 16.95 -9.83
N ASN A 552 21.94 16.12 -10.69
CA ASN A 552 21.84 14.67 -10.49
C ASN A 552 23.23 14.01 -10.41
N ALA A 553 24.16 14.40 -11.29
CA ALA A 553 25.53 13.89 -11.30
C ALA A 553 26.31 14.24 -10.01
N LEU A 554 26.07 15.42 -9.44
CA LEU A 554 26.70 15.88 -8.18
C LEU A 554 26.11 15.19 -6.94
N ASP A 555 24.80 14.95 -6.90
CA ASP A 555 24.14 14.17 -5.84
C ASP A 555 24.67 12.73 -5.78
N VAL A 556 24.87 12.08 -6.93
CA VAL A 556 25.47 10.74 -7.01
C VAL A 556 26.87 10.73 -6.38
N ILE A 557 27.72 11.71 -6.70
CA ILE A 557 29.05 11.88 -6.10
C ILE A 557 28.93 12.08 -4.58
N GLN A 558 27.99 12.91 -4.11
CA GLN A 558 27.82 13.17 -2.68
C GLN A 558 27.32 11.96 -1.90
N LYS A 559 26.42 11.16 -2.47
CA LYS A 559 25.96 9.89 -1.88
C LYS A 559 27.11 8.89 -1.73
N ILE A 560 28.01 8.80 -2.72
CA ILE A 560 29.22 7.97 -2.63
C ILE A 560 30.18 8.51 -1.55
N LYS A 561 30.43 9.83 -1.48
CA LYS A 561 31.27 10.48 -0.45
C LYS A 561 30.78 10.20 0.99
N ASN A 562 29.48 9.99 1.19
CA ASN A 562 28.86 9.84 2.51
C ASN A 562 28.95 8.43 3.13
N VAL A 563 29.39 7.40 2.40
CA VAL A 563 29.36 6.00 2.89
C VAL A 563 30.59 5.68 3.76
N SER A 564 30.35 5.24 5.00
CA SER A 564 31.44 4.99 5.95
C SER A 564 32.25 3.73 5.62
N LYS A 565 33.58 3.78 5.81
CA LYS A 565 34.44 2.58 5.68
C LYS A 565 33.98 1.43 6.59
N SER A 566 33.50 1.72 7.80
CA SER A 566 32.89 0.74 8.72
C SER A 566 31.64 0.05 8.14
N THR A 567 30.83 0.75 7.36
CA THR A 567 29.70 0.17 6.62
C THR A 567 30.20 -0.80 5.54
N LEU A 568 31.23 -0.40 4.79
CA LEU A 568 31.84 -1.22 3.74
C LEU A 568 32.51 -2.49 4.28
N ASP A 569 33.34 -2.37 5.33
CA ASP A 569 34.06 -3.50 5.94
C ASP A 569 33.07 -4.50 6.61
N SER A 570 31.97 -4.01 7.19
CA SER A 570 30.89 -4.86 7.72
C SER A 570 30.16 -5.63 6.60
N ALA A 571 29.96 -5.00 5.43
CA ALA A 571 29.37 -5.67 4.27
C ALA A 571 30.32 -6.72 3.65
N LYS A 572 31.63 -6.43 3.54
CA LYS A 572 32.66 -7.42 3.12
C LYS A 572 32.68 -8.65 4.06
N THR A 573 32.49 -8.43 5.36
CA THR A 573 32.45 -9.53 6.35
C THR A 573 31.32 -10.52 6.04
N ILE A 574 30.15 -10.04 5.62
CA ILE A 574 29.02 -10.89 5.21
C ILE A 574 29.28 -11.62 3.87
N SER A 575 29.87 -10.94 2.88
CA SER A 575 30.34 -11.57 1.63
C SER A 575 31.28 -12.76 1.93
N LYS A 576 32.26 -12.54 2.82
CA LYS A 576 33.22 -13.56 3.22
C LYS A 576 32.59 -14.75 3.94
N ILE A 577 31.66 -14.53 4.88
CA ILE A 577 31.01 -15.65 5.62
C ILE A 577 30.34 -16.63 4.64
N VAL A 578 29.68 -16.13 3.59
CA VAL A 578 29.07 -16.99 2.58
C VAL A 578 30.12 -17.70 1.73
N SER A 579 31.17 -16.98 1.29
CA SER A 579 32.26 -17.57 0.50
C SER A 579 32.97 -18.72 1.25
N ASP A 580 33.37 -18.48 2.51
CA ASP A 580 34.02 -19.46 3.37
C ASP A 580 33.10 -20.67 3.65
N SER A 581 31.77 -20.49 3.65
CA SER A 581 30.80 -21.57 3.90
C SER A 581 30.63 -22.56 2.73
N ARG A 582 31.06 -22.23 1.51
CA ARG A 582 30.80 -23.03 0.28
C ARG A 582 31.09 -24.53 0.45
N GLN A 583 32.29 -24.88 0.95
CA GLN A 583 32.69 -26.28 1.10
C GLN A 583 31.80 -27.05 2.08
N HIS A 584 31.29 -26.39 3.12
CA HIS A 584 30.38 -27.00 4.09
C HIS A 584 28.99 -27.21 3.48
N LEU A 585 28.51 -26.32 2.61
CA LEU A 585 27.27 -26.49 1.86
C LEU A 585 27.37 -27.63 0.83
N GLU A 586 28.51 -27.81 0.17
CA GLU A 586 28.75 -28.96 -0.71
C GLU A 586 28.79 -30.30 0.03
N ILE A 587 29.42 -30.35 1.22
CA ILE A 587 29.41 -31.55 2.09
C ILE A 587 27.98 -31.86 2.52
N LEU A 588 27.22 -30.82 2.90
CA LEU A 588 25.82 -30.92 3.30
C LEU A 588 24.93 -31.46 2.17
N GLN A 589 25.06 -30.90 0.95
CA GLN A 589 24.35 -31.39 -0.24
C GLN A 589 24.63 -32.88 -0.49
N LYS A 590 25.91 -33.29 -0.46
CA LYS A 590 26.33 -34.69 -0.60
C LYS A 590 25.75 -35.59 0.50
N SER A 591 25.67 -35.10 1.75
CA SER A 591 25.08 -35.85 2.85
C SER A 591 23.57 -36.09 2.67
N GLY A 592 22.81 -35.08 2.24
CA GLY A 592 21.38 -35.23 1.93
C GLY A 592 21.12 -36.19 0.76
N GLN A 593 21.97 -36.15 -0.27
CA GLN A 593 21.90 -37.09 -1.39
C GLN A 593 22.22 -38.53 -0.98
N SER A 594 23.13 -38.73 -0.02
CA SER A 594 23.54 -40.07 0.44
C SER A 594 22.44 -40.86 1.18
N MET A 595 21.38 -40.19 1.67
CA MET A 595 20.22 -40.83 2.30
C MET A 595 19.54 -41.86 1.38
N LYS A 596 19.59 -41.66 0.05
CA LYS A 596 19.00 -42.58 -0.95
C LYS A 596 19.68 -43.95 -1.02
N SER A 597 20.82 -44.12 -0.34
CA SER A 597 21.54 -45.39 -0.24
C SER A 597 21.24 -46.16 1.05
N ALA A 598 20.26 -45.74 1.86
CA ALA A 598 19.84 -46.45 3.06
C ALA A 598 19.09 -47.75 2.72
N ASP A 599 19.71 -48.88 3.04
CA ASP A 599 19.26 -50.25 2.78
C ASP A 599 18.80 -51.01 4.04
N GLY A 600 19.01 -50.42 5.22
CA GLY A 600 18.67 -51.00 6.51
C GLY A 600 17.18 -51.28 6.65
N ARG A 601 16.84 -52.53 6.99
CA ARG A 601 15.46 -53.01 7.16
C ARG A 601 14.62 -52.07 8.03
N GLU A 602 15.18 -51.59 9.13
CA GLU A 602 14.52 -50.69 10.09
C GLU A 602 14.08 -49.37 9.45
N ALA A 603 14.84 -48.83 8.50
CA ALA A 603 14.48 -47.62 7.76
C ALA A 603 13.50 -47.93 6.62
N LEU A 604 13.75 -49.00 5.84
CA LEU A 604 12.86 -49.44 4.76
C LEU A 604 11.45 -49.79 5.27
N ALA A 605 11.34 -50.35 6.48
CA ALA A 605 10.06 -50.66 7.12
C ALA A 605 9.24 -49.42 7.52
N LEU A 606 9.81 -48.21 7.55
CA LEU A 606 9.07 -46.98 7.83
C LEU A 606 8.08 -46.69 6.69
N LYS A 607 8.55 -46.78 5.44
CA LYS A 607 7.74 -46.48 4.24
C LYS A 607 6.52 -47.40 4.11
N THR A 608 6.69 -48.69 4.39
CA THR A 608 5.59 -49.68 4.34
C THR A 608 4.61 -49.56 5.51
N SER A 609 4.96 -48.80 6.56
CA SER A 609 4.14 -48.63 7.76
C SER A 609 3.51 -47.22 7.86
N PHE A 610 4.00 -46.23 7.10
CA PHE A 610 3.53 -44.84 7.16
C PHE A 610 3.36 -44.24 5.75
N THR A 611 2.45 -44.82 4.97
CA THR A 611 2.28 -44.52 3.54
C THR A 611 1.88 -43.07 3.25
N ASP A 612 1.06 -42.44 4.09
CA ASP A 612 0.64 -41.03 3.98
C ASP A 612 1.34 -40.13 5.02
N SER A 613 2.65 -40.34 5.22
CA SER A 613 3.41 -39.65 6.26
C SER A 613 3.43 -38.13 6.10
N GLN A 614 3.62 -37.61 4.87
CA GLN A 614 3.78 -36.17 4.63
C GLN A 614 2.53 -35.37 5.01
N ASN A 615 1.33 -35.80 4.57
CA ASN A 615 0.08 -35.11 4.93
C ASN A 615 -0.26 -35.27 6.41
N THR A 616 -0.10 -36.49 6.95
CA THR A 616 -0.31 -36.77 8.38
C THR A 616 0.54 -35.85 9.27
N VAL A 617 1.82 -35.69 8.92
CA VAL A 617 2.77 -34.82 9.61
C VAL A 617 2.41 -33.35 9.45
N LYS A 618 2.10 -32.89 8.23
CA LYS A 618 1.74 -31.50 7.93
C LYS A 618 0.61 -31.02 8.82
N ASP A 619 -0.48 -31.78 8.89
CA ASP A 619 -1.66 -31.40 9.67
C ASP A 619 -1.42 -31.49 11.19
N LEU A 620 -0.67 -32.48 11.67
CA LEU A 620 -0.28 -32.55 13.09
C LEU A 620 0.65 -31.38 13.47
N ALA A 621 1.66 -31.09 12.64
CA ALA A 621 2.65 -30.05 12.89
C ALA A 621 2.02 -28.65 12.85
N LEU A 622 1.12 -28.38 11.89
CA LEU A 622 0.31 -27.16 11.88
C LEU A 622 -0.47 -27.01 13.19
N ALA A 623 -1.23 -28.03 13.59
CA ALA A 623 -2.02 -27.95 14.81
C ALA A 623 -1.16 -27.76 16.08
N VAL A 624 0.04 -28.35 16.12
CA VAL A 624 0.99 -28.18 17.23
C VAL A 624 1.71 -26.81 17.20
N ARG A 625 1.95 -26.22 16.02
CA ARG A 625 2.33 -24.80 15.90
C ARG A 625 1.21 -23.90 16.45
N GLY A 626 -0.05 -24.19 16.12
CA GLY A 626 -1.22 -23.48 16.66
C GLY A 626 -1.33 -23.56 18.19
N LEU A 627 -1.22 -24.75 18.77
CA LEU A 627 -1.16 -24.94 20.23
C LEU A 627 0.04 -24.20 20.86
N THR A 628 1.15 -24.06 20.12
CA THR A 628 2.31 -23.27 20.55
C THR A 628 2.00 -21.77 20.61
N GLN A 629 1.32 -21.21 19.61
CA GLN A 629 0.91 -19.80 19.63
C GLN A 629 -0.12 -19.53 20.74
N ILE A 630 -1.07 -20.45 20.98
CA ILE A 630 -2.01 -20.39 22.12
C ILE A 630 -1.25 -20.35 23.45
N ASN A 631 -0.27 -21.24 23.63
CA ASN A 631 0.55 -21.27 24.85
C ASN A 631 1.41 -20.00 25.01
N LYS A 632 2.02 -19.48 23.94
CA LYS A 632 2.74 -18.20 23.97
C LYS A 632 1.79 -17.05 24.37
N LEU A 633 0.57 -16.98 23.81
CA LEU A 633 -0.43 -15.98 24.16
C LEU A 633 -0.84 -16.06 25.64
N MET A 634 -0.97 -17.27 26.19
CA MET A 634 -1.19 -17.48 27.63
C MET A 634 -0.01 -16.95 28.47
N GLN A 635 1.23 -17.16 28.02
CA GLN A 635 2.44 -16.70 28.71
C GLN A 635 2.59 -15.16 28.67
N ILE A 636 2.34 -14.52 27.52
CA ILE A 636 2.49 -13.05 27.38
C ILE A 636 1.28 -12.24 27.88
N ARG A 637 0.19 -12.90 28.31
CA ARG A 637 -1.10 -12.28 28.67
C ARG A 637 -1.00 -11.07 29.61
N GLY A 638 0.02 -11.04 30.47
CA GLY A 638 0.32 -9.94 31.41
C GLY A 638 0.83 -8.66 30.74
N SER A 639 1.81 -8.71 29.84
CA SER A 639 2.23 -7.47 29.15
C SER A 639 1.15 -6.96 28.18
N LEU A 640 0.26 -7.85 27.74
CA LEU A 640 -0.96 -7.46 27.04
C LEU A 640 -2.01 -6.79 27.95
N ASP A 641 -1.75 -6.55 29.25
CA ASP A 641 -2.66 -5.76 30.11
C ASP A 641 -2.72 -4.29 29.68
N ALA A 642 -1.65 -3.73 29.11
CA ALA A 642 -1.66 -2.38 28.54
C ALA A 642 -2.64 -2.23 27.36
N LEU A 643 -2.92 -3.32 26.63
CA LEU A 643 -3.90 -3.35 25.54
C LEU A 643 -5.35 -3.64 26.01
N LYS A 644 -5.59 -3.64 27.33
CA LYS A 644 -6.94 -3.80 27.92
C LYS A 644 -7.51 -2.51 28.50
N GLY A 645 -6.72 -1.43 28.49
CA GLY A 645 -7.08 -0.15 29.07
C GLY A 645 -8.05 0.68 28.23
N ASP A 646 -8.23 1.91 28.69
CA ASP A 646 -8.76 3.00 27.88
C ASP A 646 -7.66 3.57 26.98
N PHE A 647 -8.00 3.94 25.76
CA PHE A 647 -7.09 4.55 24.79
C PHE A 647 -7.40 6.03 24.52
N THR A 648 -8.38 6.65 25.19
CA THR A 648 -8.70 8.07 24.99
C THR A 648 -7.46 8.97 25.17
N GLU A 649 -6.62 8.75 26.19
CA GLU A 649 -5.41 9.57 26.39
C GLU A 649 -4.39 9.43 25.24
N ILE A 650 -4.22 8.24 24.66
CA ILE A 650 -3.31 8.04 23.52
C ILE A 650 -3.93 8.54 22.20
N GLN A 651 -5.25 8.44 22.04
CA GLN A 651 -5.98 8.96 20.88
C GLN A 651 -6.03 10.49 20.89
N GLU A 652 -6.14 11.12 22.05
CA GLU A 652 -5.94 12.57 22.22
C GLU A 652 -4.50 13.01 21.96
N ALA A 653 -3.50 12.24 22.40
CA ALA A 653 -2.10 12.54 22.13
C ALA A 653 -1.78 12.40 20.63
N ALA A 654 -2.32 11.37 19.97
CA ALA A 654 -2.21 11.17 18.53
C ALA A 654 -2.78 12.35 17.74
N ALA A 655 -4.02 12.75 18.04
CA ALA A 655 -4.71 13.85 17.36
C ALA A 655 -3.99 15.20 17.48
N LYS A 656 -3.14 15.39 18.49
CA LYS A 656 -2.36 16.62 18.72
C LYS A 656 -0.94 16.58 18.13
N ALA A 657 -0.41 15.41 17.76
CA ALA A 657 1.03 15.25 17.52
C ALA A 657 1.42 14.42 16.28
N LEU A 658 0.48 13.72 15.62
CA LEU A 658 0.79 12.81 14.52
C LEU A 658 -0.09 13.04 13.28
N SER A 659 0.36 12.53 12.13
CA SER A 659 -0.40 12.55 10.88
C SER A 659 -1.69 11.71 10.96
N SER A 660 -2.66 12.05 10.12
CA SER A 660 -3.98 11.40 10.04
C SER A 660 -3.92 9.88 9.93
N GLU A 661 -2.99 9.35 9.14
CA GLU A 661 -2.73 7.92 8.98
C GLU A 661 -2.31 7.24 10.30
N ASN A 662 -1.36 7.82 11.04
CA ASN A 662 -0.94 7.29 12.34
C ASN A 662 -2.07 7.42 13.39
N VAL A 663 -2.87 8.49 13.32
CA VAL A 663 -4.09 8.64 14.14
C VAL A 663 -5.11 7.55 13.80
N ALA A 664 -5.27 7.17 12.52
CA ALA A 664 -6.14 6.09 12.10
C ALA A 664 -5.71 4.73 12.68
N GLU A 665 -4.41 4.40 12.67
CA GLU A 665 -3.91 3.17 13.33
C GLU A 665 -4.11 3.19 14.86
N ILE A 666 -3.88 4.32 15.53
CA ILE A 666 -4.10 4.46 16.97
C ILE A 666 -5.60 4.37 17.33
N ASN A 667 -6.50 4.79 16.44
CA ASN A 667 -7.95 4.60 16.62
C ASN A 667 -8.36 3.12 16.54
N LYS A 668 -7.69 2.30 15.71
CA LYS A 668 -7.94 0.85 15.62
C LYS A 668 -7.58 0.08 16.91
N LEU A 669 -6.82 0.66 17.85
CA LEU A 669 -6.51 0.04 19.14
C LEU A 669 -7.78 -0.37 19.92
N ASN A 670 -8.88 0.39 19.84
CA ASN A 670 -10.16 0.01 20.45
C ASN A 670 -10.68 -1.33 19.89
N GLY A 671 -10.64 -1.51 18.57
CA GLY A 671 -10.99 -2.77 17.91
C GLY A 671 -10.02 -3.91 18.27
N LEU A 672 -8.72 -3.61 18.36
CA LEU A 672 -7.69 -4.56 18.78
C LEU A 672 -7.95 -5.08 20.20
N ARG A 673 -8.26 -4.21 21.17
CA ARG A 673 -8.65 -4.59 22.54
C ARG A 673 -9.85 -5.53 22.54
N ASP A 674 -10.91 -5.17 21.80
CA ASP A 674 -12.18 -5.89 21.87
C ASP A 674 -12.11 -7.24 21.14
N ALA A 675 -11.28 -7.36 20.10
CA ALA A 675 -10.93 -8.63 19.47
C ALA A 675 -9.99 -9.47 20.35
N LEU A 676 -8.90 -8.89 20.88
CA LEU A 676 -7.96 -9.57 21.77
C LEU A 676 -8.65 -10.10 23.04
N LYS A 677 -9.64 -9.38 23.57
CA LYS A 677 -10.51 -9.83 24.66
C LYS A 677 -11.26 -11.10 24.27
N LYS A 678 -11.93 -11.11 23.10
CA LYS A 678 -12.62 -12.32 22.58
C LYS A 678 -11.66 -13.50 22.41
N THR A 679 -10.46 -13.27 21.85
CA THR A 679 -9.44 -14.32 21.70
C THR A 679 -8.95 -14.84 23.06
N LEU A 680 -8.69 -13.97 24.04
CA LEU A 680 -8.25 -14.35 25.39
C LEU A 680 -9.34 -15.09 26.20
N ASP A 681 -10.61 -14.72 26.03
CA ASP A 681 -11.74 -15.45 26.64
C ASP A 681 -12.02 -16.77 25.92
N GLY A 682 -11.80 -16.85 24.60
CA GLY A 682 -11.79 -18.10 23.83
C GLY A 682 -10.70 -19.07 24.31
N VAL A 683 -9.47 -18.59 24.48
CA VAL A 683 -8.36 -19.36 25.08
C VAL A 683 -8.70 -19.80 26.51
N LYS A 684 -9.32 -18.95 27.33
CA LYS A 684 -9.78 -19.29 28.68
C LYS A 684 -10.86 -20.39 28.67
N ALA A 685 -11.79 -20.35 27.72
CA ALA A 685 -12.81 -21.38 27.54
C ALA A 685 -12.19 -22.72 27.10
N PHE A 686 -11.34 -22.70 26.07
CA PHE A 686 -10.54 -23.83 25.59
C PHE A 686 -9.77 -24.51 26.73
N VAL A 687 -8.97 -23.73 27.47
CA VAL A 687 -8.20 -24.17 28.65
C VAL A 687 -9.10 -24.84 29.69
N THR A 688 -10.30 -24.30 29.93
CA THR A 688 -11.26 -24.88 30.87
C THR A 688 -11.86 -26.20 30.36
N ALA A 689 -12.18 -26.28 29.06
CA ALA A 689 -12.76 -27.48 28.44
C ALA A 689 -11.79 -28.67 28.36
N ILE A 690 -10.48 -28.42 28.22
CA ILE A 690 -9.45 -29.47 28.30
C ILE A 690 -9.16 -29.87 29.75
N GLY A 691 -9.16 -28.92 30.70
CA GLY A 691 -9.00 -29.22 32.13
C GLY A 691 -10.12 -30.11 32.68
N GLY A 692 -11.37 -29.86 32.28
CA GLY A 692 -12.51 -30.70 32.65
C GLY A 692 -12.49 -32.12 32.05
N ALA A 693 -11.59 -32.43 31.10
CA ALA A 693 -11.55 -33.72 30.42
C ALA A 693 -10.94 -34.86 31.24
N GLN A 694 -10.26 -34.57 32.36
CA GLN A 694 -9.57 -35.58 33.19
C GLN A 694 -10.45 -36.17 34.30
N GLY A 695 -11.71 -35.75 34.44
CA GLY A 695 -12.60 -36.21 35.53
C GLY A 695 -13.18 -37.63 35.36
N SER A 696 -13.27 -38.15 34.14
CA SER A 696 -13.89 -39.46 33.88
C SER A 696 -12.89 -40.61 33.96
N ARG A 697 -13.14 -41.58 34.84
CA ARG A 697 -12.44 -42.88 34.93
C ARG A 697 -12.38 -43.55 33.55
N ARG A 698 -11.24 -43.46 32.86
CA ARG A 698 -10.99 -44.25 31.64
C ARG A 698 -10.73 -45.71 32.03
N LYS A 699 -11.39 -46.65 31.34
CA LYS A 699 -11.05 -48.09 31.42
C LYS A 699 -9.62 -48.31 30.93
N ARG A 700 -9.03 -49.46 31.31
CA ARG A 700 -7.58 -49.66 31.32
C ARG A 700 -6.99 -50.06 29.95
N ASP A 701 -7.77 -49.94 28.90
CA ASP A 701 -7.56 -50.63 27.63
C ASP A 701 -7.14 -49.60 26.55
N THR A 702 -5.97 -49.86 25.93
CA THR A 702 -5.38 -49.18 24.75
C THR A 702 -5.41 -47.63 24.72
N VAL A 703 -4.51 -47.00 25.48
CA VAL A 703 -4.31 -45.54 25.49
C VAL A 703 -3.36 -45.08 24.36
N GLY A 704 -3.84 -45.08 23.12
CA GLY A 704 -3.11 -44.52 21.97
C GLY A 704 -2.96 -42.98 22.00
N PHE A 705 -2.23 -42.42 21.04
CA PHE A 705 -2.11 -40.98 20.78
C PHE A 705 -3.47 -40.33 20.51
N ALA A 706 -4.36 -41.00 19.76
CA ALA A 706 -5.72 -40.54 19.45
C ALA A 706 -6.58 -40.31 20.70
N SER A 707 -6.24 -40.93 21.84
CA SER A 707 -6.92 -40.69 23.13
C SER A 707 -6.80 -39.25 23.64
N ASN A 708 -5.93 -38.44 23.04
CA ASN A 708 -5.73 -37.01 23.30
C ASN A 708 -6.52 -36.07 22.37
N LYS A 709 -7.20 -36.58 21.33
CA LYS A 709 -7.76 -35.78 20.23
C LYS A 709 -8.60 -34.56 20.65
N LYS A 710 -9.25 -34.65 21.83
CA LYS A 710 -10.03 -33.56 22.43
C LYS A 710 -9.26 -32.23 22.51
N ILE A 711 -7.94 -32.22 22.72
CA ILE A 711 -7.18 -30.95 22.76
C ILE A 711 -7.24 -30.19 21.43
N PHE A 712 -7.29 -30.91 20.31
CA PHE A 712 -7.42 -30.32 18.98
C PHE A 712 -8.88 -30.01 18.64
N GLU A 713 -9.81 -30.90 19.03
CA GLU A 713 -11.27 -30.69 18.87
C GLU A 713 -11.78 -29.47 19.67
N GLU A 714 -11.20 -29.15 20.83
CA GLU A 714 -11.52 -27.94 21.61
C GLU A 714 -10.79 -26.69 21.08
N ALA A 715 -9.55 -26.83 20.58
CA ALA A 715 -8.81 -25.71 19.98
C ALA A 715 -9.49 -25.18 18.70
N ALA A 716 -10.08 -26.08 17.90
CA ALA A 716 -10.82 -25.75 16.69
C ALA A 716 -12.11 -24.91 16.88
N LYS A 717 -12.51 -24.59 18.12
CA LYS A 717 -13.81 -23.97 18.45
C LYS A 717 -13.79 -22.44 18.57
N PHE A 718 -12.63 -21.81 18.70
CA PHE A 718 -12.55 -20.36 18.96
C PHE A 718 -11.77 -19.61 17.89
N VAL A 719 -12.12 -18.33 17.70
CA VAL A 719 -11.57 -17.47 16.66
C VAL A 719 -10.26 -16.84 17.13
N GLY A 720 -9.31 -16.72 16.20
CA GLY A 720 -8.04 -16.03 16.40
C GLY A 720 -8.16 -14.51 16.52
N LEU A 721 -7.02 -13.84 16.44
CA LEU A 721 -6.94 -12.39 16.23
C LEU A 721 -6.55 -12.17 14.77
N THR A 722 -7.45 -11.57 13.99
CA THR A 722 -7.29 -11.32 12.55
C THR A 722 -7.75 -9.91 12.20
N GLY A 723 -7.25 -9.36 11.07
CA GLY A 723 -7.67 -8.04 10.56
C GLY A 723 -6.99 -6.82 11.20
N PHE A 724 -5.87 -7.00 11.90
CA PHE A 724 -5.11 -5.91 12.52
C PHE A 724 -3.63 -5.95 12.09
N ASP A 725 -3.11 -4.83 11.60
CA ASP A 725 -1.67 -4.64 11.41
C ASP A 725 -1.04 -4.15 12.72
N ILE A 726 -0.40 -5.08 13.43
CA ILE A 726 0.22 -4.80 14.72
C ILE A 726 1.53 -3.99 14.56
N GLN A 727 2.19 -4.05 13.39
CA GLN A 727 3.42 -3.29 13.12
C GLN A 727 3.10 -1.83 12.80
N ALA A 728 2.06 -1.57 11.99
CA ALA A 728 1.55 -0.22 11.74
C ALA A 728 1.11 0.46 13.04
N MET A 729 0.34 -0.24 13.89
CA MET A 729 -0.02 0.26 15.22
C MET A 729 1.18 0.49 16.13
N HIS A 730 2.15 -0.44 16.17
CA HIS A 730 3.38 -0.27 16.94
C HIS A 730 4.13 1.00 16.52
N LYS A 731 4.30 1.20 15.21
CA LYS A 731 4.99 2.35 14.60
C LYS A 731 4.28 3.66 14.91
N ALA A 732 2.96 3.71 14.79
CA ALA A 732 2.16 4.90 15.13
C ALA A 732 2.26 5.23 16.63
N VAL A 733 2.09 4.23 17.51
CA VAL A 733 2.22 4.42 18.97
C VAL A 733 3.64 4.82 19.38
N ALA A 734 4.67 4.32 18.70
CA ALA A 734 6.08 4.66 18.96
C ALA A 734 6.49 6.04 18.41
N ALA A 735 5.68 6.66 17.54
CA ALA A 735 5.89 8.04 17.09
C ALA A 735 5.38 9.08 18.11
N LEU A 736 4.46 8.69 19.01
CA LEU A 736 4.17 9.46 20.22
C LEU A 736 5.31 9.33 21.24
N ASN A 737 5.26 10.16 22.30
CA ASN A 737 6.20 10.11 23.43
C ASN A 737 6.39 8.65 23.93
N PRO A 738 7.54 8.01 23.64
CA PRO A 738 7.71 6.58 23.87
C PRO A 738 7.95 6.27 25.35
N THR A 739 8.32 7.28 26.15
CA THR A 739 8.41 7.17 27.60
C THR A 739 7.03 7.09 28.25
N LYS A 740 6.03 7.79 27.70
CA LYS A 740 4.64 7.76 28.19
C LYS A 740 3.90 6.50 27.75
N PHE A 741 3.96 6.17 26.45
CA PHE A 741 3.18 5.07 25.87
C PHE A 741 3.96 3.76 25.68
N GLY A 742 5.20 3.68 26.18
CA GLY A 742 6.11 2.53 26.01
C GLY A 742 5.56 1.19 26.49
N ALA A 743 4.60 1.18 27.42
CA ALA A 743 3.89 -0.05 27.82
C ALA A 743 2.99 -0.59 26.69
N ILE A 744 2.34 0.29 25.91
CA ILE A 744 1.53 -0.08 24.74
C ILE A 744 2.47 -0.48 23.58
N VAL A 745 3.56 0.26 23.35
CA VAL A 745 4.62 -0.14 22.38
C VAL A 745 5.10 -1.57 22.67
N SER A 746 5.48 -1.85 23.92
CA SER A 746 5.96 -3.18 24.36
C SER A 746 4.89 -4.27 24.24
N ALA A 747 3.61 -3.94 24.42
CA ALA A 747 2.52 -4.88 24.26
C ALA A 747 2.24 -5.21 22.78
N LEU A 748 2.35 -4.22 21.89
CA LEU A 748 2.23 -4.40 20.44
C LEU A 748 3.43 -5.18 19.88
N ASP A 749 4.66 -4.87 20.31
CA ASP A 749 5.87 -5.63 19.98
C ASP A 749 5.77 -7.11 20.41
N ALA A 750 5.27 -7.37 21.63
CA ALA A 750 5.03 -8.72 22.12
C ALA A 750 3.93 -9.45 21.33
N LEU A 751 2.93 -8.73 20.81
CA LEU A 751 1.81 -9.28 20.04
C LEU A 751 2.19 -9.55 18.58
N ALA A 752 2.99 -8.67 17.95
CA ALA A 752 3.50 -8.83 16.58
C ALA A 752 4.39 -10.09 16.41
N LYS A 753 4.94 -10.61 17.51
CA LYS A 753 5.75 -11.84 17.56
C LYS A 753 4.90 -13.12 17.64
N LEU A 754 3.57 -12.99 17.61
CA LEU A 754 2.61 -14.10 17.59
C LEU A 754 1.73 -14.03 16.33
N ASP A 755 1.74 -15.10 15.53
CA ASP A 755 0.68 -15.31 14.56
C ASP A 755 -0.53 -15.93 15.29
N LEU A 756 -1.54 -15.10 15.53
CA LEU A 756 -2.75 -15.44 16.26
C LEU A 756 -3.95 -15.76 15.36
N ASP A 757 -3.74 -15.87 14.05
CA ASP A 757 -4.77 -16.36 13.14
C ASP A 757 -4.92 -17.89 13.28
N PHE A 758 -5.73 -18.28 14.26
CA PHE A 758 -6.00 -19.69 14.57
C PHE A 758 -6.70 -20.47 13.45
N SER A 759 -7.13 -19.82 12.35
CA SER A 759 -7.62 -20.54 11.16
C SER A 759 -6.52 -21.28 10.40
N LYS A 760 -5.29 -20.73 10.37
CA LYS A 760 -4.13 -21.26 9.61
C LYS A 760 -3.63 -22.62 10.07
N TYR A 761 -3.93 -23.02 11.31
CA TYR A 761 -3.27 -24.14 11.99
C TYR A 761 -4.00 -25.49 11.88
N ASN A 762 -5.04 -25.59 11.06
CA ASN A 762 -5.80 -26.82 10.76
C ASN A 762 -6.04 -27.79 11.95
N PHE A 763 -6.49 -27.28 13.10
CA PHE A 763 -6.77 -28.09 14.29
C PHE A 763 -7.77 -29.24 14.05
N LYS A 764 -8.57 -29.19 12.98
CA LYS A 764 -9.59 -30.19 12.66
C LYS A 764 -9.04 -31.51 12.12
N SER A 765 -7.92 -31.49 11.40
CA SER A 765 -7.30 -32.72 10.87
C SER A 765 -6.50 -33.50 11.91
N ALA A 766 -5.85 -32.83 12.87
CA ALA A 766 -4.94 -33.47 13.81
C ALA A 766 -5.51 -34.70 14.57
N PRO A 767 -6.81 -34.78 14.94
CA PRO A 767 -7.43 -36.02 15.42
C PRO A 767 -7.21 -37.25 14.52
N ALA A 768 -7.29 -37.10 13.20
CA ALA A 768 -7.01 -38.17 12.24
C ALA A 768 -5.50 -38.48 12.20
N SER A 769 -4.64 -37.45 12.22
CA SER A 769 -3.18 -37.64 12.25
C SER A 769 -2.70 -38.43 13.47
N LEU A 770 -3.32 -38.23 14.66
CA LEU A 770 -3.02 -39.01 15.86
C LEU A 770 -3.41 -40.50 15.68
N GLN A 771 -4.53 -40.78 15.02
CA GLN A 771 -4.98 -42.15 14.73
C GLN A 771 -4.14 -42.83 13.64
N ALA A 772 -3.67 -42.07 12.65
CA ALA A 772 -2.69 -42.55 11.67
C ALA A 772 -1.36 -42.93 12.34
N LEU A 773 -0.88 -42.14 13.32
CA LEU A 773 0.30 -42.49 14.10
C LEU A 773 0.10 -43.74 14.97
N ASP A 774 -1.04 -43.88 15.66
CA ASP A 774 -1.38 -45.12 16.39
C ASP A 774 -1.34 -46.35 15.46
N THR A 775 -1.82 -46.21 14.22
CA THR A 775 -1.81 -47.28 13.21
C THR A 775 -0.39 -47.58 12.72
N PHE A 776 0.40 -46.53 12.42
CA PHE A 776 1.79 -46.65 11.98
C PHE A 776 2.64 -47.43 12.99
N PHE A 777 2.58 -47.09 14.29
CA PHE A 777 3.43 -47.74 15.28
C PHE A 777 3.11 -49.24 15.45
N LEU A 778 1.85 -49.64 15.29
CA LEU A 778 1.43 -51.06 15.29
C LEU A 778 1.92 -51.80 14.04
N GLN A 779 1.84 -51.17 12.86
CA GLN A 779 2.37 -51.73 11.62
C GLN A 779 3.89 -51.86 11.66
N TYR A 780 4.60 -50.81 12.10
CA TYR A 780 6.06 -50.80 12.19
C TYR A 780 6.61 -51.82 13.19
N ALA A 781 5.95 -52.02 14.34
CA ALA A 781 6.29 -53.07 15.30
C ALA A 781 6.23 -54.49 14.71
N SER A 782 5.42 -54.68 13.64
CA SER A 782 5.25 -55.93 12.91
C SER A 782 6.25 -56.03 11.74
N ASN A 783 6.34 -54.98 10.92
CA ASN A 783 7.14 -54.93 9.69
C ASN A 783 8.66 -54.90 9.93
N SER A 784 9.12 -54.48 11.11
CA SER A 784 10.55 -54.40 11.47
C SER A 784 11.08 -55.63 12.24
N GLN A 785 10.29 -56.69 12.39
CA GLN A 785 10.74 -57.95 12.99
C GLN A 785 11.75 -58.70 12.10
N PRO A 786 12.67 -59.49 12.68
CA PRO A 786 13.31 -60.59 11.96
C PRO A 786 12.26 -61.62 11.52
N LEU A 787 12.35 -62.05 10.27
CA LEU A 787 11.75 -63.31 9.83
C LEU A 787 12.29 -64.42 10.74
N SER A 788 11.47 -64.86 11.68
CA SER A 788 11.84 -65.95 12.59
C SER A 788 12.03 -67.21 11.76
N THR A 789 13.13 -67.92 12.03
CA THR A 789 13.52 -69.11 11.27
C THR A 789 12.54 -70.25 11.53
N LEU A 790 11.47 -70.31 10.72
CA LEU A 790 10.78 -71.57 10.45
C LEU A 790 11.85 -72.56 9.95
N PRO A 791 11.87 -73.80 10.47
CA PRO A 791 12.80 -74.81 9.98
C PRO A 791 12.53 -75.05 8.48
N PRO A 792 13.58 -75.34 7.68
CA PRO A 792 13.40 -75.59 6.26
C PRO A 792 12.43 -76.75 6.05
N PRO A 793 11.52 -76.69 5.06
CA PRO A 793 10.67 -77.82 4.72
C PRO A 793 11.56 -79.03 4.36
N PRO A 794 11.14 -80.26 4.71
CA PRO A 794 11.91 -81.45 4.37
C PRO A 794 12.09 -81.55 2.85
N PRO A 795 13.23 -82.07 2.37
CA PRO A 795 13.51 -82.16 0.94
C PRO A 795 12.42 -82.99 0.23
N PRO A 796 12.04 -82.62 -1.00
CA PRO A 796 10.99 -83.34 -1.74
C PRO A 796 11.42 -84.79 -1.99
N ASN A 797 10.54 -85.73 -1.63
CA ASN A 797 10.76 -87.15 -1.90
C ASN A 797 10.90 -87.39 -3.42
N PRO A 798 11.80 -88.29 -3.86
CA PRO A 798 11.96 -88.62 -5.26
C PRO A 798 10.70 -89.30 -5.83
N PRO A 799 10.37 -89.08 -7.12
CA PRO A 799 9.13 -89.56 -7.72
C PRO A 799 9.14 -91.08 -7.95
N PRO A 800 8.01 -91.79 -7.72
CA PRO A 800 7.80 -93.15 -8.21
C PRO A 800 7.82 -93.24 -9.74
N ALA A 801 8.26 -94.38 -10.28
CA ALA A 801 8.42 -94.60 -11.72
C ALA A 801 7.08 -94.84 -12.47
N PRO A 802 7.00 -94.56 -13.80
CA PRO A 802 5.74 -94.54 -14.56
C PRO A 802 5.47 -95.82 -15.38
N GLN A 803 4.20 -96.04 -15.79
CA GLN A 803 3.79 -96.84 -16.97
C GLN A 803 2.30 -96.53 -17.39
N PRO A 804 1.78 -96.95 -18.57
CA PRO A 804 1.14 -96.00 -19.52
C PRO A 804 -0.22 -96.51 -20.13
N PRO A 805 -0.64 -96.23 -21.40
CA PRO A 805 -1.16 -94.95 -21.94
C PRO A 805 -2.51 -95.08 -22.74
N SER A 806 -2.86 -94.02 -23.49
CA SER A 806 -3.95 -93.90 -24.50
C SER A 806 -5.37 -93.65 -23.91
N SER A 807 -6.29 -92.88 -24.51
CA SER A 807 -6.30 -91.98 -25.69
C SER A 807 -7.45 -90.93 -25.50
N ALA A 808 -7.86 -90.00 -26.38
CA ALA A 808 -7.61 -89.77 -27.82
C ALA A 808 -7.68 -88.25 -28.21
N ALA A 809 -8.34 -87.92 -29.32
CA ALA A 809 -8.53 -86.59 -29.96
C ALA A 809 -10.04 -86.27 -30.10
N SER A 810 -10.59 -85.14 -30.58
CA SER A 810 -10.20 -83.74 -30.91
C SER A 810 -11.55 -82.96 -31.14
N LEU A 811 -11.70 -81.62 -31.11
CA LEU A 811 -11.11 -80.53 -31.91
C LEU A 811 -11.42 -79.13 -31.26
N THR A 812 -10.79 -78.07 -31.77
CA THR A 812 -10.91 -76.65 -31.39
C THR A 812 -11.65 -75.83 -32.50
N PRO A 813 -11.72 -74.46 -32.57
CA PRO A 813 -11.24 -73.38 -31.67
C PRO A 813 -12.12 -72.11 -31.45
N ALA A 814 -11.93 -71.44 -30.29
CA ALA A 814 -11.81 -69.96 -30.12
C ALA A 814 -13.01 -69.00 -30.47
N PRO A 815 -12.92 -67.66 -30.22
CA PRO A 815 -12.77 -67.04 -28.89
C PRO A 815 -13.63 -65.76 -28.64
N SER A 816 -13.62 -65.25 -27.39
CA SER A 816 -13.99 -63.87 -26.97
C SER A 816 -15.50 -63.49 -27.02
N ALA A 817 -16.07 -62.69 -26.12
CA ALA A 817 -15.61 -62.04 -24.88
C ALA A 817 -16.67 -62.19 -23.76
N ALA A 818 -16.27 -62.20 -22.50
CA ALA A 818 -17.17 -62.53 -21.38
C ALA A 818 -17.92 -61.31 -20.78
N GLN A 819 -19.24 -61.43 -20.67
CA GLN A 819 -20.10 -60.70 -19.72
C GLN A 819 -20.21 -61.49 -18.39
N ASN A 820 -21.03 -61.00 -17.44
CA ASN A 820 -21.42 -61.55 -16.11
C ASN A 820 -20.82 -60.77 -14.91
N ALA A 821 -21.55 -60.23 -13.91
CA ALA A 821 -23.00 -60.12 -13.60
C ALA A 821 -23.76 -61.46 -13.38
N PRO A 822 -24.89 -61.53 -12.62
CA PRO A 822 -25.51 -60.61 -11.65
C PRO A 822 -25.82 -61.32 -10.27
N SER A 823 -26.14 -60.66 -9.13
CA SER A 823 -27.48 -60.31 -8.56
C SER A 823 -28.20 -61.34 -7.64
N ILE A 824 -29.10 -60.80 -6.77
CA ILE A 824 -30.23 -61.40 -6.01
C ILE A 824 -29.96 -62.25 -4.73
N ALA A 825 -30.20 -61.60 -3.56
CA ALA A 825 -31.26 -61.86 -2.53
C ALA A 825 -31.52 -63.29 -1.98
N PRO A 826 -32.41 -63.52 -0.96
CA PRO A 826 -33.24 -62.61 -0.13
C PRO A 826 -32.94 -62.81 1.40
N SER A 827 -33.78 -62.53 2.42
CA SER A 827 -35.20 -62.11 2.57
C SER A 827 -35.50 -61.43 3.93
N THR A 828 -36.70 -60.85 4.08
CA THR A 828 -37.58 -60.75 5.30
C THR A 828 -36.95 -60.35 6.66
N THR A 829 -37.30 -59.24 7.33
CA THR A 829 -38.62 -58.85 7.92
C THR A 829 -39.09 -59.74 9.09
N GLU A 830 -40.02 -59.38 10.00
CA GLU A 830 -41.09 -58.35 10.01
C GLU A 830 -41.47 -57.93 11.46
N ALA A 831 -42.10 -56.75 11.62
CA ALA A 831 -42.99 -56.35 12.75
C ALA A 831 -42.45 -56.23 14.20
N SER A 832 -43.17 -55.64 15.19
CA SER A 832 -43.97 -54.37 15.21
C SER A 832 -44.39 -53.96 16.65
N GLU A 833 -44.83 -52.69 16.83
CA GLU A 833 -45.84 -52.15 17.80
C GLU A 833 -45.72 -52.45 19.33
N GLU A 834 -46.32 -51.75 20.31
CA GLU A 834 -47.10 -50.49 20.48
C GLU A 834 -46.89 -50.02 21.96
N GLU A 835 -47.31 -48.89 22.55
CA GLU A 835 -48.01 -47.63 22.19
C GLU A 835 -47.62 -46.56 23.26
N SER A 836 -48.19 -45.36 23.18
CA SER A 836 -48.75 -44.59 24.31
C SER A 836 -48.10 -43.31 24.80
N SER A 837 -48.51 -42.24 24.11
CA SER A 837 -49.27 -41.12 24.70
C SER A 837 -48.57 -39.95 25.42
N GLY A 838 -49.12 -38.76 25.15
CA GLY A 838 -49.38 -37.78 26.21
C GLY A 838 -48.71 -36.42 26.02
N SER A 839 -47.40 -36.36 26.20
CA SER A 839 -46.66 -35.10 26.36
C SER A 839 -45.94 -34.60 25.11
N MET A 840 -45.78 -35.46 24.09
CA MET A 840 -44.84 -35.18 23.01
C MET A 840 -45.34 -34.17 21.97
N LEU A 841 -46.65 -33.88 21.84
CA LEU A 841 -47.15 -33.07 20.71
C LEU A 841 -46.65 -31.60 20.74
N TRP A 842 -46.64 -30.94 21.89
CA TRP A 842 -46.07 -29.58 22.02
C TRP A 842 -44.54 -29.59 21.97
N ILE A 843 -43.90 -30.68 22.39
CA ILE A 843 -42.46 -30.87 22.24
C ILE A 843 -42.10 -31.14 20.77
N ILE A 844 -42.98 -31.79 19.99
CA ILE A 844 -42.84 -32.00 18.54
C ILE A 844 -43.13 -30.71 17.79
N ILE A 845 -44.16 -29.92 18.14
CA ILE A 845 -44.37 -28.60 17.52
C ILE A 845 -43.19 -27.68 17.85
N GLY A 846 -42.74 -27.66 19.12
CA GLY A 846 -41.55 -26.92 19.53
C GLY A 846 -40.27 -27.39 18.84
N ALA A 847 -40.06 -28.71 18.72
CA ALA A 847 -38.90 -29.29 18.06
C ALA A 847 -39.00 -29.22 16.53
N VAL A 848 -40.18 -29.20 15.90
CA VAL A 848 -40.37 -28.96 14.47
C VAL A 848 -40.22 -27.48 14.17
N VAL A 849 -40.66 -26.57 15.04
CA VAL A 849 -40.34 -25.13 14.91
C VAL A 849 -38.85 -24.88 15.16
N VAL A 850 -38.21 -25.55 16.13
CA VAL A 850 -36.77 -25.44 16.35
C VAL A 850 -35.96 -26.16 15.27
N VAL A 851 -36.42 -27.27 14.69
CA VAL A 851 -35.79 -27.93 13.53
C VAL A 851 -36.09 -27.17 12.23
N LEU A 852 -37.21 -26.46 12.10
CA LEU A 852 -37.46 -25.54 10.98
C LEU A 852 -36.68 -24.23 11.16
N ILE A 853 -36.47 -23.73 12.37
CA ILE A 853 -35.59 -22.58 12.63
C ILE A 853 -34.13 -23.02 12.47
N ILE A 854 -33.73 -24.21 12.90
CA ILE A 854 -32.39 -24.76 12.64
C ILE A 854 -32.23 -25.12 11.17
N LEU A 855 -33.26 -25.60 10.45
CA LEU A 855 -33.20 -25.80 9.00
C LEU A 855 -33.19 -24.47 8.26
N VAL A 856 -33.95 -23.45 8.67
CA VAL A 856 -33.90 -22.10 8.08
C VAL A 856 -32.58 -21.42 8.43
N ILE A 857 -32.00 -21.62 9.61
CA ILE A 857 -30.66 -21.14 9.97
C ILE A 857 -29.58 -21.95 9.25
N LEU A 858 -29.72 -23.26 9.04
CA LEU A 858 -28.77 -24.08 8.26
C LEU A 858 -28.93 -23.91 6.75
N LEU A 859 -30.11 -23.51 6.26
CA LEU A 859 -30.36 -23.12 4.88
C LEU A 859 -29.87 -21.69 4.66
N TYR A 860 -30.15 -20.76 5.56
CA TYR A 860 -29.58 -19.41 5.54
C TYR A 860 -28.05 -19.46 5.66
N LEU A 861 -27.49 -20.25 6.58
CA LEU A 861 -26.04 -20.49 6.66
C LEU A 861 -25.50 -21.40 5.54
N LYS A 862 -26.33 -22.05 4.70
CA LYS A 862 -25.91 -22.68 3.42
C LYS A 862 -26.06 -21.77 2.21
N CYS A 863 -26.95 -20.77 2.27
CA CYS A 863 -27.10 -19.74 1.26
C CYS A 863 -26.07 -18.63 1.45
N MET A 864 -25.72 -18.31 2.70
CA MET A 864 -24.63 -17.41 3.08
C MET A 864 -23.28 -18.14 3.20
N ARG A 865 -23.26 -19.48 3.31
CA ARG A 865 -22.13 -20.31 2.84
C ARG A 865 -22.37 -20.84 1.44
N LYS A 866 -22.44 -19.93 0.47
CA LYS A 866 -21.85 -20.22 -0.83
C LYS A 866 -20.32 -20.18 -0.70
N GLU A 867 -19.77 -21.17 0.01
CA GLU A 867 -18.39 -21.58 -0.19
C GLU A 867 -18.34 -22.25 -1.58
N PRO A 868 -17.51 -21.77 -2.53
CA PRO A 868 -17.49 -22.32 -3.87
C PRO A 868 -16.88 -23.73 -3.85
N LYS A 869 -17.54 -24.67 -4.56
CA LYS A 869 -17.23 -26.09 -4.48
C LYS A 869 -15.89 -26.46 -5.11
N GLU A 870 -15.17 -27.35 -4.44
CA GLU A 870 -14.13 -28.22 -5.02
C GLU A 870 -14.79 -29.43 -5.72
N ASP A 871 -14.27 -29.83 -6.89
CA ASP A 871 -14.09 -31.22 -7.41
C ASP A 871 -13.62 -31.17 -8.89
N PRO A 872 -13.29 -32.30 -9.58
CA PRO A 872 -12.86 -33.62 -9.11
C PRO A 872 -11.59 -34.21 -9.80
N THR A 873 -10.91 -35.11 -9.09
CA THR A 873 -9.71 -35.93 -9.44
C THR A 873 -9.65 -36.75 -10.78
N VAL A 874 -8.48 -36.79 -11.46
CA VAL A 874 -7.85 -37.89 -12.29
C VAL A 874 -6.37 -37.48 -12.59
N SER A 875 -5.23 -38.19 -12.47
CA SER A 875 -4.77 -39.60 -12.28
C SER A 875 -4.06 -40.31 -13.47
N ILE A 876 -2.82 -39.92 -13.80
CA ILE A 876 -1.75 -40.75 -14.45
C ILE A 876 -0.67 -40.94 -13.36
N ALA A 877 -0.18 -42.11 -12.94
CA ALA A 877 0.26 -43.31 -13.68
C ALA A 877 1.56 -43.13 -14.49
N THR A 878 2.61 -42.55 -13.90
CA THR A 878 3.97 -42.52 -14.47
C THR A 878 4.46 -43.96 -14.73
N THR A 879 4.27 -44.44 -15.96
CA THR A 879 4.57 -45.82 -16.33
C THR A 879 5.82 -45.84 -17.22
N THR A 880 6.88 -46.50 -16.75
CA THR A 880 8.18 -46.59 -17.43
C THR A 880 8.26 -47.76 -18.42
N THR A 881 8.44 -47.49 -19.72
CA THR A 881 8.86 -48.50 -20.72
C THR A 881 9.75 -47.93 -21.84
N THR A 882 11.07 -47.95 -21.61
CA THR A 882 12.13 -48.42 -22.54
C THR A 882 12.00 -48.26 -24.08
N GLY A 883 12.56 -47.17 -24.63
CA GLY A 883 13.35 -47.08 -25.90
C GLY A 883 12.79 -47.60 -27.25
N PRO A 884 13.59 -47.59 -28.34
CA PRO A 884 14.90 -46.95 -28.55
C PRO A 884 14.99 -45.98 -29.77
N GLU A 885 16.14 -45.30 -29.91
CA GLU A 885 16.78 -44.74 -31.12
C GLU A 885 15.96 -44.07 -32.26
N SER A 886 16.23 -42.77 -32.48
CA SER A 886 16.84 -42.27 -33.74
C SER A 886 17.35 -40.83 -33.59
N LYS A 887 18.31 -40.43 -34.44
CA LYS A 887 18.95 -39.09 -34.46
C LYS A 887 18.33 -38.19 -35.52
N ILE A 888 18.40 -36.87 -35.32
CA ILE A 888 18.79 -35.84 -36.31
C ILE A 888 18.86 -34.47 -35.61
N ASP A 889 19.65 -33.55 -36.16
CA ASP A 889 20.36 -32.51 -35.41
C ASP A 889 19.70 -31.09 -35.40
N ASP A 890 20.24 -30.28 -34.48
CA ASP A 890 20.45 -28.83 -34.52
C ASP A 890 19.32 -27.77 -34.35
N ASP A 891 19.83 -26.61 -33.90
CA ASP A 891 19.23 -25.28 -33.68
C ASP A 891 17.93 -25.12 -32.88
N LYS A 892 18.11 -24.74 -31.59
CA LYS A 892 17.12 -23.95 -30.84
C LYS A 892 17.81 -22.99 -29.85
N PRO A 893 17.46 -21.69 -29.83
CA PRO A 893 18.14 -20.71 -29.00
C PRO A 893 17.81 -20.87 -27.51
N LYS A 894 18.79 -20.59 -26.65
CA LYS A 894 18.65 -20.61 -25.19
C LYS A 894 17.59 -19.61 -24.71
N VAL A 895 16.53 -20.10 -24.10
CA VAL A 895 15.60 -19.27 -23.32
C VAL A 895 16.25 -18.97 -21.98
N VAL A 896 16.54 -17.69 -21.72
CA VAL A 896 17.05 -17.24 -20.42
C VAL A 896 15.88 -17.13 -19.44
N GLU A 897 15.93 -17.87 -18.34
CA GLU A 897 15.05 -17.65 -17.19
C GLU A 897 15.42 -16.31 -16.53
N GLN A 898 14.43 -15.42 -16.36
CA GLN A 898 14.64 -14.20 -15.60
C GLN A 898 14.53 -14.51 -14.10
N PRO A 899 15.51 -14.11 -13.27
CA PRO A 899 15.47 -14.37 -11.84
C PRO A 899 14.39 -13.51 -11.16
N GLU A 900 13.72 -14.08 -10.17
CA GLU A 900 12.66 -13.38 -9.43
C GLU A 900 13.13 -12.05 -8.84
N PRO A 901 12.30 -10.98 -8.91
CA PRO A 901 12.57 -9.75 -8.18
C PRO A 901 12.62 -9.99 -6.66
N LYS A 902 13.07 -8.97 -5.96
CA LYS A 902 13.33 -9.01 -4.51
C LYS A 902 12.50 -7.95 -3.80
N PRO A 903 12.02 -8.22 -2.58
CA PRO A 903 11.35 -7.21 -1.77
C PRO A 903 12.34 -6.09 -1.45
N GLU A 904 12.14 -4.95 -2.10
CA GLU A 904 12.85 -3.71 -1.84
C GLU A 904 12.44 -3.15 -0.45
N PRO A 905 13.26 -2.29 0.18
CA PRO A 905 12.94 -1.74 1.50
C PRO A 905 11.65 -0.91 1.42
N GLU A 906 10.71 -1.11 2.34
CA GLU A 906 9.49 -0.28 2.39
C GLU A 906 9.85 1.18 2.69
N VAL A 907 9.62 2.05 1.71
CA VAL A 907 9.59 3.49 1.91
C VAL A 907 8.33 3.82 2.70
N VAL A 908 8.48 4.59 3.78
CA VAL A 908 7.35 5.09 4.56
C VAL A 908 6.73 6.25 3.82
N VAL A 909 5.74 5.95 2.97
CA VAL A 909 4.83 6.95 2.42
C VAL A 909 4.06 7.60 3.57
N THR A 910 3.79 8.90 3.47
CA THR A 910 2.88 9.64 4.34
C THR A 910 1.55 9.88 3.63
N SER A 911 0.52 10.32 4.35
CA SER A 911 -0.71 10.86 3.74
C SER A 911 -0.42 11.78 2.56
N ASP A 912 0.46 12.74 2.77
CA ASP A 912 0.71 13.85 1.85
C ASP A 912 1.44 13.33 0.59
N MET A 913 2.38 12.40 0.77
CA MET A 913 3.05 11.71 -0.36
C MET A 913 2.10 10.80 -1.15
N ALA A 914 1.14 10.15 -0.49
CA ALA A 914 0.15 9.31 -1.15
C ALA A 914 -0.90 10.12 -1.92
N PHE A 915 -1.22 11.33 -1.44
CA PHE A 915 -2.22 12.23 -2.03
C PHE A 915 -1.64 13.20 -3.07
N ALA A 916 -0.32 13.38 -3.12
CA ALA A 916 0.40 14.30 -4.01
C ALA A 916 -0.08 14.31 -5.47
N MET A 917 -0.36 13.16 -6.08
CA MET A 917 -0.85 13.06 -7.47
C MET A 917 -2.18 13.82 -7.65
N VAL A 918 -3.07 13.72 -6.66
CA VAL A 918 -4.42 14.28 -6.70
C VAL A 918 -4.39 15.77 -6.32
N ASP A 919 -3.57 16.14 -5.35
CA ASP A 919 -3.28 17.54 -5.06
C ASP A 919 -2.71 18.24 -6.30
N ASN A 920 -1.71 17.65 -6.96
CA ASN A 920 -1.13 18.22 -8.18
C ASN A 920 -2.13 18.31 -9.32
N VAL A 921 -3.01 17.31 -9.52
CA VAL A 921 -4.07 17.38 -10.54
C VAL A 921 -5.10 18.48 -10.22
N VAL A 922 -5.61 18.55 -9.00
CA VAL A 922 -6.61 19.57 -8.63
C VAL A 922 -6.01 20.97 -8.63
N ASN A 923 -4.75 21.13 -8.21
CA ASN A 923 -3.99 22.38 -8.32
C ASN A 923 -3.69 22.76 -9.78
N SER A 924 -3.38 21.79 -10.65
CA SER A 924 -3.15 22.03 -12.08
C SER A 924 -4.42 22.48 -12.79
N ILE A 925 -5.56 21.84 -12.54
CA ILE A 925 -6.86 22.32 -13.02
C ILE A 925 -7.17 23.70 -12.42
N GLY A 926 -6.82 23.94 -11.15
CA GLY A 926 -6.89 25.26 -10.51
C GLY A 926 -6.00 26.34 -11.15
N ALA A 927 -4.93 25.97 -11.82
CA ALA A 927 -4.07 26.86 -12.61
C ALA A 927 -4.59 27.05 -14.04
N ASP A 928 -4.98 25.97 -14.73
CA ASP A 928 -5.55 25.99 -16.08
C ASP A 928 -6.86 26.77 -16.16
N ARG A 929 -7.65 26.74 -15.09
CA ARG A 929 -8.78 27.64 -14.85
C ARG A 929 -8.41 29.12 -15.08
N LYS A 930 -7.23 29.57 -14.65
CA LYS A 930 -6.74 30.95 -14.88
C LYS A 930 -6.38 31.21 -16.35
N LEU A 931 -5.96 30.18 -17.08
CA LEU A 931 -5.73 30.20 -18.53
C LEU A 931 -7.02 30.02 -19.35
N HIS A 932 -8.18 29.96 -18.69
CA HIS A 932 -9.50 29.69 -19.27
C HIS A 932 -9.65 28.30 -19.92
N ARG A 933 -8.75 27.36 -19.60
CA ARG A 933 -8.85 25.95 -19.97
C ARG A 933 -9.73 25.22 -18.96
N THR A 934 -10.67 24.42 -19.45
CA THR A 934 -11.60 23.63 -18.63
C THR A 934 -10.94 22.35 -18.10
N ALA A 935 -11.53 21.73 -17.07
CA ALA A 935 -11.07 20.42 -16.59
C ALA A 935 -11.12 19.35 -17.70
N GLY A 936 -12.10 19.42 -18.61
CA GLY A 936 -12.17 18.57 -19.80
C GLY A 936 -10.96 18.75 -20.73
N GLU A 937 -10.53 19.98 -20.99
CA GLU A 937 -9.32 20.27 -21.81
C GLU A 937 -8.05 19.74 -21.14
N PHE A 938 -7.90 19.90 -19.81
CA PHE A 938 -6.79 19.31 -19.06
C PHE A 938 -6.70 17.80 -19.24
N PHE A 939 -7.80 17.06 -19.02
CA PHE A 939 -7.80 15.60 -19.17
C PHE A 939 -7.70 15.15 -20.64
N HIS A 940 -8.24 15.92 -21.59
CA HIS A 940 -8.15 15.63 -23.03
C HIS A 940 -6.72 15.77 -23.56
N GLU A 941 -6.06 16.90 -23.29
CA GLU A 941 -4.67 17.10 -23.71
C GLU A 941 -3.72 16.08 -23.06
N TYR A 942 -3.92 15.79 -21.77
CA TYR A 942 -3.16 14.76 -21.08
C TYR A 942 -3.36 13.37 -21.72
N PHE A 943 -4.62 12.99 -21.98
CA PHE A 943 -4.97 11.71 -22.60
C PHE A 943 -4.34 11.56 -23.99
N GLU A 944 -4.51 12.57 -24.85
CA GLU A 944 -3.97 12.66 -26.21
C GLU A 944 -2.44 12.60 -26.23
N HIS A 945 -1.76 13.31 -25.32
CA HIS A 945 -0.30 13.35 -25.25
C HIS A 945 0.28 11.94 -25.05
N GLY A 946 -0.20 11.24 -24.02
CA GLY A 946 0.23 9.86 -23.74
C GLY A 946 -0.19 8.88 -24.85
N TYR A 947 -1.32 9.10 -25.51
CA TYR A 947 -1.77 8.25 -26.62
C TYR A 947 -0.89 8.41 -27.86
N GLU A 948 -0.57 9.64 -28.29
CA GLU A 948 0.36 9.90 -29.39
C GLU A 948 1.80 9.46 -29.07
N MET A 949 2.25 9.57 -27.81
CA MET A 949 3.54 8.98 -27.37
C MET A 949 3.56 7.46 -27.51
N CYS A 950 2.47 6.76 -27.17
CA CYS A 950 2.37 5.31 -27.38
C CYS A 950 2.36 4.95 -28.86
N LYS A 951 1.57 5.69 -29.66
CA LYS A 951 1.42 5.51 -31.12
C LYS A 951 2.75 5.62 -31.86
N LYS A 952 3.60 6.59 -31.49
CA LYS A 952 4.98 6.75 -32.03
C LYS A 952 5.87 5.52 -31.79
N LYS A 953 5.63 4.71 -30.75
CA LYS A 953 6.41 3.50 -30.42
C LYS A 953 5.96 2.23 -31.16
N THR A 954 4.90 2.26 -31.97
CA THR A 954 4.26 1.03 -32.50
C THR A 954 4.95 0.39 -33.72
N GLY A 955 5.61 1.19 -34.57
CA GLY A 955 6.29 0.71 -35.79
C GLY A 955 5.45 -0.26 -36.63
N ASN A 956 6.08 -1.33 -37.13
CA ASN A 956 5.45 -2.31 -38.02
C ASN A 956 4.53 -3.32 -37.31
N LEU A 957 4.23 -3.16 -36.01
CA LEU A 957 3.39 -4.11 -35.24
C LEU A 957 1.90 -4.03 -35.63
N LEU A 958 1.48 -2.93 -36.25
CA LEU A 958 0.10 -2.71 -36.73
C LEU A 958 -0.35 -3.70 -37.82
N GLU A 959 0.59 -4.37 -38.50
CA GLU A 959 0.31 -5.28 -39.62
C GLU A 959 0.50 -6.78 -39.30
N LYS A 960 1.11 -7.10 -38.14
CA LYS A 960 1.22 -8.49 -37.67
C LYS A 960 -0.08 -8.97 -37.04
N ASP A 961 -0.33 -10.28 -37.09
CA ASP A 961 -1.34 -11.01 -36.30
C ASP A 961 -2.79 -10.47 -36.38
N VAL A 962 -3.13 -9.75 -37.45
CA VAL A 962 -4.40 -9.00 -37.59
C VAL A 962 -5.64 -9.89 -37.59
N SER A 963 -5.51 -11.17 -37.97
CA SER A 963 -6.57 -12.18 -37.88
C SER A 963 -6.91 -12.60 -36.45
N GLU A 964 -6.08 -12.26 -35.46
CA GLU A 964 -6.30 -12.61 -34.05
C GLU A 964 -6.54 -11.40 -33.14
N ARG A 965 -6.54 -10.18 -33.67
CA ARG A 965 -6.90 -8.97 -32.92
C ARG A 965 -8.33 -8.55 -33.28
N ARG A 966 -9.22 -8.38 -32.28
CA ARG A 966 -10.61 -7.91 -32.48
C ARG A 966 -10.68 -6.57 -33.22
N LYS A 967 -9.66 -5.72 -33.04
CA LYS A 967 -9.47 -4.43 -33.73
C LYS A 967 -8.00 -4.29 -34.12
N GLN A 968 -7.70 -3.80 -35.35
CA GLN A 968 -6.31 -3.77 -35.87
C GLN A 968 -5.37 -2.91 -35.02
N MET A 969 -5.85 -1.75 -34.52
CA MET A 969 -5.03 -0.72 -33.86
C MET A 969 -4.51 -1.09 -32.47
N PHE A 970 -5.18 -1.99 -31.75
CA PHE A 970 -4.82 -2.35 -30.38
C PHE A 970 -3.85 -3.54 -30.38
N ILE A 971 -2.56 -3.21 -30.49
CA ILE A 971 -1.46 -4.18 -30.59
C ILE A 971 -1.12 -4.83 -29.25
N CYS A 972 -0.53 -6.02 -29.33
CA CYS A 972 0.16 -6.67 -28.23
C CYS A 972 1.65 -6.32 -28.29
N TYR A 973 2.27 -5.93 -27.17
CA TYR A 973 3.73 -5.79 -27.07
C TYR A 973 4.40 -7.16 -26.88
N PRO A 974 5.27 -7.62 -27.80
CA PRO A 974 5.84 -8.98 -27.72
C PRO A 974 6.64 -9.28 -26.45
N GLN A 975 7.16 -8.24 -25.78
CA GLN A 975 7.94 -8.34 -24.54
C GLN A 975 7.10 -8.80 -23.34
N THR A 976 5.81 -8.45 -23.31
CA THR A 976 4.86 -8.76 -22.22
C THR A 976 3.77 -9.75 -22.65
N MET A 977 3.85 -10.29 -23.87
CA MET A 977 2.87 -11.27 -24.36
C MET A 977 2.97 -12.58 -23.55
N PRO A 978 1.85 -13.14 -23.07
CA PRO A 978 1.80 -14.48 -22.51
C PRO A 978 2.35 -15.51 -23.52
N LYS A 979 3.43 -16.18 -23.12
CA LYS A 979 3.99 -17.34 -23.83
C LYS A 979 2.98 -18.49 -23.67
N LEU A 980 2.53 -19.04 -24.80
CA LEU A 980 1.75 -20.29 -24.87
C LEU A 980 2.66 -21.38 -25.45
N VAL A 981 3.12 -22.31 -24.61
CA VAL A 981 4.11 -23.34 -24.98
C VAL A 981 3.47 -24.39 -25.88
N ASP A 982 2.27 -24.82 -25.49
CA ASP A 982 1.53 -25.98 -26.02
C ASP A 982 0.81 -25.73 -27.37
N PHE A 983 1.06 -24.58 -27.99
CA PHE A 983 0.49 -24.12 -29.26
C PHE A 983 1.58 -24.01 -30.32
N ASN A 984 2.25 -25.14 -30.57
CA ASN A 984 3.58 -25.19 -31.21
C ASN A 984 3.80 -24.27 -32.42
N ASN A 985 2.83 -24.20 -33.35
CA ASN A 985 2.94 -23.42 -34.59
C ASN A 985 2.19 -22.07 -34.57
N ASP A 986 1.47 -21.75 -33.50
CA ASP A 986 0.53 -20.62 -33.47
C ASP A 986 0.43 -19.99 -32.06
N ARG A 987 1.56 -19.42 -31.60
CA ARG A 987 1.77 -18.99 -30.21
C ARG A 987 1.31 -17.57 -29.87
N PHE A 988 0.84 -16.80 -30.86
CA PHE A 988 0.32 -15.45 -30.62
C PHE A 988 -0.97 -15.50 -29.81
N ILE A 989 -1.15 -14.54 -28.89
CA ILE A 989 -2.45 -14.19 -28.31
C ILE A 989 -2.47 -12.69 -28.03
N ASN A 990 -3.60 -12.01 -28.26
CA ASN A 990 -3.70 -10.57 -28.03
C ASN A 990 -3.93 -10.23 -26.55
N ALA A 991 -2.95 -10.58 -25.72
CA ALA A 991 -2.91 -10.38 -24.28
C ALA A 991 -1.53 -9.85 -23.86
N ASN A 992 -1.46 -9.15 -22.72
CA ASN A 992 -0.23 -8.67 -22.13
C ASN A 992 -0.27 -8.82 -20.60
N LEU A 993 0.83 -9.28 -20.01
CA LEU A 993 0.98 -9.44 -18.57
C LEU A 993 1.65 -8.21 -17.93
N MET A 994 1.20 -7.86 -16.73
CA MET A 994 1.83 -6.91 -15.83
C MET A 994 1.91 -7.55 -14.44
N GLU A 995 3.08 -7.52 -13.80
CA GLU A 995 3.26 -8.09 -12.46
C GLU A 995 3.08 -7.00 -11.40
N ILE A 996 2.14 -7.19 -10.47
CA ILE A 996 1.82 -6.25 -9.40
C ILE A 996 1.77 -7.06 -8.11
N ASP A 997 2.68 -6.76 -7.17
CA ASP A 997 2.86 -7.50 -5.91
C ASP A 997 3.11 -9.00 -6.07
N GLY A 998 3.81 -9.41 -7.13
CA GLY A 998 4.07 -10.82 -7.46
C GLY A 998 2.86 -11.55 -8.08
N VAL A 999 1.71 -10.89 -8.19
CA VAL A 999 0.53 -11.39 -8.91
C VAL A 999 0.59 -10.92 -10.36
N LYS A 1000 0.42 -11.83 -11.32
CA LYS A 1000 0.38 -11.49 -12.75
C LYS A 1000 -1.05 -11.12 -13.14
N TRP A 1001 -1.23 -9.87 -13.54
CA TRP A 1001 -2.45 -9.31 -14.11
C TRP A 1001 -2.38 -9.39 -15.63
N ILE A 1002 -3.20 -10.26 -16.23
CA ILE A 1002 -3.19 -10.59 -17.66
C ILE A 1002 -4.29 -9.79 -18.34
N MET A 1003 -3.93 -8.68 -18.99
CA MET A 1003 -4.83 -7.83 -19.78
C MET A 1003 -5.04 -8.44 -21.16
N THR A 1004 -6.26 -8.87 -21.49
CA THR A 1004 -6.57 -9.50 -22.79
C THR A 1004 -7.85 -8.99 -23.43
N GLN A 1005 -7.96 -9.11 -24.75
CA GLN A 1005 -9.24 -8.96 -25.44
C GLN A 1005 -10.20 -10.10 -25.05
N GLY A 1006 -11.51 -9.86 -25.10
CA GLY A 1006 -12.49 -10.93 -24.95
C GLY A 1006 -12.36 -11.95 -26.10
N PRO A 1007 -12.47 -13.27 -25.83
CA PRO A 1007 -12.36 -14.30 -26.85
C PRO A 1007 -13.19 -14.05 -28.11
N MET A 1008 -12.59 -14.37 -29.26
CA MET A 1008 -13.23 -14.34 -30.58
C MET A 1008 -13.64 -15.74 -31.00
N ASP A 1009 -14.81 -15.89 -31.62
CA ASP A 1009 -15.24 -17.12 -32.32
C ASP A 1009 -14.86 -17.11 -33.81
N GLY A 1010 -14.34 -16.00 -34.31
CA GLY A 1010 -13.97 -15.77 -35.70
C GLY A 1010 -15.05 -15.04 -36.50
N THR A 1011 -16.29 -14.92 -36.00
CA THR A 1011 -17.40 -14.24 -36.70
C THR A 1011 -17.26 -12.72 -36.75
N GLU A 1012 -16.29 -12.13 -36.03
CA GLU A 1012 -16.07 -10.69 -35.94
C GLU A 1012 -15.93 -10.01 -37.31
N HIS A 1013 -15.34 -10.67 -38.30
CA HIS A 1013 -15.23 -10.13 -39.67
C HIS A 1013 -16.62 -9.98 -40.33
N VAL A 1014 -17.52 -10.94 -40.14
CA VAL A 1014 -18.91 -10.88 -40.65
C VAL A 1014 -19.71 -9.75 -39.98
N GLN A 1015 -19.39 -9.44 -38.72
CA GLN A 1015 -19.99 -8.30 -38.02
C GLN A 1015 -19.45 -6.96 -38.55
N GLU A 1016 -18.15 -6.88 -38.84
CA GLU A 1016 -17.52 -5.72 -39.50
C GLU A 1016 -18.05 -5.54 -40.94
N GLU A 1017 -18.28 -6.62 -41.67
CA GLU A 1017 -18.94 -6.62 -42.99
C GLU A 1017 -20.38 -6.10 -42.93
N LYS A 1018 -21.19 -6.57 -41.97
CA LYS A 1018 -22.58 -6.10 -41.77
C LYS A 1018 -22.63 -4.60 -41.45
N LYS A 1019 -21.84 -4.15 -40.46
CA LYS A 1019 -21.74 -2.71 -40.14
C LYS A 1019 -21.26 -1.89 -41.33
N ASN A 1020 -20.30 -2.40 -42.11
CA ASN A 1020 -19.83 -1.72 -43.32
C ASN A 1020 -20.86 -1.77 -44.46
N ALA A 1021 -21.79 -2.73 -44.50
CA ALA A 1021 -22.92 -2.72 -45.44
C ALA A 1021 -24.01 -1.73 -45.00
N GLU A 1022 -24.27 -1.60 -43.70
CA GLU A 1022 -25.20 -0.63 -43.11
C GLU A 1022 -24.68 0.81 -43.27
N LYS A 1023 -23.40 1.07 -42.97
CA LYS A 1023 -22.73 2.36 -43.22
C LYS A 1023 -22.86 2.78 -44.68
N ARG A 1024 -22.62 1.87 -45.64
CA ARG A 1024 -22.83 2.14 -47.08
C ARG A 1024 -24.28 2.49 -47.43
N LYS A 1025 -25.28 1.87 -46.78
CA LYS A 1025 -26.71 2.23 -46.97
C LYS A 1025 -27.05 3.62 -46.39
N SER A 1026 -26.42 4.01 -45.29
CA SER A 1026 -26.60 5.33 -44.66
C SER A 1026 -25.78 6.47 -45.30
N GLY A 1027 -24.87 6.16 -46.24
CA GLY A 1027 -23.95 7.13 -46.84
C GLY A 1027 -22.69 7.43 -46.02
N GLU A 1028 -22.48 6.75 -44.88
CA GLU A 1028 -21.31 6.96 -44.02
C GLU A 1028 -20.02 6.37 -44.65
N LYS A 1029 -18.88 7.02 -44.40
CA LYS A 1029 -17.58 6.62 -44.98
C LYS A 1029 -17.08 5.32 -44.34
N VAL A 1030 -16.96 4.27 -45.15
CA VAL A 1030 -16.36 2.98 -44.78
C VAL A 1030 -14.84 2.98 -45.03
N SER A 1031 -14.10 2.25 -44.19
CA SER A 1031 -12.65 2.05 -44.35
C SER A 1031 -12.29 1.45 -45.71
N LYS A 1032 -11.21 1.95 -46.33
CA LYS A 1032 -10.65 1.37 -47.56
C LYS A 1032 -9.76 0.13 -47.33
N LYS A 1033 -9.43 -0.20 -46.08
CA LYS A 1033 -8.62 -1.40 -45.78
C LYS A 1033 -9.47 -2.68 -45.98
N PRO A 1034 -8.91 -3.77 -46.55
CA PRO A 1034 -9.59 -5.07 -46.58
C PRO A 1034 -9.97 -5.54 -45.18
N ILE A 1035 -11.15 -6.15 -45.06
CA ILE A 1035 -11.57 -6.83 -43.82
C ILE A 1035 -10.81 -8.16 -43.76
N VAL A 1036 -10.08 -8.39 -42.67
CA VAL A 1036 -9.25 -9.59 -42.50
C VAL A 1036 -10.07 -10.66 -41.76
N PRO A 1037 -10.25 -11.87 -42.33
CA PRO A 1037 -10.91 -12.99 -41.65
C PRO A 1037 -10.27 -13.27 -40.28
N LYS A 1038 -11.12 -13.54 -39.29
CA LYS A 1038 -10.69 -13.69 -37.90
C LYS A 1038 -10.65 -15.17 -37.50
N LYS A 1039 -9.64 -15.55 -36.71
CA LYS A 1039 -9.56 -16.90 -36.13
C LYS A 1039 -10.44 -16.99 -34.87
N ASP A 1040 -10.95 -18.18 -34.58
CA ASP A 1040 -11.36 -18.53 -33.21
C ASP A 1040 -10.12 -18.48 -32.29
N THR A 1041 -10.27 -17.88 -31.12
CA THR A 1041 -9.20 -17.72 -30.11
C THR A 1041 -9.55 -18.36 -28.77
N ARG A 1042 -10.71 -19.02 -28.65
CA ARG A 1042 -11.21 -19.60 -27.39
C ARG A 1042 -10.33 -20.75 -26.88
N GLU A 1043 -9.78 -21.60 -27.75
CA GLU A 1043 -8.79 -22.61 -27.32
C GLU A 1043 -7.54 -21.94 -26.73
N LYS A 1044 -7.02 -20.88 -27.37
CA LYS A 1044 -5.83 -20.15 -26.87
C LYS A 1044 -6.10 -19.43 -25.55
N PHE A 1045 -7.29 -18.87 -25.36
CA PHE A 1045 -7.70 -18.22 -24.11
C PHE A 1045 -7.74 -19.22 -22.94
N TRP A 1046 -8.32 -20.40 -23.13
CA TRP A 1046 -8.28 -21.46 -22.13
C TRP A 1046 -6.87 -22.01 -21.88
N GLY A 1047 -6.02 -22.06 -22.91
CA GLY A 1047 -4.59 -22.33 -22.75
C GLY A 1047 -3.85 -21.28 -21.93
N MET A 1048 -4.23 -20.01 -22.03
CA MET A 1048 -3.68 -18.93 -21.20
C MET A 1048 -4.11 -19.05 -19.73
N ILE A 1049 -5.33 -19.51 -19.47
CA ILE A 1049 -5.80 -19.82 -18.10
C ILE A 1049 -5.02 -21.02 -17.52
N GLU A 1050 -4.82 -22.09 -18.30
CA GLU A 1050 -4.06 -23.27 -17.88
C GLU A 1050 -2.59 -22.96 -17.60
N GLU A 1051 -1.88 -22.35 -18.56
CA GLU A 1051 -0.44 -22.06 -18.49
C GLU A 1051 -0.10 -21.10 -17.35
N TYR A 1052 -0.93 -20.07 -17.11
CA TYR A 1052 -0.68 -19.06 -16.06
C TYR A 1052 -1.35 -19.38 -14.73
N ARG A 1053 -2.01 -20.53 -14.58
CA ARG A 1053 -2.73 -20.94 -13.35
C ARG A 1053 -3.66 -19.84 -12.82
N THR A 1054 -4.45 -19.28 -13.73
CA THR A 1054 -5.39 -18.19 -13.42
C THR A 1054 -6.57 -18.72 -12.62
N GLY A 1055 -6.69 -18.32 -11.35
CA GLY A 1055 -7.81 -18.71 -10.48
C GLY A 1055 -9.05 -17.82 -10.64
N VAL A 1056 -8.88 -16.58 -11.11
CA VAL A 1056 -9.98 -15.63 -11.31
C VAL A 1056 -9.85 -14.85 -12.63
N VAL A 1057 -10.98 -14.76 -13.34
CA VAL A 1057 -11.20 -13.98 -14.56
C VAL A 1057 -12.18 -12.84 -14.22
N ALA A 1058 -11.75 -11.59 -14.40
CA ALA A 1058 -12.62 -10.43 -14.43
C ALA A 1058 -13.08 -10.17 -15.88
N GLN A 1059 -14.27 -10.68 -16.20
CA GLN A 1059 -14.99 -10.36 -17.43
C GLN A 1059 -15.74 -9.05 -17.21
N LEU A 1060 -15.14 -7.95 -17.68
CA LEU A 1060 -15.70 -6.60 -17.58
C LEU A 1060 -16.62 -6.27 -18.76
N CYS A 1061 -17.21 -7.26 -19.45
CA CYS A 1061 -18.20 -7.03 -20.51
C CYS A 1061 -19.20 -8.19 -20.63
N GLN A 1062 -20.39 -7.89 -21.13
CA GLN A 1062 -21.33 -8.93 -21.56
C GLN A 1062 -20.82 -9.55 -22.88
N PHE A 1063 -21.35 -10.72 -23.27
CA PHE A 1063 -21.06 -11.27 -24.60
C PHE A 1063 -21.59 -10.34 -25.71
N LYS A 1064 -22.76 -9.74 -25.46
CA LYS A 1064 -23.43 -8.82 -26.36
C LYS A 1064 -23.88 -7.57 -25.61
N GLU A 1065 -23.55 -6.40 -26.14
CA GLU A 1065 -23.93 -5.08 -25.60
C GLU A 1065 -24.39 -4.21 -26.76
N ASP A 1066 -25.52 -3.51 -26.63
CA ASP A 1066 -26.13 -2.63 -27.66
C ASP A 1066 -26.27 -3.27 -29.04
N GLY A 1067 -26.57 -4.58 -29.06
CA GLY A 1067 -26.71 -5.38 -30.28
C GLY A 1067 -25.40 -5.92 -30.86
N GLU A 1068 -24.23 -5.45 -30.38
CA GLU A 1068 -22.91 -5.86 -30.86
C GLU A 1068 -22.31 -7.00 -30.03
N ASN A 1069 -21.67 -7.99 -30.66
CA ASN A 1069 -20.95 -9.03 -29.91
C ASN A 1069 -19.59 -8.47 -29.46
N LYS A 1070 -19.50 -8.15 -28.16
CA LYS A 1070 -18.28 -7.63 -27.53
C LYS A 1070 -17.30 -8.75 -27.20
N CYS A 1071 -17.80 -9.94 -26.85
CA CYS A 1071 -17.05 -11.14 -26.53
C CYS A 1071 -17.82 -12.39 -27.03
N ALA A 1072 -17.13 -13.38 -27.59
CA ALA A 1072 -17.75 -14.67 -27.90
C ALA A 1072 -17.97 -15.48 -26.62
N GLU A 1073 -18.95 -16.39 -26.64
CA GLU A 1073 -19.16 -17.34 -25.55
C GLU A 1073 -17.99 -18.32 -25.47
N TYR A 1074 -17.32 -18.31 -24.31
CA TYR A 1074 -16.17 -19.17 -23.98
C TYR A 1074 -16.42 -20.04 -22.73
N TYR A 1075 -17.63 -19.98 -22.17
CA TYR A 1075 -18.20 -20.84 -21.13
C TYR A 1075 -19.73 -20.73 -21.21
N SER A 1076 -20.48 -21.71 -20.69
CA SER A 1076 -21.94 -21.66 -20.72
C SER A 1076 -22.49 -20.80 -19.58
N THR A 1077 -23.51 -19.99 -19.85
CA THR A 1077 -24.25 -19.27 -18.79
C THR A 1077 -25.17 -20.19 -17.98
N GLU A 1078 -25.45 -21.40 -18.45
CA GLU A 1078 -26.34 -22.36 -17.81
C GLU A 1078 -25.62 -23.22 -16.77
N VAL A 1079 -26.27 -23.48 -15.63
CA VAL A 1079 -25.73 -24.39 -14.59
C VAL A 1079 -25.73 -25.82 -15.13
N LYS A 1080 -24.56 -26.46 -15.11
CA LYS A 1080 -24.18 -27.73 -15.79
C LYS A 1080 -24.02 -27.64 -17.31
N GLY A 1081 -24.12 -26.45 -17.91
CA GLY A 1081 -23.83 -26.27 -19.33
C GLY A 1081 -22.35 -26.55 -19.62
N GLU A 1082 -22.07 -27.26 -20.71
CA GLU A 1082 -20.73 -27.67 -21.13
C GLU A 1082 -20.45 -27.20 -22.57
N MET A 1083 -19.25 -26.68 -22.80
CA MET A 1083 -18.77 -26.21 -24.10
C MET A 1083 -17.36 -26.75 -24.38
N LYS A 1084 -16.98 -26.82 -25.66
CA LYS A 1084 -15.69 -27.36 -26.09
C LYS A 1084 -14.97 -26.42 -27.04
N PHE A 1085 -13.72 -26.09 -26.72
CA PHE A 1085 -12.87 -25.16 -27.48
C PHE A 1085 -11.53 -25.84 -27.78
N GLY A 1086 -11.44 -26.46 -28.97
CA GLY A 1086 -10.27 -27.23 -29.38
C GLY A 1086 -9.96 -28.37 -28.41
N ARG A 1087 -8.83 -28.29 -27.70
CA ARG A 1087 -8.46 -29.26 -26.66
C ARG A 1087 -9.23 -29.12 -25.34
N TYR A 1088 -9.86 -27.99 -25.03
CA TYR A 1088 -10.49 -27.79 -23.71
C TYR A 1088 -11.98 -28.14 -23.71
N THR A 1089 -12.41 -28.89 -22.70
CA THR A 1089 -13.81 -28.99 -22.29
C THR A 1089 -14.01 -28.07 -21.08
N VAL A 1090 -15.10 -27.32 -21.06
CA VAL A 1090 -15.36 -26.20 -20.15
C VAL A 1090 -16.80 -26.29 -19.65
N LYS A 1091 -16.99 -26.41 -18.34
CA LYS A 1091 -18.25 -26.79 -17.72
C LYS A 1091 -18.61 -25.85 -16.56
N THR A 1092 -19.81 -25.29 -16.60
CA THR A 1092 -20.29 -24.35 -15.59
C THR A 1092 -20.91 -25.09 -14.41
N VAL A 1093 -20.24 -25.06 -13.26
CA VAL A 1093 -20.58 -25.83 -12.05
C VAL A 1093 -21.70 -25.15 -11.25
N SER A 1094 -21.65 -23.83 -11.15
CA SER A 1094 -22.60 -23.01 -10.40
C SER A 1094 -22.53 -21.54 -10.81
N VAL A 1095 -23.64 -20.82 -10.59
CA VAL A 1095 -23.74 -19.37 -10.78
C VAL A 1095 -24.09 -18.72 -9.45
N GLU A 1096 -23.51 -17.56 -9.21
CA GLU A 1096 -23.69 -16.73 -8.03
C GLU A 1096 -24.03 -15.31 -8.46
N GLU A 1097 -25.04 -14.71 -7.83
CA GLU A 1097 -25.63 -13.43 -8.17
C GLU A 1097 -26.03 -12.73 -6.87
N ASN A 1098 -26.24 -11.42 -6.88
CA ASN A 1098 -26.55 -10.63 -5.69
C ASN A 1098 -25.44 -10.70 -4.61
N LEU A 1099 -24.19 -10.61 -5.06
CA LEU A 1099 -22.99 -10.85 -4.25
C LEU A 1099 -22.83 -9.80 -3.14
N ASP A 1100 -22.86 -10.23 -1.87
CA ASP A 1100 -22.84 -9.34 -0.70
C ASP A 1100 -21.58 -8.48 -0.58
N GLN A 1101 -20.46 -8.92 -1.17
CA GLN A 1101 -19.18 -8.21 -1.21
C GLN A 1101 -19.07 -7.13 -2.31
N PHE A 1102 -20.12 -6.92 -3.11
CA PHE A 1102 -20.21 -5.82 -4.07
C PHE A 1102 -21.25 -4.79 -3.61
N THR A 1103 -20.92 -3.51 -3.76
CA THR A 1103 -21.81 -2.40 -3.41
C THR A 1103 -23.05 -2.38 -4.34
N ASP A 1104 -22.85 -2.57 -5.64
CA ASP A 1104 -23.92 -2.95 -6.57
C ASP A 1104 -23.96 -4.47 -6.72
N LYS A 1105 -24.98 -5.08 -6.10
CA LYS A 1105 -25.18 -6.52 -6.09
C LYS A 1105 -25.76 -7.07 -7.39
N GLN A 1106 -26.43 -6.25 -8.19
CA GLN A 1106 -27.20 -6.72 -9.36
C GLN A 1106 -26.32 -6.92 -10.60
N THR A 1107 -25.26 -6.13 -10.74
CA THR A 1107 -24.37 -6.17 -11.91
C THR A 1107 -23.19 -7.15 -11.79
N ALA A 1108 -22.95 -7.72 -10.61
CA ALA A 1108 -21.90 -8.71 -10.38
C ALA A 1108 -22.44 -10.15 -10.37
N LYS A 1109 -22.03 -10.97 -11.35
CA LYS A 1109 -22.31 -12.41 -11.39
C LYS A 1109 -21.01 -13.21 -11.40
N VAL A 1110 -20.94 -14.28 -10.62
CA VAL A 1110 -19.78 -15.17 -10.55
C VAL A 1110 -20.16 -16.56 -11.05
N TYR A 1111 -19.50 -16.99 -12.11
CA TYR A 1111 -19.58 -18.35 -12.65
C TYR A 1111 -18.42 -19.17 -12.09
N THR A 1112 -18.72 -20.35 -11.55
CA THR A 1112 -17.71 -21.35 -11.17
C THR A 1112 -17.54 -22.30 -12.35
N ILE A 1113 -16.34 -22.38 -12.92
CA ILE A 1113 -16.05 -23.20 -14.09
C ILE A 1113 -15.05 -24.30 -13.73
N GLU A 1114 -15.38 -25.55 -14.05
CA GLU A 1114 -14.42 -26.66 -14.19
C GLU A 1114 -13.98 -26.72 -15.65
N PHE A 1115 -12.68 -26.75 -15.94
CA PHE A 1115 -12.19 -27.01 -17.30
C PHE A 1115 -11.05 -28.03 -17.33
N HIS A 1116 -10.97 -28.84 -18.39
CA HIS A 1116 -9.90 -29.82 -18.55
C HIS A 1116 -9.36 -29.92 -19.99
N ASN A 1117 -8.05 -30.15 -20.10
CA ASN A 1117 -7.35 -30.34 -21.36
C ASN A 1117 -7.48 -31.80 -21.84
N ASN A 1118 -8.30 -32.04 -22.86
CA ASN A 1118 -8.58 -33.37 -23.43
C ASN A 1118 -7.36 -34.07 -24.06
N LYS A 1119 -6.22 -33.38 -24.23
CA LYS A 1119 -4.97 -33.99 -24.73
C LYS A 1119 -4.10 -34.56 -23.60
N VAL A 1120 -4.39 -34.23 -22.35
CA VAL A 1120 -3.69 -34.74 -21.16
C VAL A 1120 -4.51 -35.89 -20.57
N LEU A 1121 -3.87 -37.04 -20.32
CA LEU A 1121 -4.56 -38.22 -19.78
C LEU A 1121 -4.88 -38.09 -18.26
N MET A 1122 -4.26 -37.12 -17.57
CA MET A 1122 -4.67 -36.62 -16.25
C MET A 1122 -5.79 -35.59 -16.45
N LYS A 1123 -6.88 -35.73 -15.70
CA LYS A 1123 -8.04 -34.84 -15.72
C LYS A 1123 -8.41 -34.43 -14.28
N VAL A 1124 -7.57 -33.66 -13.60
CA VAL A 1124 -8.09 -32.78 -12.55
C VAL A 1124 -8.56 -31.53 -13.29
N PRO A 1125 -9.87 -31.26 -13.42
CA PRO A 1125 -10.31 -30.00 -14.00
C PRO A 1125 -9.82 -28.87 -13.12
N PHE A 1126 -9.29 -27.82 -13.74
CA PHE A 1126 -8.91 -26.62 -13.01
C PHE A 1126 -10.18 -25.82 -12.68
N PRO A 1127 -10.44 -25.51 -11.40
CA PRO A 1127 -11.49 -24.57 -11.03
C PRO A 1127 -11.03 -23.15 -11.35
N VAL A 1128 -11.85 -22.39 -12.06
CA VAL A 1128 -11.66 -20.94 -12.26
C VAL A 1128 -12.96 -20.19 -11.98
N LYS A 1129 -12.85 -19.02 -11.36
CA LYS A 1129 -13.97 -18.11 -11.12
C LYS A 1129 -14.03 -17.04 -12.20
N ILE A 1130 -15.14 -16.96 -12.93
CA ILE A 1130 -15.40 -15.85 -13.85
C ILE A 1130 -16.34 -14.87 -13.16
N LEU A 1131 -15.82 -13.73 -12.73
CA LEU A 1131 -16.61 -12.56 -12.37
C LEU A 1131 -17.03 -11.86 -13.67
N ALA A 1132 -18.27 -12.10 -14.09
CA ALA A 1132 -18.92 -11.33 -15.15
C ALA A 1132 -19.58 -10.09 -14.54
N PHE A 1133 -19.03 -8.92 -14.85
CA PHE A 1133 -19.50 -7.64 -14.34
C PHE A 1133 -20.13 -6.81 -15.46
N SER A 1134 -21.42 -6.48 -15.32
CA SER A 1134 -22.20 -5.75 -16.34
C SER A 1134 -22.36 -4.25 -16.08
N GLY A 1135 -21.97 -3.74 -14.91
CA GLY A 1135 -22.18 -2.36 -14.47
C GLY A 1135 -21.17 -1.34 -14.99
N TRP A 1136 -20.30 -1.72 -15.94
CA TRP A 1136 -19.28 -0.83 -16.52
C TRP A 1136 -19.65 -0.51 -17.98
N PRO A 1137 -19.92 0.76 -18.35
CA PRO A 1137 -20.30 1.13 -19.73
C PRO A 1137 -19.15 0.96 -20.73
N ASP A 1138 -19.44 0.80 -22.04
CA ASP A 1138 -18.39 0.53 -23.07
C ASP A 1138 -17.61 1.79 -23.43
N HIS A 1139 -18.31 2.93 -23.41
CA HIS A 1139 -17.80 4.24 -23.74
C HIS A 1139 -17.96 5.12 -22.50
N GLY A 1140 -17.04 4.92 -21.55
CA GLY A 1140 -16.98 5.64 -20.28
C GLY A 1140 -16.45 4.78 -19.12
N ALA A 1141 -16.91 5.12 -17.92
CA ALA A 1141 -16.63 4.40 -16.67
C ALA A 1141 -17.82 4.53 -15.67
N PRO A 1142 -17.88 3.70 -14.61
CA PRO A 1142 -18.95 3.73 -13.60
C PRO A 1142 -18.95 5.01 -12.76
N ALA A 1143 -20.13 5.58 -12.47
CA ALA A 1143 -20.25 6.84 -11.73
C ALA A 1143 -19.59 6.88 -10.33
N GLU A 1144 -19.48 5.73 -9.65
CA GLU A 1144 -18.88 5.65 -8.31
C GLU A 1144 -17.67 4.70 -8.26
N PRO A 1145 -16.56 5.11 -7.61
CA PRO A 1145 -15.28 4.38 -7.62
C PRO A 1145 -15.34 3.01 -6.92
N HIS A 1146 -16.34 2.77 -6.05
CA HIS A 1146 -16.54 1.46 -5.42
C HIS A 1146 -16.59 0.33 -6.45
N THR A 1147 -17.05 0.60 -7.68
CA THR A 1147 -17.21 -0.40 -8.72
C THR A 1147 -15.89 -1.05 -9.11
N ALA A 1148 -14.83 -0.28 -9.35
CA ALA A 1148 -13.51 -0.86 -9.63
C ALA A 1148 -12.85 -1.41 -8.36
N LEU A 1149 -13.07 -0.78 -7.21
CA LEU A 1149 -12.47 -1.22 -5.95
C LEU A 1149 -13.03 -2.57 -5.49
N ASP A 1150 -14.33 -2.82 -5.60
CA ASP A 1150 -14.96 -4.09 -5.24
C ASP A 1150 -14.51 -5.22 -6.18
N ILE A 1151 -14.33 -4.93 -7.48
CA ILE A 1151 -13.74 -5.87 -8.45
C ILE A 1151 -12.29 -6.22 -8.07
N ILE A 1152 -11.46 -5.22 -7.72
CA ILE A 1152 -10.07 -5.45 -7.30
C ILE A 1152 -10.02 -6.26 -5.99
N LYS A 1153 -10.77 -5.83 -4.97
CA LYS A 1153 -10.90 -6.51 -3.67
C LYS A 1153 -11.35 -7.98 -3.85
N TYR A 1154 -12.29 -8.24 -4.76
CA TYR A 1154 -12.71 -9.60 -5.12
C TYR A 1154 -11.59 -10.40 -5.81
N CYS A 1155 -10.93 -9.84 -6.83
CA CYS A 1155 -9.83 -10.54 -7.52
C CYS A 1155 -8.63 -10.84 -6.62
N GLU A 1156 -8.23 -9.90 -5.75
CA GLU A 1156 -7.13 -10.08 -4.81
C GLU A 1156 -7.42 -11.15 -3.75
N SER A 1157 -8.70 -11.38 -3.41
CA SER A 1157 -9.10 -12.40 -2.43
C SER A 1157 -8.68 -13.84 -2.80
N PHE A 1158 -8.48 -14.12 -4.10
CA PHE A 1158 -8.04 -15.43 -4.60
C PHE A 1158 -6.55 -15.69 -4.39
N LYS A 1159 -5.71 -14.65 -4.30
CA LYS A 1159 -4.24 -14.75 -4.23
C LYS A 1159 -3.61 -15.56 -5.37
N THR A 1160 -4.29 -15.64 -6.51
CA THR A 1160 -3.81 -16.25 -7.77
C THR A 1160 -3.54 -15.17 -8.82
N ASN A 1161 -2.90 -15.55 -9.93
CA ASN A 1161 -2.89 -14.72 -11.14
C ASN A 1161 -4.32 -14.37 -11.58
N VAL A 1162 -4.48 -13.15 -12.09
CA VAL A 1162 -5.77 -12.53 -12.43
C VAL A 1162 -5.80 -12.26 -13.92
N LEU A 1163 -6.81 -12.75 -14.64
CA LEU A 1163 -7.03 -12.41 -16.03
C LEU A 1163 -8.14 -11.34 -16.10
N VAL A 1164 -7.91 -10.24 -16.81
CA VAL A 1164 -8.87 -9.16 -16.96
C VAL A 1164 -9.16 -8.96 -18.45
N HIS A 1165 -10.43 -8.97 -18.84
CA HIS A 1165 -10.84 -8.71 -20.21
C HIS A 1165 -12.11 -7.86 -20.31
N CYS A 1166 -12.29 -7.23 -21.46
CA CYS A 1166 -13.54 -6.62 -21.90
C CYS A 1166 -13.74 -6.99 -23.37
N SER A 1167 -14.25 -6.10 -24.23
CA SER A 1167 -14.28 -6.36 -25.68
C SER A 1167 -12.87 -6.47 -26.28
N VAL A 1168 -12.07 -5.41 -26.17
CA VAL A 1168 -10.73 -5.31 -26.79
C VAL A 1168 -9.59 -5.45 -25.76
N GLY A 1169 -9.90 -5.39 -24.47
CA GLY A 1169 -8.90 -5.57 -23.41
C GLY A 1169 -8.02 -4.34 -23.20
N VAL A 1170 -8.60 -3.14 -23.32
CA VAL A 1170 -7.84 -1.88 -23.36
C VAL A 1170 -8.49 -0.80 -22.49
N GLY A 1171 -9.75 -0.43 -22.72
CA GLY A 1171 -10.49 0.54 -21.90
C GLY A 1171 -10.76 0.05 -20.48
N ARG A 1172 -11.93 -0.58 -20.25
CA ARG A 1172 -12.33 -1.14 -18.95
C ARG A 1172 -11.19 -1.96 -18.30
N THR A 1173 -10.57 -2.85 -19.06
CA THR A 1173 -9.44 -3.71 -18.65
C THR A 1173 -8.20 -2.94 -18.23
N GLY A 1174 -7.69 -2.03 -19.07
CA GLY A 1174 -6.49 -1.25 -18.75
C GLY A 1174 -6.73 -0.28 -17.61
N THR A 1175 -7.97 0.24 -17.50
CA THR A 1175 -8.39 1.11 -16.39
C THR A 1175 -8.39 0.35 -15.06
N LEU A 1176 -8.96 -0.86 -14.99
CA LEU A 1176 -8.93 -1.68 -13.77
C LEU A 1176 -7.49 -1.98 -13.32
N VAL A 1177 -6.62 -2.36 -14.25
CA VAL A 1177 -5.21 -2.67 -13.94
C VAL A 1177 -4.42 -1.42 -13.58
N ALA A 1178 -4.68 -0.27 -14.21
CA ALA A 1178 -4.10 1.01 -13.83
C ALA A 1178 -4.55 1.49 -12.45
N ILE A 1179 -5.79 1.24 -12.06
CA ILE A 1179 -6.28 1.50 -10.70
C ILE A 1179 -5.50 0.64 -9.69
N LYS A 1180 -5.42 -0.69 -9.87
CA LYS A 1180 -4.64 -1.56 -8.97
C LYS A 1180 -3.16 -1.16 -8.92
N TYR A 1181 -2.54 -0.88 -10.06
CA TYR A 1181 -1.15 -0.45 -10.12
C TYR A 1181 -0.93 0.90 -9.42
N GLY A 1182 -1.79 1.89 -9.68
CA GLY A 1182 -1.71 3.22 -9.07
C GLY A 1182 -1.95 3.22 -7.56
N ILE A 1183 -2.94 2.47 -7.07
CA ILE A 1183 -3.16 2.24 -5.63
C ILE A 1183 -1.88 1.70 -4.98
N GLN A 1184 -1.20 0.77 -5.65
CA GLN A 1184 0.00 0.15 -5.11
C GLN A 1184 1.25 1.02 -5.20
N LEU A 1185 1.38 1.81 -6.27
CA LEU A 1185 2.49 2.75 -6.46
C LEU A 1185 2.41 3.89 -5.45
N CYS A 1186 1.25 4.55 -5.34
CA CYS A 1186 1.00 5.61 -4.36
C CYS A 1186 0.96 5.08 -2.90
N SER A 1187 0.86 3.77 -2.71
CA SER A 1187 1.02 3.10 -1.41
C SER A 1187 2.49 2.79 -1.03
N LYS A 1188 3.43 2.94 -1.97
CA LYS A 1188 4.85 2.54 -1.81
C LYS A 1188 5.84 3.68 -2.04
N GLN A 1189 5.43 4.75 -2.71
CA GLN A 1189 6.23 5.94 -2.94
C GLN A 1189 5.34 7.17 -3.11
N GLU A 1190 5.93 8.35 -3.04
CA GLU A 1190 5.30 9.55 -3.58
C GLU A 1190 5.09 9.40 -5.09
N VAL A 1191 3.92 9.84 -5.56
CA VAL A 1191 3.55 9.88 -6.97
C VAL A 1191 3.02 11.29 -7.22
N SER A 1192 3.75 12.09 -7.99
CA SER A 1192 3.40 13.49 -8.27
C SER A 1192 2.59 13.68 -9.55
N ASP A 1193 2.60 12.69 -10.45
CA ASP A 1193 2.07 12.76 -11.81
C ASP A 1193 1.34 11.44 -12.17
N MET A 1194 0.23 11.56 -12.88
CA MET A 1194 -0.53 10.45 -13.46
C MET A 1194 0.30 9.58 -14.41
N ALA A 1195 1.34 10.14 -15.04
CA ALA A 1195 2.18 9.45 -16.01
C ALA A 1195 2.84 8.21 -15.41
N LEU A 1196 3.28 8.33 -14.15
CA LEU A 1196 3.90 7.27 -13.38
C LEU A 1196 2.97 6.07 -13.15
N VAL A 1197 1.64 6.27 -13.24
CA VAL A 1197 0.62 5.22 -13.18
C VAL A 1197 0.23 4.72 -14.57
N VAL A 1198 -0.08 5.63 -15.50
CA VAL A 1198 -0.69 5.28 -16.80
C VAL A 1198 0.32 4.71 -17.79
N ASP A 1199 1.52 5.29 -17.89
CA ASP A 1199 2.48 4.91 -18.94
C ASP A 1199 3.12 3.53 -18.74
N PRO A 1200 3.40 3.03 -17.52
CA PRO A 1200 3.79 1.64 -17.32
C PRO A 1200 2.72 0.65 -17.78
N VAL A 1201 1.44 0.95 -17.54
CA VAL A 1201 0.31 0.11 -17.98
C VAL A 1201 0.16 0.17 -19.51
N ARG A 1202 0.31 1.35 -20.11
CA ARG A 1202 0.32 1.54 -21.58
C ARG A 1202 1.53 0.88 -22.25
N ALA A 1203 2.68 0.82 -21.59
CA ALA A 1203 3.87 0.10 -22.05
C ALA A 1203 3.69 -1.43 -21.97
N CYS A 1204 2.90 -1.93 -21.02
CA CYS A 1204 2.44 -3.32 -21.04
C CYS A 1204 1.37 -3.57 -22.12
N ARG A 1205 0.36 -2.69 -22.25
CA ARG A 1205 -0.84 -2.90 -23.08
C ARG A 1205 -1.19 -1.63 -23.87
N TYR A 1206 -0.97 -1.64 -25.20
CA TYR A 1206 -1.14 -0.45 -26.04
C TYR A 1206 -2.53 0.18 -25.90
N GLY A 1207 -2.55 1.49 -25.66
CA GLY A 1207 -3.77 2.30 -25.57
C GLY A 1207 -4.58 2.13 -24.27
N ALA A 1208 -4.06 1.40 -23.27
CA ALA A 1208 -4.74 1.21 -21.98
C ALA A 1208 -5.18 2.55 -21.35
N VAL A 1209 -6.38 2.55 -20.73
CA VAL A 1209 -7.13 3.77 -20.37
C VAL A 1209 -7.48 4.56 -21.64
N GLN A 1210 -8.69 4.34 -22.18
CA GLN A 1210 -9.04 4.66 -23.57
C GLN A 1210 -9.79 6.00 -23.78
N THR A 1211 -10.15 6.70 -22.70
CA THR A 1211 -10.81 8.03 -22.71
C THR A 1211 -10.40 8.85 -21.51
N GLU A 1212 -10.67 10.16 -21.54
CA GLU A 1212 -10.53 11.11 -20.44
C GLU A 1212 -11.38 10.67 -19.23
N GLN A 1213 -12.62 10.24 -19.46
CA GLN A 1213 -13.51 9.70 -18.43
C GLN A 1213 -12.89 8.50 -17.70
N GLN A 1214 -12.13 7.64 -18.39
CA GLN A 1214 -11.43 6.51 -17.76
C GLN A 1214 -10.17 6.95 -17.00
N LEU A 1215 -9.49 8.00 -17.46
CA LEU A 1215 -8.32 8.60 -16.78
C LEU A 1215 -8.70 9.26 -15.46
N ILE A 1216 -9.75 10.09 -15.44
CA ILE A 1216 -10.21 10.72 -14.19
C ILE A 1216 -10.89 9.70 -13.26
N TYR A 1217 -11.62 8.72 -13.78
CA TYR A 1217 -12.15 7.61 -12.96
C TYR A 1217 -11.03 6.79 -12.32
N MET A 1218 -9.92 6.56 -13.05
CA MET A 1218 -8.73 5.91 -12.50
C MET A 1218 -8.19 6.71 -11.30
N LEU A 1219 -8.03 8.03 -11.42
CA LEU A 1219 -7.68 8.89 -10.28
C LEU A 1219 -8.69 8.75 -9.15
N LEU A 1220 -9.99 8.84 -9.43
CA LEU A 1220 -11.04 8.84 -8.41
C LEU A 1220 -11.02 7.54 -7.59
N CYS A 1221 -10.78 6.40 -8.25
CA CYS A 1221 -10.62 5.10 -7.60
C CYS A 1221 -9.33 5.00 -6.77
N ILE A 1222 -8.19 5.45 -7.31
CA ILE A 1222 -6.92 5.48 -6.57
C ILE A 1222 -7.07 6.35 -5.33
N THR A 1223 -7.59 7.57 -5.49
CA THR A 1223 -7.87 8.51 -4.40
C THR A 1223 -8.76 7.88 -3.34
N LYS A 1224 -9.89 7.27 -3.76
CA LYS A 1224 -10.84 6.65 -2.84
C LYS A 1224 -10.21 5.52 -2.03
N ALA A 1225 -9.41 4.66 -2.67
CA ALA A 1225 -8.71 3.58 -1.98
C ALA A 1225 -7.62 4.08 -1.02
N LEU A 1226 -6.89 5.14 -1.38
CA LEU A 1226 -5.90 5.76 -0.49
C LEU A 1226 -6.57 6.47 0.70
N MET A 1227 -7.72 7.13 0.49
CA MET A 1227 -8.54 7.69 1.57
C MET A 1227 -9.12 6.58 2.48
N GLU A 1228 -9.62 5.48 1.92
CA GLU A 1228 -10.06 4.29 2.68
C GLU A 1228 -8.91 3.71 3.52
N LYS A 1229 -7.70 3.64 2.95
CA LYS A 1229 -6.50 3.12 3.63
C LYS A 1229 -5.98 4.05 4.74
N ALA A 1230 -5.92 5.36 4.48
CA ALA A 1230 -5.42 6.37 5.43
C ALA A 1230 -6.48 6.86 6.43
N GLY A 1231 -7.74 6.41 6.32
CA GLY A 1231 -8.84 6.81 7.21
C GLY A 1231 -9.39 8.22 6.98
N VAL A 1232 -9.17 8.81 5.80
CA VAL A 1232 -9.62 10.17 5.48
C VAL A 1232 -11.10 10.15 5.09
N LEU A 1233 -11.97 10.53 6.01
CA LEU A 1233 -13.43 10.47 5.84
C LEU A 1233 -13.99 11.57 4.91
N PHE A 1234 -13.32 12.70 4.82
CA PHE A 1234 -13.68 13.84 3.96
C PHE A 1234 -12.44 14.56 3.48
N TRP A 1235 -12.42 14.95 2.19
CA TRP A 1235 -11.33 15.73 1.60
C TRP A 1235 -11.86 16.54 0.42
N ASP A 1236 -11.62 17.86 0.40
CA ASP A 1236 -12.15 18.73 -0.65
C ASP A 1236 -11.61 18.37 -2.04
N ASN A 1237 -10.33 17.96 -2.15
CA ASN A 1237 -9.73 17.61 -3.45
C ASN A 1237 -10.29 16.30 -4.04
N TYR A 1238 -10.70 15.33 -3.22
CA TYR A 1238 -11.48 14.17 -3.69
C TYR A 1238 -12.87 14.58 -4.20
N ASN A 1239 -13.57 15.44 -3.45
CA ASN A 1239 -14.89 15.90 -3.86
C ASN A 1239 -14.81 16.76 -5.14
N ALA A 1240 -13.74 17.55 -5.33
CA ALA A 1240 -13.48 18.28 -6.56
C ALA A 1240 -13.21 17.35 -7.74
N LEU A 1241 -12.43 16.28 -7.53
CA LEU A 1241 -12.19 15.24 -8.52
C LEU A 1241 -13.49 14.49 -8.90
N HIS A 1242 -14.37 14.23 -7.94
CA HIS A 1242 -15.71 13.65 -8.17
C HIS A 1242 -16.61 14.60 -8.97
N TYR A 1243 -16.66 15.88 -8.61
CA TYR A 1243 -17.35 16.93 -9.38
C TYR A 1243 -16.87 16.98 -10.84
N TYR A 1244 -15.55 17.04 -11.07
CA TYR A 1244 -15.00 17.06 -12.42
C TYR A 1244 -15.35 15.80 -13.21
N TYR A 1245 -15.48 14.65 -12.53
CA TYR A 1245 -15.87 13.39 -13.15
C TYR A 1245 -17.34 13.38 -13.59
N ASP A 1246 -18.26 13.81 -12.71
CA ASP A 1246 -19.68 13.99 -13.03
C ASP A 1246 -19.88 14.93 -14.23
N LYS A 1247 -19.13 16.03 -14.30
CA LYS A 1247 -19.16 16.94 -15.47
C LYS A 1247 -18.59 16.29 -16.73
N LEU A 1248 -17.53 15.51 -16.62
CA LEU A 1248 -16.95 14.79 -17.76
C LEU A 1248 -17.82 13.60 -18.24
N GLN A 1249 -18.68 13.04 -17.38
CA GLN A 1249 -19.70 12.04 -17.74
C GLN A 1249 -20.95 12.62 -18.39
N THR A 1250 -21.22 13.92 -18.22
CA THR A 1250 -22.45 14.60 -18.68
C THR A 1250 -22.23 15.48 -19.92
N ASP A 1251 -21.17 15.23 -20.68
CA ASP A 1251 -20.72 15.98 -21.86
C ASP A 1251 -20.56 17.51 -21.63
N TYR A 1252 -20.48 17.94 -20.37
CA TYR A 1252 -20.49 19.35 -19.95
C TYR A 1252 -19.32 20.17 -20.51
N TYR A 1253 -18.21 19.50 -20.85
CA TYR A 1253 -17.02 20.10 -21.47
C TYR A 1253 -16.91 19.87 -23.00
N GLU A 1254 -17.70 18.96 -23.59
CA GLU A 1254 -17.60 18.57 -25.03
C GLU A 1254 -17.68 19.75 -26.01
N PRO A 1255 -18.55 20.78 -25.81
CA PRO A 1255 -18.58 21.94 -26.71
C PRO A 1255 -17.25 22.72 -26.78
N TYR A 1256 -16.36 22.54 -25.81
CA TYR A 1256 -15.17 23.35 -25.59
C TYR A 1256 -13.85 22.63 -25.95
N LEU A 1257 -13.85 21.30 -26.12
CA LEU A 1257 -12.65 20.50 -26.44
C LEU A 1257 -12.03 20.78 -27.83
N LYS A 1258 -12.67 21.63 -28.66
CA LYS A 1258 -12.24 21.92 -30.03
C LYS A 1258 -11.03 22.86 -30.05
N LYS A 1259 -10.01 22.45 -30.82
CA LYS A 1259 -8.67 23.06 -30.90
C LYS A 1259 -8.56 24.28 -31.82
N ASP A 1260 -9.68 24.90 -32.24
CA ASP A 1260 -9.63 26.14 -33.02
C ASP A 1260 -9.68 27.36 -32.10
N GLU A 1261 -8.55 27.61 -31.43
CA GLU A 1261 -8.33 28.68 -30.45
C GLU A 1261 -8.49 30.10 -31.01
N LYS A 1262 -8.71 30.23 -32.33
CA LYS A 1262 -8.85 31.49 -33.05
C LYS A 1262 -10.29 31.96 -33.20
N ASP A 1263 -11.27 31.13 -32.83
CA ASP A 1263 -12.69 31.51 -32.79
C ASP A 1263 -12.98 32.41 -31.56
N PRO A 1264 -13.33 33.70 -31.75
CA PRO A 1264 -13.62 34.60 -30.64
C PRO A 1264 -14.91 34.25 -29.88
N GLU A 1265 -15.90 33.64 -30.54
CA GLU A 1265 -17.16 33.23 -29.91
C GLU A 1265 -16.91 32.02 -29.01
N LEU A 1266 -16.14 31.02 -29.49
CA LEU A 1266 -15.69 29.89 -28.68
C LEU A 1266 -14.85 30.35 -27.48
N LEU A 1267 -13.92 31.29 -27.66
CA LEU A 1267 -13.12 31.82 -26.55
C LEU A 1267 -13.97 32.57 -25.51
N ALA A 1268 -14.97 33.35 -25.95
CA ALA A 1268 -15.92 33.98 -25.04
C ALA A 1268 -16.79 32.95 -24.30
N ALA A 1269 -17.21 31.88 -24.99
CA ALA A 1269 -17.96 30.78 -24.39
C ALA A 1269 -17.12 30.00 -23.37
N LYS A 1270 -15.83 29.70 -23.65
CA LYS A 1270 -14.89 29.10 -22.70
C LYS A 1270 -14.73 29.96 -21.45
N LYS A 1271 -14.50 31.27 -21.59
CA LYS A 1271 -14.39 32.22 -20.46
C LYS A 1271 -15.65 32.23 -19.58
N LYS A 1272 -16.84 32.22 -20.18
CA LYS A 1272 -18.11 32.10 -19.45
C LYS A 1272 -18.21 30.76 -18.71
N LYS A 1273 -17.94 29.66 -19.41
CA LYS A 1273 -18.08 28.29 -18.87
C LYS A 1273 -17.09 28.00 -17.75
N PHE A 1274 -15.87 28.52 -17.83
CA PHE A 1274 -14.90 28.45 -16.74
C PHE A 1274 -15.47 29.08 -15.46
N LYS A 1275 -16.02 30.30 -15.51
CA LYS A 1275 -16.57 30.95 -14.31
C LYS A 1275 -17.78 30.19 -13.74
N GLU A 1276 -18.63 29.66 -14.62
CA GLU A 1276 -19.75 28.78 -14.27
C GLU A 1276 -19.26 27.51 -13.54
N ASP A 1277 -18.26 26.83 -14.08
CA ASP A 1277 -17.63 25.64 -13.48
C ASP A 1277 -16.89 25.94 -12.16
N GLY A 1278 -16.32 27.13 -12.02
CA GLY A 1278 -15.75 27.63 -10.77
C GLY A 1278 -16.78 27.70 -9.65
N ASN A 1279 -17.86 28.45 -9.89
CA ASN A 1279 -18.97 28.62 -8.96
C ASN A 1279 -19.63 27.27 -8.62
N ASN A 1280 -19.95 26.46 -9.63
CA ASN A 1280 -20.63 25.18 -9.47
C ASN A 1280 -19.80 24.19 -8.62
N LEU A 1281 -18.46 24.24 -8.72
CA LEU A 1281 -17.59 23.45 -7.84
C LEU A 1281 -17.64 23.96 -6.38
N GLU A 1282 -17.58 25.28 -6.15
CA GLU A 1282 -17.63 25.81 -4.79
C GLU A 1282 -18.97 25.51 -4.08
N GLU A 1283 -20.08 25.58 -4.83
CA GLU A 1283 -21.41 25.18 -4.39
C GLU A 1283 -21.47 23.68 -4.06
N TYR A 1284 -21.07 22.80 -4.99
CA TYR A 1284 -21.01 21.35 -4.77
C TYR A 1284 -20.12 20.98 -3.57
N LEU A 1285 -18.95 21.60 -3.42
CA LEU A 1285 -18.08 21.39 -2.26
C LEU A 1285 -18.75 21.89 -0.97
N GLY A 1286 -19.50 22.99 -1.02
CA GLY A 1286 -20.35 23.46 0.08
C GLY A 1286 -21.41 22.45 0.49
N GLU A 1287 -22.14 21.87 -0.48
CA GLU A 1287 -23.14 20.82 -0.24
C GLU A 1287 -22.51 19.55 0.33
N LYS A 1288 -21.41 19.05 -0.26
CA LYS A 1288 -20.71 17.84 0.26
C LYS A 1288 -20.11 18.07 1.64
N ARG A 1289 -19.61 19.29 1.93
CA ARG A 1289 -19.22 19.68 3.28
C ARG A 1289 -20.39 19.61 4.26
N LYS A 1290 -21.56 20.15 3.89
CA LYS A 1290 -22.77 20.13 4.73
C LYS A 1290 -23.30 18.71 4.94
N GLU A 1291 -23.46 17.92 3.88
CA GLU A 1291 -23.85 16.50 3.97
C GLU A 1291 -22.93 15.71 4.91
N PHE A 1292 -21.63 15.99 4.86
CA PHE A 1292 -20.66 15.33 5.70
C PHE A 1292 -20.81 15.73 7.17
N ASP A 1293 -21.02 17.02 7.48
CA ASP A 1293 -21.20 17.49 8.85
C ASP A 1293 -22.52 16.98 9.46
N GLU A 1294 -23.59 16.91 8.68
CA GLU A 1294 -24.88 16.33 9.10
C GLU A 1294 -24.75 14.83 9.44
N LYS A 1295 -23.93 14.10 8.70
CA LYS A 1295 -23.64 12.67 8.94
C LYS A 1295 -22.58 12.43 10.03
N ASN A 1296 -21.71 13.41 10.29
CA ASN A 1296 -20.58 13.33 11.22
C ASN A 1296 -20.53 14.57 12.15
N PRO A 1297 -21.60 14.82 12.94
CA PRO A 1297 -21.71 16.04 13.74
C PRO A 1297 -20.54 16.18 14.73
N GLY A 1298 -19.98 17.39 14.80
CA GLY A 1298 -18.81 17.72 15.61
C GLY A 1298 -17.45 17.32 15.00
N TYR A 1299 -17.39 16.64 13.84
CA TYR A 1299 -16.11 16.25 13.23
C TYR A 1299 -15.23 17.46 12.87
N ARG A 1300 -15.79 18.47 12.18
CA ARG A 1300 -15.03 19.70 11.87
C ARG A 1300 -14.74 20.54 13.11
N GLU A 1301 -15.64 20.59 14.08
CA GLU A 1301 -15.38 21.27 15.35
C GLU A 1301 -14.20 20.65 16.11
N LYS A 1302 -14.08 19.31 16.03
CA LYS A 1302 -12.93 18.59 16.54
C LYS A 1302 -11.67 18.90 15.72
N GLN A 1303 -11.69 18.78 14.38
CA GLN A 1303 -10.53 19.14 13.55
C GLN A 1303 -10.06 20.59 13.76
N GLN A 1304 -10.99 21.55 13.90
CA GLN A 1304 -10.65 22.95 14.15
C GLN A 1304 -10.07 23.16 15.56
N LYS A 1305 -10.58 22.48 16.58
CA LYS A 1305 -10.01 22.51 17.95
C LYS A 1305 -8.64 21.84 18.01
N ASP A 1306 -8.48 20.67 17.41
CA ASP A 1306 -7.22 19.92 17.38
C ASP A 1306 -6.16 20.71 16.59
N LYS A 1307 -6.52 21.29 15.44
CA LYS A 1307 -5.64 22.21 14.68
C LYS A 1307 -5.29 23.48 15.49
N ALA A 1308 -6.27 24.13 16.13
CA ALA A 1308 -6.01 25.32 16.93
C ALA A 1308 -5.17 25.03 18.19
N LEU A 1309 -5.21 23.81 18.73
CA LEU A 1309 -4.25 23.36 19.75
C LEU A 1309 -2.85 23.22 19.16
N TRP A 1310 -2.72 22.52 18.03
CA TRP A 1310 -1.45 22.30 17.35
C TRP A 1310 -0.76 23.61 16.94
N ASP A 1311 -1.50 24.54 16.31
CA ASP A 1311 -1.00 25.87 15.95
C ASP A 1311 -0.50 26.67 17.17
N ASN A 1312 -1.09 26.48 18.37
CA ASN A 1312 -0.63 27.13 19.60
C ASN A 1312 0.62 26.46 20.20
N ASP A 1313 0.64 25.12 20.30
CA ASP A 1313 1.79 24.39 20.86
C ASP A 1313 3.04 24.55 19.97
N VAL A 1314 2.88 24.57 18.63
CA VAL A 1314 3.96 24.84 17.67
C VAL A 1314 4.51 26.26 17.83
N ASN A 1315 3.65 27.28 17.96
CA ASN A 1315 4.10 28.66 18.21
C ASN A 1315 4.84 28.81 19.55
N LYS A 1316 4.36 28.12 20.59
CA LYS A 1316 5.01 28.11 21.90
C LYS A 1316 6.41 27.47 21.85
N GLU A 1317 6.55 26.31 21.21
CA GLU A 1317 7.88 25.71 21.01
C GLU A 1317 8.80 26.60 20.17
N TYR A 1318 8.26 27.30 19.17
CA TYR A 1318 9.04 28.25 18.36
C TYR A 1318 9.59 29.40 19.23
N GLU A 1319 8.77 30.00 20.08
CA GLU A 1319 9.21 31.02 21.05
C GLU A 1319 10.26 30.51 22.03
N GLU A 1320 10.09 29.31 22.58
CA GLU A 1320 11.04 28.71 23.52
C GLU A 1320 12.38 28.40 22.85
N ARG A 1321 12.37 27.91 21.60
CA ARG A 1321 13.58 27.71 20.77
C ARG A 1321 14.28 29.03 20.45
N GLN A 1322 13.55 30.10 20.13
CA GLN A 1322 14.12 31.44 19.90
C GLN A 1322 14.81 31.97 21.16
N LYS A 1323 14.13 31.93 22.32
CA LYS A 1323 14.68 32.33 23.63
C LYS A 1323 15.94 31.53 23.99
N PHE A 1324 15.97 30.23 23.71
CA PHE A 1324 17.15 29.39 23.92
C PHE A 1324 18.31 29.76 22.99
N GLN A 1325 18.06 30.04 21.71
CA GLN A 1325 19.11 30.49 20.79
C GLN A 1325 19.68 31.87 21.17
N GLU A 1326 18.88 32.80 21.69
CA GLU A 1326 19.40 34.07 22.22
C GLU A 1326 20.30 33.87 23.44
N GLN A 1327 19.94 32.95 24.36
CA GLN A 1327 20.80 32.61 25.49
C GLN A 1327 22.13 32.00 25.04
N LEU A 1328 22.12 31.08 24.08
CA LEU A 1328 23.35 30.53 23.48
C LEU A 1328 24.21 31.62 22.82
N LYS A 1329 23.60 32.55 22.08
CA LYS A 1329 24.29 33.69 21.46
C LYS A 1329 24.89 34.65 22.50
N LYS A 1330 24.25 34.83 23.66
CA LYS A 1330 24.83 35.58 24.81
C LYS A 1330 26.03 34.84 25.41
N ILE A 1331 25.88 33.55 25.74
CA ILE A 1331 26.96 32.73 26.31
C ILE A 1331 28.18 32.69 25.38
N GLN A 1332 27.98 32.58 24.06
CA GLN A 1332 29.05 32.67 23.07
C GLN A 1332 29.71 34.05 23.03
N LYS A 1333 28.94 35.15 23.07
CA LYS A 1333 29.49 36.52 23.12
C LYS A 1333 30.21 36.86 24.42
N GLU A 1334 29.81 36.29 25.55
CA GLU A 1334 30.50 36.49 26.84
C GLU A 1334 31.81 35.69 26.91
N ASN A 1335 31.81 34.44 26.45
CA ASN A 1335 33.04 33.65 26.32
C ASN A 1335 34.03 34.26 25.31
N ALA A 1336 33.54 34.91 24.24
CA ALA A 1336 34.36 35.63 23.28
C ALA A 1336 34.90 36.99 23.75
N LYS A 1337 34.55 37.46 24.97
CA LYS A 1337 34.91 38.81 25.47
C LYS A 1337 35.86 38.85 26.67
N LYS A 1338 36.41 37.72 27.12
CA LYS A 1338 37.47 37.74 28.16
C LYS A 1338 38.83 38.16 27.56
N PRO A 1339 39.50 39.19 28.10
CA PRO A 1339 40.76 39.70 27.54
C PRO A 1339 41.96 38.79 27.83
N LYS A 1340 43.01 38.92 27.00
CA LYS A 1340 44.34 38.31 27.24
C LYS A 1340 45.32 39.37 27.74
N SER A 1341 45.76 39.29 28.99
CA SER A 1341 46.87 40.08 29.53
C SER A 1341 47.45 39.46 30.81
N GLU A 1342 48.79 39.33 30.84
CA GLU A 1342 49.66 39.13 32.02
C GLU A 1342 49.51 37.79 32.83
N ASP A 1343 50.56 37.28 33.50
CA ASP A 1343 51.87 37.87 33.84
C ASP A 1343 53.11 36.93 33.63
N ARG A 1344 54.31 37.39 34.05
CA ARG A 1344 55.65 37.20 33.47
C ARG A 1344 56.56 36.05 34.02
N PRO A 1345 57.79 35.83 33.46
CA PRO A 1345 58.57 34.58 33.60
C PRO A 1345 59.96 34.72 34.29
N ARG A 1346 60.77 33.63 34.38
CA ARG A 1346 62.27 33.69 34.41
C ARG A 1346 63.02 32.35 34.15
N ARG A 1347 63.93 32.39 33.15
CA ARG A 1347 65.27 31.72 32.95
C ARG A 1347 65.62 30.35 33.59
N GLY A 1348 66.23 29.44 32.79
CA GLY A 1348 67.05 28.30 33.27
C GLY A 1348 67.66 27.45 32.14
N ASP A 1349 68.97 27.16 32.16
CA ASP A 1349 69.78 26.78 30.98
C ASP A 1349 69.94 25.26 30.67
N LYS A 1350 69.93 24.93 29.36
CA LYS A 1350 70.74 23.91 28.61
C LYS A 1350 71.00 22.45 29.08
N ARG A 1351 70.85 21.54 28.08
CA ARG A 1351 71.69 20.38 27.64
C ARG A 1351 71.27 18.92 27.95
N ARG A 1352 71.08 18.17 26.84
CA ARG A 1352 71.50 16.77 26.52
C ARG A 1352 71.41 15.67 27.60
N GLY A 1353 70.65 14.61 27.29
CA GLY A 1353 70.84 13.27 27.86
C GLY A 1353 69.82 12.27 27.31
N ALA A 1354 70.22 11.00 27.12
CA ALA A 1354 69.32 9.92 26.72
C ALA A 1354 69.66 8.65 27.50
N ALA A 1355 68.67 7.88 27.97
CA ALA A 1355 68.78 6.44 28.26
C ALA A 1355 67.43 5.80 28.61
N LYS A 1356 67.36 4.48 28.37
CA LYS A 1356 66.27 3.54 28.75
C LYS A 1356 66.38 3.14 30.24
N LYS A 1357 65.28 2.70 30.88
CA LYS A 1357 65.09 1.30 31.36
C LYS A 1357 63.90 1.07 32.32
N ASP A 1358 62.99 0.21 31.85
CA ASP A 1358 62.35 -0.97 32.49
C ASP A 1358 62.43 -1.21 34.02
N VAL A 1359 61.24 -1.31 34.65
CA VAL A 1359 60.85 -2.14 35.84
C VAL A 1359 59.35 -2.48 35.60
N LYS A 1360 58.88 -3.74 35.44
CA LYS A 1360 58.53 -4.77 36.46
C LYS A 1360 57.51 -4.28 37.52
N GLU A 1361 56.56 -5.07 38.04
CA GLU A 1361 56.40 -6.54 38.12
C GLU A 1361 54.89 -6.93 38.31
N GLU A 1362 54.45 -8.11 37.83
CA GLU A 1362 53.29 -8.93 38.33
C GLU A 1362 51.83 -8.33 38.36
N ASP A 1363 50.71 -9.07 38.29
CA ASP A 1363 50.49 -10.53 38.25
C ASP A 1363 49.20 -11.07 37.53
N LYS A 1364 49.32 -12.28 36.97
CA LYS A 1364 48.32 -13.38 36.70
C LYS A 1364 46.85 -13.15 36.23
N LYS A 1365 46.51 -13.85 35.11
CA LYS A 1365 45.21 -14.46 34.66
C LYS A 1365 44.14 -13.51 34.06
N SER A 1366 43.40 -13.84 32.98
CA SER A 1366 43.37 -15.02 32.07
C SER A 1366 42.72 -14.67 30.71
N PHE A 1367 43.22 -15.28 29.60
CA PHE A 1367 42.67 -15.40 28.22
C PHE A 1367 41.49 -14.47 27.77
N SER A 1368 41.65 -13.57 26.79
CA SER A 1368 41.83 -13.82 25.32
C SER A 1368 40.56 -14.41 24.65
N VAL A 1369 39.93 -13.82 23.62
CA VAL A 1369 40.33 -12.82 22.59
C VAL A 1369 39.31 -11.66 22.49
N MET A 1370 39.73 -10.48 22.00
CA MET A 1370 38.85 -9.34 21.66
C MET A 1370 38.24 -9.43 20.26
N VAL A 1371 36.93 -9.12 20.13
CA VAL A 1371 36.33 -8.07 19.26
C VAL A 1371 34.82 -8.06 19.54
#